data_AF-A0A812IL63-F1
#
_entry.id   AF-A0A812IL63-F1
#
_cell.length_a   1.000
_cell.length_b   1.000
_cell.length_c   1.000
_cell.angle_alpha   90.00
_cell.angle_beta   90.00
_cell.angle_gamma   90.00
#
_symmetry.space_group_name_H-M   'P 1'
#
loop_
_entity.id
_entity.type
_entity.pdbx_description
1 polymer ?
#
loop_
_entity_poly.entity_id
_entity_poly.type
_entity_poly.pdbx_seq_one_letter_code
_entity_poly.pdbx_strand_id
1 'polypeptide(L)'
;MQTDLCKKLGIDFPIFAFTHCRDVVAAVTNAGGIGVLGAVGFRPEQLAIELDWIDEHVGDRPYGVDVIIPNKYQGQDEKDEEKLRTMISAAIPQGHRDFADELLDAHGVPRLNNEGKTTDRLSMTEATSAPLVDIALQHDNVKLIANALGTPPPEIIRQIQDSGRMVGALCGSPRHAKMHVDASLDFIIAQGGEGGGHTGEIGSMVLWPEVVDVAGDIPVIAAGGIGSGRQMYAALAMGTQGVWCGSLWLTVAEAATTPIEKELLLAANSNETIRSASVTGKPVRMLKNAWTEAWDAGNNPQSLDAPMQMMAVGNAMKRMRRFPEQSRELMFVPVGQIVGRLNHVMNARDVVMQLVEEYLETSDRMNGEHMSVIGIDGRYDEDIGRPQVIPAGIISADGHICEPPNCYVDFIEPKYREDAPRIVEQEDGTEAFVIPGMKKPIALGFIDGAGFGVRERFDRAKKIRFSDIRKAAYDGPARVPFMDQDGLAAEIIYASVGMGLCMHKDPLYKNACMQAYNQWLQSMCADAPTRIFGLAQTAVLSVDSAIADFRKAKEMNMVGMMMPGDPIHEDYDHPDYDALWECATDLDLPVCFHILTGRAGSLHVKPRGHAMNSFLGIIRAVQDIVGLMVLGGVFERHPNLKLVVAESDAGWIPHYMHRMDHAAKIHAEDGIIKGLSQLPSEYVKNNVWATFQDDRTAFESLHMIDYKHLLWASDFPHTDSTWPESLALIADQTAKLNDDQLQAILRDNTATLFNLPAGGVAYLTMNRPERRNALSPQMIVEMANAWRDFRGDDNMRVAILTGTGDKAFCAGADLGLLIPLFSRAREPDDEFDEALIKDRSLMQIALLRDFELYKPVVAAVNGFALAGGTEILQATDFRISAPTAEFGLTEVSRGIVPGGGSLVRLARQIPYCKAMEILLLGERMPAEEALRIGLINEIVAAENLQSRAAEVAGRIAENGPLAVAACKEAVIRTSGLALEQAFPIETEISARIMRTEATSKPKLKVALDDDHVATVELTNGDYNFFDMEMLMGLAEAFETLDDTAACRAILLCASGKAFCAGADFQGGKNGANPAGLGNLDKGSGLSGHLYEQAVRLFATKKPIVAAIHGAAIGGGLGLALVADLRVGCPQTRMAANFTQLGIHPGFGLSFTLPRIVGQQSAYDMFYTGRRVTGEEAFAIGLLDQFVDQAEVRPVAQLKAAQIAGAAPQAVMSVRETLRGNFAEAVRNATDRELSEQNWLLRTQDAAEGVRAVSERRAGKFTGN
;
A
#
# COMPACT_ATOMS: atom_id res chain seq x y z
N MET A 1 -7.17 -32.28 -5.54
CA MET A 1 -7.79 -31.49 -6.62
C MET A 1 -8.54 -32.34 -7.67
N GLN A 2 -8.35 -33.66 -7.78
CA GLN A 2 -9.15 -34.49 -8.71
C GLN A 2 -10.61 -34.64 -8.27
N THR A 3 -11.53 -34.17 -9.10
CA THR A 3 -12.99 -34.32 -8.90
C THR A 3 -13.51 -35.62 -9.52
N ASP A 4 -14.76 -35.99 -9.25
CA ASP A 4 -15.34 -37.18 -9.86
C ASP A 4 -15.52 -37.03 -11.37
N LEU A 5 -15.77 -35.80 -11.84
CA LEU A 5 -15.74 -35.48 -13.26
C LEU A 5 -14.35 -35.68 -13.89
N CYS A 6 -13.25 -35.29 -13.19
CA CYS A 6 -11.88 -35.59 -13.66
C CYS A 6 -11.66 -37.09 -13.87
N LYS A 7 -12.09 -37.91 -12.91
CA LYS A 7 -11.94 -39.38 -12.97
C LYS A 7 -12.74 -39.97 -14.14
N LYS A 8 -13.95 -39.47 -14.38
CA LYS A 8 -14.79 -39.91 -15.51
C LYS A 8 -14.17 -39.56 -16.87
N LEU A 9 -13.57 -38.38 -16.98
CA LEU A 9 -12.97 -37.90 -18.22
C LEU A 9 -11.53 -38.38 -18.44
N GLY A 10 -10.83 -38.83 -17.39
CA GLY A 10 -9.44 -39.25 -17.45
C GLY A 10 -8.46 -38.08 -17.54
N ILE A 11 -8.73 -36.99 -16.80
CA ILE A 11 -7.89 -35.77 -16.76
C ILE A 11 -7.32 -35.51 -15.37
N ASP A 12 -6.20 -34.81 -15.29
CA ASP A 12 -5.46 -34.58 -14.05
C ASP A 12 -6.04 -33.42 -13.24
N PHE A 13 -6.42 -32.34 -13.92
CA PHE A 13 -6.89 -31.10 -13.31
C PHE A 13 -8.29 -30.73 -13.83
N PRO A 14 -9.19 -30.22 -12.97
CA PRO A 14 -10.56 -29.87 -13.36
C PRO A 14 -10.62 -28.53 -14.11
N ILE A 15 -9.78 -28.37 -15.14
CA ILE A 15 -9.60 -27.16 -15.95
C ILE A 15 -10.07 -27.45 -17.37
N PHE A 16 -11.11 -26.74 -17.81
CA PHE A 16 -11.72 -26.85 -19.13
C PHE A 16 -11.40 -25.57 -19.92
N ALA A 17 -10.57 -25.71 -20.95
CA ALA A 17 -10.11 -24.58 -21.75
C ALA A 17 -10.91 -24.44 -23.04
N PHE A 18 -11.91 -23.57 -23.03
CA PHE A 18 -12.65 -23.21 -24.24
C PHE A 18 -11.83 -22.27 -25.11
N THR A 19 -11.54 -22.68 -26.33
CA THR A 19 -10.67 -21.92 -27.23
C THR A 19 -11.07 -22.12 -28.69
N HIS A 20 -10.80 -21.10 -29.51
CA HIS A 20 -10.94 -21.16 -30.96
C HIS A 20 -9.69 -21.71 -31.67
N CYS A 21 -8.64 -22.01 -30.91
CA CYS A 21 -7.32 -22.36 -31.42
C CYS A 21 -6.95 -23.80 -31.04
N ARG A 22 -6.71 -24.65 -32.05
CA ARG A 22 -6.31 -26.05 -31.89
C ARG A 22 -5.00 -26.23 -31.12
N ASP A 23 -4.04 -25.31 -31.28
CA ASP A 23 -2.75 -25.36 -30.58
C ASP A 23 -2.92 -25.20 -29.08
N VAL A 24 -3.83 -24.32 -28.65
CA VAL A 24 -4.23 -24.17 -27.24
C VAL A 24 -4.93 -25.44 -26.73
N VAL A 25 -5.81 -26.06 -27.54
CA VAL A 25 -6.46 -27.33 -27.18
C VAL A 25 -5.40 -28.38 -26.86
N ALA A 26 -4.45 -28.57 -27.76
CA ALA A 26 -3.38 -29.54 -27.58
C ALA A 26 -2.50 -29.21 -26.37
N ALA A 27 -2.12 -27.93 -26.20
CA ALA A 27 -1.27 -27.51 -25.09
C ALA A 27 -1.92 -27.72 -23.71
N VAL A 28 -3.19 -27.34 -23.54
CA VAL A 28 -3.91 -27.53 -22.27
C VAL A 28 -4.18 -29.02 -22.00
N THR A 29 -4.61 -29.77 -23.02
CA THR A 29 -4.81 -31.23 -22.88
C THR A 29 -3.51 -31.92 -22.48
N ASN A 30 -2.37 -31.52 -23.05
CA ASN A 30 -1.08 -32.08 -22.68
C ASN A 30 -0.56 -31.66 -21.30
N ALA A 31 -1.05 -30.54 -20.77
CA ALA A 31 -0.73 -30.05 -19.44
C ALA A 31 -1.60 -30.65 -18.32
N GLY A 32 -2.55 -31.55 -18.64
CA GLY A 32 -3.38 -32.26 -17.66
C GLY A 32 -4.79 -31.68 -17.47
N GLY A 33 -5.13 -30.58 -18.14
CA GLY A 33 -6.50 -30.09 -18.28
C GLY A 33 -7.21 -30.73 -19.48
N ILE A 34 -8.35 -30.16 -19.89
CA ILE A 34 -9.04 -30.54 -21.12
C ILE A 34 -9.25 -29.33 -22.03
N GLY A 35 -8.65 -29.37 -23.22
CA GLY A 35 -8.93 -28.39 -24.27
C GLY A 35 -10.29 -28.64 -24.91
N VAL A 36 -11.05 -27.59 -25.20
CA VAL A 36 -12.36 -27.66 -25.85
C VAL A 36 -12.39 -26.72 -27.05
N LEU A 37 -12.46 -27.30 -28.26
CA LEU A 37 -12.43 -26.55 -29.51
C LEU A 37 -13.81 -25.95 -29.84
N GLY A 38 -13.90 -24.63 -29.95
CA GLY A 38 -15.09 -23.95 -30.45
C GLY A 38 -15.26 -24.11 -31.96
N ALA A 39 -16.23 -24.91 -32.40
CA ALA A 39 -16.48 -25.23 -33.81
C ALA A 39 -17.47 -24.27 -34.50
N VAL A 40 -17.83 -23.16 -33.86
CA VAL A 40 -18.84 -22.23 -34.36
C VAL A 40 -18.43 -21.63 -35.70
N GLY A 41 -19.23 -21.91 -36.74
CA GLY A 41 -18.99 -21.42 -38.10
C GLY A 41 -18.03 -22.26 -38.93
N PHE A 42 -17.59 -23.42 -38.43
CA PHE A 42 -16.85 -24.41 -39.21
C PHE A 42 -17.76 -25.12 -40.20
N ARG A 43 -17.15 -25.65 -41.27
CA ARG A 43 -17.77 -26.70 -42.09
C ARG A 43 -17.34 -28.06 -41.56
N PRO A 44 -18.11 -29.15 -41.81
CA PRO A 44 -17.71 -30.50 -41.45
C PRO A 44 -16.28 -30.85 -41.87
N GLU A 45 -15.88 -30.49 -43.10
CA GLU A 45 -14.52 -30.79 -43.59
C GLU A 45 -13.44 -29.99 -42.85
N GLN A 46 -13.76 -28.76 -42.43
CA GLN A 46 -12.81 -27.95 -41.67
C GLN A 46 -12.65 -28.53 -40.26
N LEU A 47 -13.75 -28.89 -39.60
CA LEU A 47 -13.68 -29.51 -38.27
C LEU A 47 -12.86 -30.81 -38.32
N ALA A 48 -13.11 -31.69 -39.31
CA ALA A 48 -12.33 -32.92 -39.46
C ALA A 48 -10.81 -32.64 -39.54
N ILE A 49 -10.40 -31.64 -40.33
CA ILE A 49 -8.97 -31.25 -40.43
C ILE A 49 -8.40 -30.79 -39.08
N GLU A 50 -9.15 -29.99 -38.32
CA GLU A 50 -8.67 -29.53 -37.02
C GLU A 50 -8.61 -30.67 -35.99
N LEU A 51 -9.58 -31.59 -36.01
CA LEU A 51 -9.63 -32.74 -35.10
C LEU A 51 -8.55 -33.78 -35.41
N ASP A 52 -8.31 -34.07 -36.70
CA ASP A 52 -7.18 -34.91 -37.13
C ASP A 52 -5.85 -34.34 -36.60
N TRP A 53 -5.67 -33.02 -36.71
CA TRP A 53 -4.48 -32.36 -36.19
C TRP A 53 -4.39 -32.46 -34.66
N ILE A 54 -5.49 -32.25 -33.93
CA ILE A 54 -5.48 -32.35 -32.46
C ILE A 54 -5.13 -33.78 -32.04
N ASP A 55 -5.73 -34.80 -32.66
CA ASP A 55 -5.44 -36.21 -32.38
C ASP A 55 -3.95 -36.54 -32.51
N GLU A 56 -3.30 -36.05 -33.57
CA GLU A 56 -1.86 -36.21 -33.79
C GLU A 56 -0.99 -35.55 -32.69
N HIS A 57 -1.51 -34.54 -31.98
CA HIS A 57 -0.75 -33.70 -31.05
C HIS A 57 -1.08 -33.95 -29.57
N VAL A 58 -2.12 -34.73 -29.25
CA VAL A 58 -2.50 -35.07 -27.86
C VAL A 58 -2.29 -36.54 -27.50
N GLY A 59 -1.99 -37.40 -28.48
CA GLY A 59 -1.88 -38.85 -28.25
C GLY A 59 -3.23 -39.43 -27.83
N ASP A 60 -3.26 -40.24 -26.76
CA ASP A 60 -4.50 -40.85 -26.25
C ASP A 60 -5.28 -39.94 -25.27
N ARG A 61 -4.87 -38.68 -25.13
CA ARG A 61 -5.46 -37.76 -24.13
C ARG A 61 -6.79 -37.18 -24.62
N PRO A 62 -7.76 -36.99 -23.71
CA PRO A 62 -9.09 -36.53 -24.07
C PRO A 62 -9.13 -35.02 -24.38
N TYR A 63 -10.00 -34.63 -25.31
CA TYR A 63 -10.41 -33.25 -25.53
C TYR A 63 -11.90 -33.15 -25.84
N GLY A 64 -12.41 -31.92 -25.94
CA GLY A 64 -13.81 -31.63 -26.21
C GLY A 64 -14.04 -30.80 -27.46
N VAL A 65 -15.29 -30.78 -27.91
CA VAL A 65 -15.77 -29.89 -28.98
C VAL A 65 -16.96 -29.10 -28.48
N ASP A 66 -16.97 -27.80 -28.75
CA ASP A 66 -18.09 -26.91 -28.45
C ASP A 66 -18.84 -26.53 -29.73
N VAL A 67 -20.15 -26.73 -29.73
CA VAL A 67 -21.08 -26.39 -30.81
C VAL A 67 -22.15 -25.42 -30.31
N ILE A 68 -22.93 -24.84 -31.22
CA ILE A 68 -24.04 -23.95 -30.85
C ILE A 68 -25.33 -24.35 -31.55
N ILE A 69 -26.30 -24.80 -30.75
CA ILE A 69 -27.68 -25.09 -31.15
C ILE A 69 -28.64 -24.36 -30.18
N PRO A 70 -29.14 -23.17 -30.55
CA PRO A 70 -30.04 -22.40 -29.69
C PRO A 70 -31.39 -23.11 -29.46
N ASN A 71 -31.95 -22.98 -28.25
CA ASN A 71 -33.30 -23.49 -27.92
C ASN A 71 -34.41 -22.95 -28.83
N LYS A 72 -34.25 -21.72 -29.31
CA LYS A 72 -35.20 -21.05 -30.21
C LYS A 72 -34.43 -20.14 -31.16
N TYR A 73 -34.70 -20.29 -32.44
CA TYR A 73 -34.21 -19.40 -33.49
C TYR A 73 -35.19 -19.34 -34.65
N GLN A 74 -35.11 -18.29 -35.46
CA GLN A 74 -36.01 -18.11 -36.59
C GLN A 74 -35.76 -19.17 -37.66
N GLY A 75 -36.82 -19.87 -38.08
CA GLY A 75 -36.74 -20.91 -39.11
C GLY A 75 -36.34 -22.30 -38.60
N GLN A 76 -36.37 -22.55 -37.29
CA GLN A 76 -36.01 -23.83 -36.66
C GLN A 76 -36.74 -25.08 -37.20
N ASP A 77 -37.89 -24.92 -37.85
CA ASP A 77 -38.66 -26.04 -38.43
C ASP A 77 -38.09 -26.51 -39.79
N GLU A 78 -37.24 -25.70 -40.43
CA GLU A 78 -36.56 -26.04 -41.68
C GLU A 78 -35.18 -26.65 -41.36
N LYS A 79 -34.97 -27.89 -41.82
CA LYS A 79 -33.75 -28.66 -41.55
C LYS A 79 -32.76 -28.64 -42.72
N ASP A 80 -33.20 -28.18 -43.90
CA ASP A 80 -32.35 -27.99 -45.07
C ASP A 80 -31.59 -26.65 -44.97
N GLU A 81 -30.25 -26.72 -44.89
CA GLU A 81 -29.39 -25.54 -44.72
C GLU A 81 -29.58 -24.49 -45.83
N GLU A 82 -29.70 -24.90 -47.09
CA GLU A 82 -29.81 -23.96 -48.22
C GLU A 82 -31.16 -23.23 -48.24
N LYS A 83 -32.24 -23.96 -47.96
CA LYS A 83 -33.58 -23.36 -47.84
C LYS A 83 -33.67 -22.42 -46.65
N LEU A 84 -33.16 -22.84 -45.49
CA LEU A 84 -33.13 -22.02 -44.28
C LEU A 84 -32.32 -20.74 -44.49
N ARG A 85 -31.13 -20.86 -45.10
CA ARG A 85 -30.26 -19.72 -45.46
C ARG A 85 -30.98 -18.73 -46.37
N THR A 86 -31.66 -19.22 -47.40
CA THR A 86 -32.40 -18.38 -48.37
C THR A 86 -33.56 -17.64 -47.69
N MET A 87 -34.31 -18.34 -46.85
CA MET A 87 -35.43 -17.76 -46.10
C MET A 87 -34.96 -16.66 -45.12
N ILE A 88 -33.92 -16.93 -44.33
CA ILE A 88 -33.42 -15.96 -43.34
C ILE A 88 -32.76 -14.76 -44.02
N SER A 89 -31.98 -14.98 -45.10
CA SER A 89 -31.37 -13.89 -45.85
C SER A 89 -32.40 -12.90 -46.38
N ALA A 90 -33.53 -13.41 -46.90
CA ALA A 90 -34.62 -12.58 -47.41
C ALA A 90 -35.38 -11.80 -46.32
N ALA A 91 -35.28 -12.23 -45.06
CA ALA A 91 -35.95 -11.58 -43.92
C ALA A 91 -35.12 -10.45 -43.29
N ILE A 92 -33.84 -10.32 -43.63
CA ILE A 92 -32.94 -9.29 -43.08
C ILE A 92 -33.23 -7.93 -43.75
N PRO A 93 -33.59 -6.88 -43.00
CA PRO A 93 -33.78 -5.55 -43.57
C PRO A 93 -32.49 -5.01 -44.18
N GLN A 94 -32.58 -4.42 -45.38
CA GLN A 94 -31.41 -3.88 -46.08
C GLN A 94 -30.69 -2.79 -45.25
N GLY A 95 -31.43 -1.95 -44.51
CA GLY A 95 -30.85 -0.91 -43.65
C GLY A 95 -29.94 -1.42 -42.54
N HIS A 96 -30.12 -2.67 -42.06
CA HIS A 96 -29.20 -3.29 -41.09
C HIS A 96 -27.86 -3.69 -41.73
N ARG A 97 -27.89 -4.16 -42.98
CA ARG A 97 -26.68 -4.48 -43.74
C ARG A 97 -25.93 -3.20 -44.10
N ASP A 98 -26.67 -2.18 -44.54
CA ASP A 98 -26.11 -0.89 -44.92
C ASP A 98 -25.45 -0.20 -43.70
N PHE A 99 -26.11 -0.20 -42.53
CA PHE A 99 -25.57 0.39 -41.31
C PHE A 99 -24.21 -0.20 -40.90
N ALA A 100 -24.08 -1.53 -40.93
CA ALA A 100 -22.82 -2.18 -40.60
C ALA A 100 -21.70 -1.80 -41.58
N ASP A 101 -21.99 -1.74 -42.88
CA ASP A 101 -20.99 -1.37 -43.90
C ASP A 101 -20.64 0.12 -43.87
N GLU A 102 -21.61 1.01 -43.62
CA GLU A 102 -21.43 2.46 -43.44
C GLU A 102 -20.59 2.78 -42.19
N LEU A 103 -20.81 2.05 -41.10
CA LEU A 103 -20.02 2.22 -39.87
C LEU A 103 -18.55 1.91 -40.12
N LEU A 104 -18.25 0.86 -40.88
CA LEU A 104 -16.87 0.51 -41.25
C LEU A 104 -16.26 1.52 -42.23
N ASP A 105 -17.06 2.03 -43.18
CA ASP A 105 -16.61 3.06 -44.11
C ASP A 105 -16.26 4.37 -43.37
N ALA A 106 -17.05 4.75 -42.36
CA ALA A 106 -16.82 5.94 -41.53
C ALA A 106 -15.50 5.86 -40.73
N HIS A 107 -15.07 4.65 -40.36
CA HIS A 107 -13.80 4.40 -39.67
C HIS A 107 -12.65 4.06 -40.65
N GLY A 108 -12.84 4.26 -41.96
CA GLY A 108 -11.79 4.09 -42.96
C GLY A 108 -11.39 2.64 -43.24
N VAL A 109 -12.21 1.66 -42.87
CA VAL A 109 -11.95 0.24 -43.14
C VAL A 109 -12.20 -0.05 -44.63
N PRO A 110 -11.27 -0.60 -45.41
CA PRO A 110 -11.49 -0.83 -46.84
C PRO A 110 -12.64 -1.83 -47.13
N ARG A 111 -13.33 -1.64 -48.26
CA ARG A 111 -14.31 -2.60 -48.79
C ARG A 111 -13.59 -3.77 -49.49
N LEU A 112 -14.20 -4.97 -49.47
CA LEU A 112 -13.63 -6.14 -50.13
C LEU A 112 -13.83 -6.07 -51.66
N ASN A 113 -12.76 -6.29 -52.43
CA ASN A 113 -12.80 -6.35 -53.89
C ASN A 113 -13.41 -7.69 -54.38
N ASN A 114 -14.72 -7.90 -54.19
CA ASN A 114 -15.39 -9.07 -54.75
C ASN A 114 -16.77 -8.69 -55.30
N GLU A 115 -16.94 -8.92 -56.61
CA GLU A 115 -18.19 -8.78 -57.35
C GLU A 115 -19.30 -9.68 -56.75
N GLY A 116 -20.28 -9.09 -56.07
CA GLY A 116 -21.67 -9.58 -56.03
C GLY A 116 -22.00 -10.90 -55.32
N LYS A 117 -21.08 -11.62 -54.68
CA LYS A 117 -21.44 -12.79 -53.85
C LYS A 117 -21.72 -12.38 -52.41
N THR A 118 -22.98 -12.15 -52.06
CA THR A 118 -23.39 -12.03 -50.65
C THR A 118 -23.04 -13.31 -49.90
N THR A 119 -22.28 -13.17 -48.82
CA THR A 119 -21.84 -14.32 -48.02
C THR A 119 -22.74 -14.50 -46.81
N ASP A 120 -24.01 -14.75 -47.09
CA ASP A 120 -25.03 -15.10 -46.11
C ASP A 120 -24.72 -16.49 -45.51
N ARG A 121 -23.65 -16.60 -44.72
CA ARG A 121 -23.28 -17.85 -44.06
C ARG A 121 -24.20 -18.03 -42.87
N LEU A 122 -25.00 -19.09 -42.93
CA LEU A 122 -25.82 -19.53 -41.82
C LEU A 122 -24.91 -20.20 -40.77
N SER A 123 -25.18 -19.95 -39.49
CA SER A 123 -24.52 -20.58 -38.35
C SER A 123 -25.40 -20.36 -37.10
N MET A 124 -25.10 -21.06 -36.00
CA MET A 124 -25.95 -21.12 -34.80
C MET A 124 -27.36 -21.67 -35.08
N THR A 125 -27.46 -22.69 -35.93
CA THR A 125 -28.69 -23.45 -36.18
C THR A 125 -28.41 -24.94 -36.06
N GLU A 126 -29.46 -25.73 -35.85
CA GLU A 126 -29.33 -27.19 -35.81
C GLU A 126 -28.81 -27.74 -37.15
N ALA A 127 -29.30 -27.22 -38.29
CA ALA A 127 -28.89 -27.64 -39.63
C ALA A 127 -27.38 -27.50 -39.86
N THR A 128 -26.73 -26.49 -39.26
CA THR A 128 -25.28 -26.26 -39.41
C THR A 128 -24.44 -26.95 -38.34
N SER A 129 -25.02 -27.21 -37.16
CA SER A 129 -24.27 -27.69 -35.98
C SER A 129 -24.40 -29.19 -35.76
N ALA A 130 -25.52 -29.83 -36.14
CA ALA A 130 -25.67 -31.28 -36.04
C ALA A 130 -24.63 -32.05 -36.88
N PRO A 131 -24.30 -31.65 -38.13
CA PRO A 131 -23.22 -32.30 -38.89
C PRO A 131 -21.84 -32.16 -38.24
N LEU A 132 -21.60 -31.13 -37.42
CA LEU A 132 -20.34 -30.97 -36.68
C LEU A 132 -20.24 -31.97 -35.52
N VAL A 133 -21.37 -32.29 -34.89
CA VAL A 133 -21.45 -33.38 -33.91
C VAL A 133 -21.12 -34.71 -34.58
N ASP A 134 -21.67 -35.00 -35.76
CA ASP A 134 -21.37 -36.23 -36.51
C ASP A 134 -19.88 -36.40 -36.80
N ILE A 135 -19.18 -35.29 -37.12
CA ILE A 135 -17.72 -35.31 -37.30
C ILE A 135 -17.01 -35.53 -35.98
N ALA A 136 -17.35 -34.78 -34.93
CA ALA A 136 -16.71 -34.91 -33.62
C ALA A 136 -16.80 -36.34 -33.05
N LEU A 137 -17.92 -37.04 -33.28
CA LEU A 137 -18.13 -38.41 -32.84
C LEU A 137 -17.31 -39.47 -33.61
N GLN A 138 -16.65 -39.10 -34.72
CA GLN A 138 -15.74 -39.99 -35.46
C GLN A 138 -14.35 -40.08 -34.81
N HIS A 139 -14.04 -39.18 -33.87
CA HIS A 139 -12.75 -39.12 -33.19
C HIS A 139 -12.85 -39.76 -31.80
N ASP A 140 -11.94 -40.69 -31.49
CA ASP A 140 -11.98 -41.44 -30.23
C ASP A 140 -11.52 -40.61 -29.02
N ASN A 141 -10.65 -39.63 -29.25
CA ASN A 141 -10.15 -38.72 -28.22
C ASN A 141 -11.14 -37.62 -27.84
N VAL A 142 -12.18 -37.38 -28.66
CA VAL A 142 -13.29 -36.51 -28.28
C VAL A 142 -14.11 -37.22 -27.22
N LYS A 143 -14.07 -36.72 -25.97
CA LYS A 143 -14.78 -37.30 -24.82
C LYS A 143 -15.98 -36.49 -24.35
N LEU A 144 -16.06 -35.21 -24.74
CA LEU A 144 -17.21 -34.37 -24.41
C LEU A 144 -17.61 -33.44 -25.55
N ILE A 145 -18.90 -33.18 -25.64
CA ILE A 145 -19.50 -32.16 -26.50
C ILE A 145 -20.19 -31.14 -25.61
N ALA A 146 -19.82 -29.87 -25.75
CA ALA A 146 -20.48 -28.75 -25.10
C ALA A 146 -21.40 -28.02 -26.08
N ASN A 147 -22.56 -27.57 -25.61
CA ASN A 147 -23.43 -26.66 -26.36
C ASN A 147 -23.42 -25.28 -25.71
N ALA A 148 -22.85 -24.29 -26.40
CA ALA A 148 -22.60 -22.97 -25.82
C ALA A 148 -23.86 -22.11 -25.63
N LEU A 149 -24.99 -22.48 -26.24
CA LEU A 149 -26.22 -21.71 -26.14
C LEU A 149 -27.46 -22.60 -26.18
N GLY A 150 -28.15 -22.73 -25.05
CA GLY A 150 -29.41 -23.47 -24.98
C GLY A 150 -29.23 -24.97 -24.73
N THR A 151 -30.35 -25.67 -24.62
CA THR A 151 -30.42 -27.11 -24.41
C THR A 151 -30.40 -27.79 -25.78
N PRO A 152 -29.48 -28.74 -26.04
CA PRO A 152 -29.45 -29.43 -27.33
C PRO A 152 -30.76 -30.20 -27.60
N PRO A 153 -31.11 -30.46 -28.87
CA PRO A 153 -32.26 -31.30 -29.19
C PRO A 153 -32.13 -32.73 -28.59
N PRO A 154 -33.23 -33.34 -28.11
CA PRO A 154 -33.17 -34.65 -27.43
C PRO A 154 -32.52 -35.77 -28.24
N GLU A 155 -32.67 -35.75 -29.57
CA GLU A 155 -32.05 -36.69 -30.50
C GLU A 155 -30.53 -36.56 -30.55
N ILE A 156 -30.00 -35.33 -30.49
CA ILE A 156 -28.56 -35.06 -30.46
C ILE A 156 -27.98 -35.46 -29.11
N ILE A 157 -28.69 -35.19 -28.01
CA ILE A 157 -28.30 -35.64 -26.65
C ILE A 157 -28.10 -37.16 -26.64
N ARG A 158 -29.11 -37.91 -27.11
CA ARG A 158 -29.03 -39.38 -27.16
C ARG A 158 -27.93 -39.86 -28.09
N GLN A 159 -27.77 -39.26 -29.26
CA GLN A 159 -26.70 -39.63 -30.19
C GLN A 159 -25.31 -39.54 -29.55
N ILE A 160 -25.04 -38.45 -28.82
CA ILE A 160 -23.77 -38.25 -28.13
C ILE A 160 -23.64 -39.27 -26.97
N GLN A 161 -24.67 -39.45 -26.17
CA GLN A 161 -24.64 -40.41 -25.04
C GLN A 161 -24.49 -41.86 -25.49
N ASP A 162 -25.20 -42.28 -26.55
CA ASP A 162 -25.13 -43.64 -27.12
C ASP A 162 -23.74 -43.95 -27.70
N SER A 163 -23.00 -42.91 -28.10
CA SER A 163 -21.61 -43.05 -28.54
C SER A 163 -20.62 -43.18 -27.37
N GLY A 164 -21.07 -43.04 -26.12
CA GLY A 164 -20.24 -43.10 -24.91
C GLY A 164 -19.48 -41.81 -24.60
N ARG A 165 -19.84 -40.69 -25.22
CA ARG A 165 -19.31 -39.34 -24.93
C ARG A 165 -20.27 -38.57 -24.04
N MET A 166 -19.75 -37.61 -23.28
CA MET A 166 -20.57 -36.76 -22.41
C MET A 166 -21.11 -35.54 -23.16
N VAL A 167 -22.35 -35.15 -22.89
CA VAL A 167 -22.93 -33.91 -23.42
C VAL A 167 -23.31 -32.95 -22.29
N GLY A 168 -22.91 -31.69 -22.45
CA GLY A 168 -23.25 -30.62 -21.51
C GLY A 168 -23.60 -29.33 -22.21
N ALA A 169 -24.15 -28.38 -21.47
CA ALA A 169 -24.57 -27.10 -22.02
C ALA A 169 -24.37 -25.94 -21.05
N LEU A 170 -24.13 -24.77 -21.64
CA LEU A 170 -23.97 -23.52 -20.90
C LEU A 170 -25.32 -23.00 -20.37
N CYS A 171 -25.31 -22.45 -19.16
CA CYS A 171 -26.44 -21.77 -18.56
C CYS A 171 -25.98 -20.50 -17.82
N GLY A 172 -26.79 -19.43 -17.91
CA GLY A 172 -26.57 -18.18 -17.18
C GLY A 172 -27.69 -17.88 -16.16
N SER A 173 -28.52 -18.89 -15.85
CA SER A 173 -29.56 -18.79 -14.82
C SER A 173 -29.97 -20.18 -14.28
N PRO A 174 -30.48 -20.27 -13.04
CA PRO A 174 -31.01 -21.52 -12.49
C PRO A 174 -32.16 -22.11 -13.31
N ARG A 175 -32.97 -21.24 -13.94
CA ARG A 175 -34.05 -21.66 -14.85
C ARG A 175 -33.49 -22.45 -16.05
N HIS A 176 -32.39 -21.98 -16.64
CA HIS A 176 -31.74 -22.70 -17.74
C HIS A 176 -31.10 -24.00 -17.27
N ALA A 177 -30.47 -24.00 -16.09
CA ALA A 177 -29.95 -25.23 -15.47
C ALA A 177 -31.05 -26.28 -15.29
N LYS A 178 -32.25 -25.89 -14.81
CA LYS A 178 -33.39 -26.81 -14.66
C LYS A 178 -33.81 -27.44 -15.99
N MET A 179 -33.75 -26.69 -17.10
CA MET A 179 -34.04 -27.24 -18.43
C MET A 179 -33.01 -28.28 -18.86
N HIS A 180 -31.73 -28.05 -18.54
CA HIS A 180 -30.65 -29.00 -18.81
C HIS A 180 -30.78 -30.29 -17.99
N VAL A 181 -31.18 -30.17 -16.72
CA VAL A 181 -31.53 -31.31 -15.85
C VAL A 181 -32.70 -32.10 -16.44
N ASP A 182 -33.78 -31.41 -16.85
CA ASP A 182 -34.96 -32.07 -17.43
C ASP A 182 -34.66 -32.76 -18.76
N ALA A 183 -33.66 -32.27 -19.49
CA ALA A 183 -33.16 -32.88 -20.72
C ALA A 183 -32.13 -34.01 -20.49
N SER A 184 -31.78 -34.30 -19.23
CA SER A 184 -30.85 -35.37 -18.85
C SER A 184 -29.44 -35.20 -19.44
N LEU A 185 -28.90 -33.97 -19.40
CA LEU A 185 -27.49 -33.73 -19.75
C LEU A 185 -26.53 -34.35 -18.73
N ASP A 186 -25.32 -34.69 -19.17
CA ASP A 186 -24.30 -35.33 -18.34
C ASP A 186 -23.55 -34.34 -17.43
N PHE A 187 -23.49 -33.05 -17.82
CA PHE A 187 -22.90 -31.97 -17.04
C PHE A 187 -23.48 -30.60 -17.44
N ILE A 188 -23.33 -29.60 -16.56
CA ILE A 188 -23.83 -28.24 -16.76
C ILE A 188 -22.68 -27.24 -16.62
N ILE A 189 -22.59 -26.26 -17.52
CA ILE A 189 -21.59 -25.18 -17.43
C ILE A 189 -22.29 -23.90 -16.96
N ALA A 190 -22.04 -23.48 -15.72
CA ALA A 190 -22.67 -22.33 -15.10
C ALA A 190 -21.87 -21.05 -15.35
N GLN A 191 -22.23 -20.29 -16.40
CA GLN A 191 -21.52 -19.09 -16.83
C GLN A 191 -22.08 -17.82 -16.22
N GLY A 192 -21.33 -17.25 -15.27
CA GLY A 192 -21.61 -15.95 -14.66
C GLY A 192 -21.52 -14.80 -15.65
N GLY A 193 -22.24 -13.72 -15.34
CA GLY A 193 -22.34 -12.51 -16.14
C GLY A 193 -21.02 -11.82 -16.43
N GLU A 194 -19.95 -12.16 -15.70
CA GLU A 194 -18.57 -11.69 -15.84
C GLU A 194 -17.78 -12.40 -16.96
N GLY A 195 -18.25 -13.57 -17.42
CA GLY A 195 -17.60 -14.39 -18.44
C GLY A 195 -17.67 -13.79 -19.84
N GLY A 196 -16.62 -13.98 -20.65
CA GLY A 196 -16.58 -13.58 -22.06
C GLY A 196 -17.44 -14.48 -22.95
N GLY A 197 -17.92 -13.95 -24.08
CA GLY A 197 -18.83 -14.70 -24.94
C GLY A 197 -20.29 -14.62 -24.49
N HIS A 198 -21.14 -15.55 -24.91
CA HIS A 198 -22.56 -15.58 -24.55
C HIS A 198 -22.74 -15.76 -23.05
N THR A 199 -23.39 -14.80 -22.37
CA THR A 199 -23.56 -14.86 -20.91
C THR A 199 -24.86 -14.23 -20.40
N GLY A 200 -25.32 -14.72 -19.25
CA GLY A 200 -26.46 -14.21 -18.48
C GLY A 200 -26.16 -12.90 -17.74
N GLU A 201 -27.05 -12.51 -16.83
CA GLU A 201 -26.90 -11.27 -16.04
C GLU A 201 -26.44 -11.53 -14.60
N ILE A 202 -26.60 -12.77 -14.13
CA ILE A 202 -26.31 -13.17 -12.76
C ILE A 202 -24.81 -13.39 -12.62
N GLY A 203 -24.18 -12.74 -11.64
CA GLY A 203 -22.75 -12.89 -11.36
C GLY A 203 -22.39 -14.27 -10.79
N SER A 204 -21.16 -14.71 -11.02
CA SER A 204 -20.65 -16.04 -10.66
C SER A 204 -20.87 -16.44 -9.20
N MET A 205 -20.63 -15.54 -8.24
CA MET A 205 -20.81 -15.79 -6.81
C MET A 205 -22.27 -16.12 -6.43
N VAL A 206 -23.23 -15.65 -7.22
CA VAL A 206 -24.67 -15.93 -7.03
C VAL A 206 -25.08 -17.14 -7.87
N LEU A 207 -24.64 -17.19 -9.13
CA LEU A 207 -25.08 -18.18 -10.09
C LEU A 207 -24.60 -19.60 -9.75
N TRP A 208 -23.34 -19.79 -9.37
CA TRP A 208 -22.76 -21.12 -9.19
C TRP A 208 -23.48 -21.96 -8.13
N PRO A 209 -23.65 -21.49 -6.87
CA PRO A 209 -24.36 -22.28 -5.87
C PRO A 209 -25.83 -22.54 -6.24
N GLU A 210 -26.54 -21.57 -6.83
CA GLU A 210 -27.93 -21.78 -7.26
C GLU A 210 -28.05 -22.83 -8.37
N VAL A 211 -27.08 -22.89 -9.29
CA VAL A 211 -27.04 -23.93 -10.33
C VAL A 211 -26.66 -25.29 -9.75
N VAL A 212 -25.73 -25.35 -8.79
CA VAL A 212 -25.38 -26.58 -8.07
C VAL A 212 -26.61 -27.15 -7.36
N ASP A 213 -27.37 -26.32 -6.65
CA ASP A 213 -28.60 -26.74 -5.96
C ASP A 213 -29.66 -27.29 -6.93
N VAL A 214 -29.79 -26.68 -8.12
CA VAL A 214 -30.74 -27.15 -9.15
C VAL A 214 -30.26 -28.44 -9.83
N ALA A 215 -28.95 -28.60 -10.02
CA ALA A 215 -28.36 -29.72 -10.75
C ALA A 215 -28.41 -31.04 -9.97
N GLY A 216 -28.41 -30.98 -8.64
CA GLY A 216 -28.36 -32.18 -7.80
C GLY A 216 -27.11 -33.00 -8.07
N ASP A 217 -27.28 -34.25 -8.52
CA ASP A 217 -26.16 -35.18 -8.81
C ASP A 217 -25.45 -34.91 -10.15
N ILE A 218 -26.01 -34.03 -11.00
CA ILE A 218 -25.39 -33.69 -12.29
C ILE A 218 -24.21 -32.75 -12.03
N PRO A 219 -22.98 -33.07 -12.48
CA PRO A 219 -21.80 -32.26 -12.24
C PRO A 219 -21.93 -30.86 -12.88
N VAL A 220 -21.64 -29.83 -12.09
CA VAL A 220 -21.60 -28.43 -12.54
C VAL A 220 -20.16 -27.98 -12.71
N ILE A 221 -19.85 -27.32 -13.83
CA ILE A 221 -18.58 -26.68 -14.13
C ILE A 221 -18.79 -25.16 -14.01
N ALA A 222 -18.01 -24.49 -13.18
CA ALA A 222 -18.07 -23.05 -12.99
C ALA A 222 -17.47 -22.30 -14.19
N ALA A 223 -18.15 -21.29 -14.70
CA ALA A 223 -17.60 -20.38 -15.71
C ALA A 223 -17.90 -18.92 -15.36
N GLY A 224 -17.07 -18.00 -15.86
CA GLY A 224 -17.20 -16.55 -15.64
C GLY A 224 -16.41 -16.04 -14.43
N GLY A 225 -15.61 -14.99 -14.64
CA GLY A 225 -14.83 -14.37 -13.55
C GLY A 225 -13.63 -15.18 -13.04
N ILE A 226 -13.27 -16.30 -13.70
CA ILE A 226 -12.15 -17.17 -13.30
C ILE A 226 -10.93 -16.86 -14.16
N GLY A 227 -9.84 -16.46 -13.50
CA GLY A 227 -8.55 -16.13 -14.10
C GLY A 227 -7.36 -16.37 -13.15
N SER A 228 -7.55 -17.20 -12.11
CA SER A 228 -6.59 -17.46 -11.04
C SER A 228 -6.97 -18.74 -10.28
N GLY A 229 -6.01 -19.44 -9.68
CA GLY A 229 -6.25 -20.65 -8.89
C GLY A 229 -7.05 -20.39 -7.61
N ARG A 230 -6.98 -19.16 -7.06
CA ARG A 230 -7.86 -18.72 -5.95
C ARG A 230 -9.33 -18.73 -6.34
N GLN A 231 -9.63 -18.27 -7.55
CA GLN A 231 -10.99 -18.22 -8.09
C GLN A 231 -11.48 -19.62 -8.46
N MET A 232 -10.57 -20.48 -8.94
CA MET A 232 -10.83 -21.91 -9.14
C MET A 232 -11.13 -22.63 -7.82
N TYR A 233 -10.38 -22.34 -6.75
CA TYR A 233 -10.65 -22.88 -5.42
C TYR A 233 -12.02 -22.45 -4.90
N ALA A 234 -12.35 -21.16 -5.03
CA ALA A 234 -13.66 -20.65 -4.63
C ALA A 234 -14.81 -21.34 -5.39
N ALA A 235 -14.67 -21.53 -6.70
CA ALA A 235 -15.64 -22.24 -7.52
C ALA A 235 -15.85 -23.70 -7.05
N LEU A 236 -14.76 -24.44 -6.81
CA LEU A 236 -14.83 -25.83 -6.34
C LEU A 236 -15.39 -25.91 -4.92
N ALA A 237 -15.03 -24.98 -4.03
CA ALA A 237 -15.58 -24.88 -2.68
C ALA A 237 -17.09 -24.60 -2.64
N MET A 238 -17.63 -23.97 -3.68
CA MET A 238 -19.08 -23.76 -3.88
C MET A 238 -19.81 -24.98 -4.47
N GLY A 239 -19.14 -26.13 -4.59
CA GLY A 239 -19.75 -27.40 -5.00
C GLY A 239 -19.67 -27.71 -6.49
N THR A 240 -18.95 -26.91 -7.28
CA THR A 240 -18.68 -27.26 -8.69
C THR A 240 -17.58 -28.32 -8.80
N GLN A 241 -17.50 -28.99 -9.95
CA GLN A 241 -16.55 -30.07 -10.23
C GLN A 241 -15.46 -29.69 -11.25
N GLY A 242 -15.41 -28.41 -11.66
CA GLY A 242 -14.33 -27.85 -12.43
C GLY A 242 -14.60 -26.44 -12.92
N VAL A 243 -13.65 -25.88 -13.67
CA VAL A 243 -13.69 -24.51 -14.18
C VAL A 243 -13.61 -24.45 -15.69
N TRP A 244 -14.51 -23.71 -16.32
CA TRP A 244 -14.58 -23.45 -17.74
C TRP A 244 -14.08 -22.03 -18.02
N CYS A 245 -12.91 -21.94 -18.63
CA CYS A 245 -12.22 -20.69 -18.90
C CYS A 245 -12.09 -20.49 -20.41
N GLY A 246 -12.44 -19.30 -20.90
CA GLY A 246 -12.24 -18.91 -22.30
C GLY A 246 -11.25 -17.76 -22.47
N SER A 247 -11.36 -16.74 -21.62
CA SER A 247 -10.60 -15.50 -21.75
C SER A 247 -9.11 -15.64 -21.45
N LEU A 248 -8.73 -16.54 -20.53
CA LEU A 248 -7.32 -16.83 -20.19
C LEU A 248 -6.49 -17.22 -21.43
N TRP A 249 -7.11 -17.91 -22.38
CA TRP A 249 -6.41 -18.49 -23.52
C TRP A 249 -6.34 -17.56 -24.72
N LEU A 250 -6.85 -16.34 -24.62
CA LEU A 250 -6.80 -15.38 -25.74
C LEU A 250 -5.43 -14.70 -25.86
N THR A 251 -4.69 -14.59 -24.75
CA THR A 251 -3.40 -13.90 -24.67
C THR A 251 -2.20 -14.86 -24.59
N VAL A 252 -2.42 -16.19 -24.60
CA VAL A 252 -1.31 -17.14 -24.56
C VAL A 252 -0.52 -17.15 -25.88
N ALA A 253 0.73 -17.60 -25.81
CA ALA A 253 1.64 -17.64 -26.95
C ALA A 253 1.07 -18.46 -28.12
N GLU A 254 0.44 -19.60 -27.81
CA GLU A 254 -0.16 -20.54 -28.75
C GLU A 254 -1.45 -20.01 -29.38
N ALA A 255 -2.09 -18.99 -28.80
CA ALA A 255 -3.37 -18.50 -29.27
C ALA A 255 -3.26 -17.86 -30.66
N ALA A 256 -4.11 -18.31 -31.58
CA ALA A 256 -4.30 -17.76 -32.92
C ALA A 256 -5.04 -16.40 -32.94
N THR A 257 -5.01 -15.67 -31.82
CA THR A 257 -5.47 -14.29 -31.68
C THR A 257 -4.52 -13.36 -32.44
N THR A 258 -5.05 -12.41 -33.23
CA THR A 258 -4.20 -11.50 -34.00
C THR A 258 -3.38 -10.58 -33.08
N PRO A 259 -2.22 -10.06 -33.53
CA PRO A 259 -1.40 -9.15 -32.72
C PRO A 259 -2.18 -7.96 -32.16
N ILE A 260 -3.05 -7.34 -32.97
CA ILE A 260 -3.86 -6.20 -32.54
C ILE A 260 -4.92 -6.61 -31.52
N GLU A 261 -5.58 -7.75 -31.68
CA GLU A 261 -6.50 -8.26 -30.65
C GLU A 261 -5.76 -8.56 -29.34
N LYS A 262 -4.55 -9.15 -29.39
CA LYS A 262 -3.72 -9.36 -28.20
C LYS A 262 -3.33 -8.03 -27.55
N GLU A 263 -2.92 -7.02 -28.31
CA GLU A 263 -2.63 -5.68 -27.77
C GLU A 263 -3.84 -5.05 -27.07
N LEU A 264 -5.03 -5.15 -27.68
CA LEU A 264 -6.26 -4.63 -27.08
C LEU A 264 -6.61 -5.37 -25.78
N LEU A 265 -6.44 -6.69 -25.76
CA LEU A 265 -6.66 -7.51 -24.56
C LEU A 265 -5.67 -7.17 -23.44
N LEU A 266 -4.37 -7.00 -23.77
CA LEU A 266 -3.32 -6.68 -22.80
C LEU A 266 -3.44 -5.26 -22.23
N ALA A 267 -4.01 -4.33 -23.00
CA ALA A 267 -4.22 -2.94 -22.57
C ALA A 267 -5.51 -2.73 -21.77
N ALA A 268 -6.48 -3.65 -21.89
CA ALA A 268 -7.80 -3.48 -21.31
C ALA A 268 -7.86 -3.79 -19.81
N ASN A 269 -8.72 -3.07 -19.09
CA ASN A 269 -9.00 -3.33 -17.68
C ASN A 269 -10.42 -3.91 -17.45
N SER A 270 -10.72 -4.32 -16.21
CA SER A 270 -11.97 -5.03 -15.88
C SER A 270 -13.27 -4.24 -16.13
N ASN A 271 -13.20 -2.91 -16.27
CA ASN A 271 -14.36 -2.05 -16.56
C ASN A 271 -14.62 -1.86 -18.06
N GLU A 272 -13.74 -2.35 -18.93
CA GLU A 272 -13.79 -2.09 -20.38
C GLU A 272 -14.49 -3.21 -21.17
N THR A 273 -15.32 -4.01 -20.50
CA THR A 273 -16.17 -5.01 -21.15
C THR A 273 -17.65 -4.66 -21.02
N ILE A 274 -18.43 -4.99 -22.05
CA ILE A 274 -19.88 -4.75 -22.12
C ILE A 274 -20.60 -6.00 -22.64
N ARG A 275 -21.84 -6.22 -22.20
CA ARG A 275 -22.75 -7.21 -22.79
C ARG A 275 -23.57 -6.55 -23.90
N SER A 276 -23.43 -7.00 -25.13
CA SER A 276 -24.18 -6.45 -26.27
C SER A 276 -24.59 -7.55 -27.26
N ALA A 277 -25.74 -7.37 -27.91
CA ALA A 277 -26.27 -8.29 -28.91
C ALA A 277 -25.84 -7.94 -30.35
N SER A 278 -25.01 -6.91 -30.50
CA SER A 278 -24.64 -6.28 -31.78
C SER A 278 -23.99 -7.18 -32.83
N VAL A 279 -23.46 -8.34 -32.44
CA VAL A 279 -22.82 -9.28 -33.38
C VAL A 279 -23.66 -10.52 -33.64
N THR A 280 -24.11 -11.21 -32.59
CA THR A 280 -24.79 -12.51 -32.74
C THR A 280 -26.31 -12.44 -32.62
N GLY A 281 -26.88 -11.31 -32.22
CA GLY A 281 -28.31 -11.19 -31.89
C GLY A 281 -28.67 -11.84 -30.55
N LYS A 282 -27.66 -12.14 -29.74
CA LYS A 282 -27.77 -12.64 -28.36
C LYS A 282 -26.73 -11.91 -27.51
N PRO A 283 -26.98 -11.64 -26.22
CA PRO A 283 -26.02 -10.95 -25.37
C PRO A 283 -24.67 -11.66 -25.32
N VAL A 284 -23.62 -10.99 -25.79
CA VAL A 284 -22.22 -11.42 -25.73
C VAL A 284 -21.43 -10.41 -24.91
N ARG A 285 -20.64 -10.87 -23.94
CA ARG A 285 -19.65 -10.01 -23.29
C ARG A 285 -18.38 -9.92 -24.13
N MET A 286 -18.00 -8.69 -24.44
CA MET A 286 -16.87 -8.32 -25.30
C MET A 286 -16.27 -6.99 -24.85
N LEU A 287 -15.11 -6.63 -25.38
CA LEU A 287 -14.56 -5.29 -25.19
C LEU A 287 -15.53 -4.22 -25.68
N LYS A 288 -15.68 -3.16 -24.89
CA LYS A 288 -16.45 -1.98 -25.26
C LYS A 288 -15.65 -1.17 -26.28
N ASN A 289 -16.28 -0.79 -27.39
CA ASN A 289 -15.63 -0.04 -28.46
C ASN A 289 -16.66 0.73 -29.31
N ALA A 290 -16.22 1.39 -30.40
CA ALA A 290 -17.08 2.20 -31.24
C ALA A 290 -18.18 1.38 -31.94
N TRP A 291 -17.96 0.07 -32.16
CA TRP A 291 -18.99 -0.82 -32.69
C TRP A 291 -20.12 -1.02 -31.69
N THR A 292 -19.81 -1.39 -30.45
CA THR A 292 -20.84 -1.64 -29.44
C THR A 292 -21.61 -0.36 -29.10
N GLU A 293 -20.94 0.78 -29.02
CA GLU A 293 -21.57 2.08 -28.80
C GLU A 293 -22.50 2.49 -29.94
N ALA A 294 -22.11 2.24 -31.20
CA ALA A 294 -22.95 2.56 -32.35
C ALA A 294 -24.24 1.74 -32.39
N TRP A 295 -24.19 0.45 -32.02
CA TRP A 295 -25.37 -0.42 -31.98
C TRP A 295 -26.28 -0.18 -30.77
N ASP A 296 -25.73 0.34 -29.67
CA ASP A 296 -26.51 0.70 -28.46
C ASP A 296 -27.13 2.11 -28.54
N ALA A 297 -26.72 2.94 -29.52
CA ALA A 297 -27.27 4.27 -29.72
C ALA A 297 -28.75 4.23 -30.15
N GLY A 298 -29.63 4.88 -29.37
CA GLY A 298 -31.09 4.79 -29.55
C GLY A 298 -31.66 5.36 -30.87
N ASN A 299 -30.82 6.01 -31.68
CA ASN A 299 -31.16 6.53 -33.01
C ASN A 299 -30.74 5.60 -34.17
N ASN A 300 -30.02 4.53 -33.89
CA ASN A 300 -29.53 3.55 -34.88
C ASN A 300 -30.39 2.27 -34.90
N PRO A 301 -30.27 1.43 -35.95
CA PRO A 301 -30.97 0.15 -36.01
C PRO A 301 -30.65 -0.72 -34.80
N GLN A 302 -31.69 -1.27 -34.17
CA GLN A 302 -31.54 -2.21 -33.07
C GLN A 302 -31.06 -3.58 -33.58
N SER A 303 -30.29 -4.29 -32.76
CA SER A 303 -29.78 -5.63 -33.08
C SER A 303 -30.95 -6.60 -33.37
N LEU A 304 -30.82 -7.39 -34.44
CA LEU A 304 -31.77 -8.44 -34.81
C LEU A 304 -31.60 -9.67 -33.92
N ASP A 305 -32.59 -10.56 -33.91
CA ASP A 305 -32.46 -11.87 -33.25
C ASP A 305 -31.51 -12.80 -34.01
N ALA A 306 -30.91 -13.76 -33.29
CA ALA A 306 -30.14 -14.84 -33.91
C ALA A 306 -31.06 -15.74 -34.79
N PRO A 307 -30.60 -16.15 -35.99
CA PRO A 307 -29.28 -15.94 -36.57
C PRO A 307 -29.19 -14.72 -37.53
N MET A 308 -30.25 -13.92 -37.67
CA MET A 308 -30.32 -12.80 -38.62
C MET A 308 -29.24 -11.75 -38.38
N GLN A 309 -28.95 -11.39 -37.12
CA GLN A 309 -27.95 -10.36 -36.82
C GLN A 309 -26.57 -10.77 -37.34
N MET A 310 -26.16 -12.01 -37.09
CA MET A 310 -24.85 -12.50 -37.50
C MET A 310 -24.70 -12.55 -39.03
N MET A 311 -25.80 -12.84 -39.74
CA MET A 311 -25.84 -12.76 -41.21
C MET A 311 -25.81 -11.31 -41.70
N ALA A 312 -26.52 -10.39 -41.03
CA ALA A 312 -26.53 -8.98 -41.38
C ALA A 312 -25.14 -8.34 -41.25
N VAL A 313 -24.40 -8.67 -40.19
CA VAL A 313 -23.06 -8.12 -39.92
C VAL A 313 -21.92 -8.99 -40.46
N GLY A 314 -22.23 -10.11 -41.12
CA GLY A 314 -21.22 -11.09 -41.55
C GLY A 314 -20.18 -10.55 -42.53
N ASN A 315 -20.55 -9.57 -43.37
CA ASN A 315 -19.59 -8.86 -44.24
C ASN A 315 -18.64 -7.96 -43.42
N ALA A 316 -19.19 -7.22 -42.44
CA ALA A 316 -18.41 -6.37 -41.56
C ALA A 316 -17.37 -7.18 -40.76
N MET A 317 -17.77 -8.33 -40.20
CA MET A 317 -16.85 -9.21 -39.47
C MET A 317 -15.69 -9.72 -40.35
N LYS A 318 -15.95 -9.99 -41.64
CA LYS A 318 -14.89 -10.37 -42.59
C LYS A 318 -13.95 -9.22 -42.92
N ARG A 319 -14.50 -8.00 -43.08
CA ARG A 319 -13.71 -6.79 -43.30
C ARG A 319 -12.79 -6.51 -42.12
N MET A 320 -13.30 -6.58 -40.89
CA MET A 320 -12.49 -6.43 -39.67
C MET A 320 -11.34 -7.45 -39.61
N ARG A 321 -11.64 -8.74 -39.82
CA ARG A 321 -10.61 -9.79 -39.85
C ARG A 321 -9.57 -9.60 -40.97
N ARG A 322 -9.95 -9.01 -42.10
CA ARG A 322 -9.04 -8.78 -43.24
C ARG A 322 -8.18 -7.54 -43.05
N PHE A 323 -8.68 -6.54 -42.34
CA PHE A 323 -8.06 -5.23 -42.12
C PHE A 323 -7.97 -4.90 -40.62
N PRO A 324 -7.29 -5.75 -39.81
CA PRO A 324 -7.32 -5.64 -38.35
C PRO A 324 -6.80 -4.29 -37.84
N GLU A 325 -5.74 -3.76 -38.45
CA GLU A 325 -5.16 -2.44 -38.13
C GLU A 325 -6.18 -1.31 -38.29
N GLN A 326 -6.88 -1.28 -39.43
CA GLN A 326 -7.86 -0.24 -39.74
C GLN A 326 -9.14 -0.40 -38.92
N SER A 327 -9.43 -1.62 -38.44
CA SER A 327 -10.64 -1.91 -37.68
C SER A 327 -10.47 -1.89 -36.16
N ARG A 328 -9.32 -1.44 -35.63
CA ARG A 328 -8.97 -1.49 -34.20
C ARG A 328 -10.10 -1.02 -33.27
N GLU A 329 -10.75 0.10 -33.61
CA GLU A 329 -11.81 0.71 -32.79
C GLU A 329 -13.18 0.00 -32.91
N LEU A 330 -13.32 -0.95 -33.83
CA LEU A 330 -14.57 -1.65 -34.13
C LEU A 330 -14.52 -3.17 -33.86
N MET A 331 -13.34 -3.71 -33.56
CA MET A 331 -13.14 -5.16 -33.55
C MET A 331 -14.01 -5.91 -32.55
N PHE A 332 -14.59 -7.02 -33.00
CA PHE A 332 -15.32 -7.94 -32.14
C PHE A 332 -14.36 -8.80 -31.32
N VAL A 333 -14.14 -8.43 -30.05
CA VAL A 333 -13.22 -9.12 -29.13
C VAL A 333 -13.99 -9.68 -27.92
N PRO A 334 -14.50 -10.94 -27.97
CA PRO A 334 -15.23 -11.54 -26.86
C PRO A 334 -14.28 -11.89 -25.71
N VAL A 335 -14.43 -11.22 -24.57
CA VAL A 335 -13.59 -11.41 -23.38
C VAL A 335 -14.38 -11.07 -22.11
N GLY A 336 -14.09 -11.76 -21.01
CA GLY A 336 -14.68 -11.52 -19.70
C GLY A 336 -13.92 -10.46 -18.90
N GLN A 337 -14.49 -10.08 -17.75
CA GLN A 337 -13.92 -9.03 -16.89
C GLN A 337 -12.56 -9.37 -16.28
N ILE A 338 -12.12 -10.63 -16.37
CA ILE A 338 -10.76 -11.04 -16.01
C ILE A 338 -9.68 -10.42 -16.92
N VAL A 339 -10.07 -9.76 -18.02
CA VAL A 339 -9.14 -9.12 -18.97
C VAL A 339 -8.14 -8.18 -18.27
N GLY A 340 -8.55 -7.47 -17.22
CA GLY A 340 -7.63 -6.64 -16.43
C GLY A 340 -6.50 -7.37 -15.70
N ARG A 341 -6.49 -8.70 -15.72
CA ARG A 341 -5.39 -9.55 -15.21
C ARG A 341 -4.51 -10.11 -16.32
N LEU A 342 -4.93 -10.03 -17.57
CA LEU A 342 -4.20 -10.56 -18.73
C LEU A 342 -3.18 -9.51 -19.20
N ASN A 343 -2.16 -9.20 -18.39
CA ASN A 343 -1.25 -8.09 -18.66
C ASN A 343 0.10 -8.50 -19.29
N HIS A 344 0.32 -9.79 -19.54
CA HIS A 344 1.46 -10.32 -20.27
C HIS A 344 1.10 -11.64 -20.99
N VAL A 345 1.96 -12.05 -21.92
CA VAL A 345 1.81 -13.29 -22.70
C VAL A 345 2.56 -14.42 -21.99
N MET A 346 1.89 -15.56 -21.82
CA MET A 346 2.45 -16.80 -21.24
C MET A 346 2.16 -17.99 -22.16
N ASN A 347 2.83 -19.13 -21.97
CA ASN A 347 2.42 -20.36 -22.65
C ASN A 347 1.21 -20.97 -21.93
N ALA A 348 0.36 -21.69 -22.66
CA ALA A 348 -0.85 -22.30 -22.10
C ALA A 348 -0.55 -23.29 -20.96
N ARG A 349 0.59 -24.01 -21.04
CA ARG A 349 1.05 -24.89 -19.96
C ARG A 349 1.34 -24.12 -18.68
N ASP A 350 2.00 -22.97 -18.77
CA ASP A 350 2.39 -22.17 -17.61
C ASP A 350 1.14 -21.58 -16.93
N VAL A 351 0.14 -21.18 -17.73
CA VAL A 351 -1.17 -20.75 -17.20
C VAL A 351 -1.89 -21.90 -16.49
N VAL A 352 -1.84 -23.12 -17.02
CA VAL A 352 -2.41 -24.30 -16.33
C VAL A 352 -1.71 -24.54 -15.00
N MET A 353 -0.37 -24.57 -14.97
CA MET A 353 0.37 -24.80 -13.72
C MET A 353 0.14 -23.70 -12.70
N GLN A 354 0.11 -22.44 -13.13
CA GLN A 354 -0.21 -21.32 -12.26
C GLN A 354 -1.61 -21.45 -11.61
N LEU A 355 -2.62 -21.90 -12.36
CA LEU A 355 -3.95 -22.18 -11.79
C LEU A 355 -3.90 -23.30 -10.75
N VAL A 356 -3.08 -24.33 -10.96
CA VAL A 356 -2.92 -25.45 -10.02
C VAL A 356 -2.18 -25.03 -8.75
N GLU A 357 -1.05 -24.34 -8.88
CA GLU A 357 -0.23 -23.84 -7.78
C GLU A 357 -1.05 -22.90 -6.88
N GLU A 358 -1.66 -21.87 -7.48
CA GLU A 358 -2.51 -20.93 -6.73
C GLU A 358 -3.72 -21.61 -6.08
N TYR A 359 -4.27 -22.68 -6.69
CA TYR A 359 -5.34 -23.48 -6.08
C TYR A 359 -4.83 -24.21 -4.83
N LEU A 360 -3.67 -24.86 -4.91
CA LEU A 360 -3.08 -25.63 -3.81
C LEU A 360 -2.74 -24.71 -2.64
N GLU A 361 -2.06 -23.59 -2.90
CA GLU A 361 -1.77 -22.56 -1.90
C GLU A 361 -3.05 -22.08 -1.18
N THR A 362 -4.11 -21.85 -1.96
CA THR A 362 -5.38 -21.38 -1.41
C THR A 362 -6.06 -22.47 -0.58
N SER A 363 -6.00 -23.72 -1.04
CA SER A 363 -6.54 -24.89 -0.35
C SER A 363 -5.82 -25.12 0.98
N ASP A 364 -4.49 -25.06 0.99
CA ASP A 364 -3.67 -25.33 2.18
C ASP A 364 -3.86 -24.23 3.22
N ARG A 365 -3.93 -22.97 2.78
CA ARG A 365 -4.28 -21.84 3.65
C ARG A 365 -5.65 -21.98 4.29
N MET A 366 -6.63 -22.57 3.59
CA MET A 366 -8.00 -22.72 4.10
C MET A 366 -8.20 -23.99 4.95
N ASN A 367 -7.42 -25.04 4.71
CA ASN A 367 -7.54 -26.32 5.43
C ASN A 367 -6.67 -26.40 6.69
N GLY A 368 -5.75 -25.45 6.91
CA GLY A 368 -4.94 -25.39 8.14
C GLY A 368 -3.98 -26.58 8.33
N GLU A 369 -3.76 -27.39 7.30
CA GLU A 369 -2.79 -28.49 7.33
C GLU A 369 -1.39 -27.95 7.04
N HIS A 370 -0.62 -27.72 8.10
CA HIS A 370 0.82 -27.52 8.02
C HIS A 370 1.50 -28.86 7.66
N MET A 371 1.86 -29.05 6.38
CA MET A 371 2.77 -30.12 6.00
C MET A 371 4.21 -29.62 6.06
N SER A 372 4.98 -30.22 6.95
CA SER A 372 6.44 -30.10 7.02
C SER A 372 7.05 -31.22 6.18
N VAL A 373 7.92 -30.87 5.23
CA VAL A 373 8.87 -31.82 4.65
C VAL A 373 10.26 -31.20 4.68
N ILE A 374 11.09 -31.73 5.58
CA ILE A 374 12.54 -31.51 5.60
C ILE A 374 13.14 -32.44 4.53
N GLY A 375 13.78 -31.86 3.51
CA GLY A 375 14.45 -32.58 2.43
C GLY A 375 15.92 -32.19 2.29
N ILE A 376 16.80 -33.02 2.86
CA ILE A 376 17.98 -33.66 2.24
C ILE A 376 18.94 -32.83 1.35
N ASP A 377 18.43 -32.08 0.37
CA ASP A 377 19.10 -31.97 -0.94
C ASP A 377 19.07 -30.54 -1.51
N GLY A 378 19.47 -29.53 -0.74
CA GLY A 378 20.02 -28.25 -1.25
C GLY A 378 19.34 -27.56 -2.44
N ARG A 379 18.02 -27.63 -2.58
CA ARG A 379 17.23 -26.81 -3.50
C ARG A 379 16.08 -26.18 -2.72
N TYR A 380 16.09 -24.85 -2.68
CA TYR A 380 15.01 -24.04 -2.15
C TYR A 380 13.70 -24.41 -2.84
N ASP A 381 12.66 -24.64 -2.04
CA ASP A 381 11.28 -24.91 -2.49
C ASP A 381 10.67 -23.56 -2.91
N GLU A 382 10.25 -23.43 -4.17
CA GLU A 382 9.71 -22.19 -4.74
C GLU A 382 8.20 -22.09 -4.44
N ASP A 383 7.88 -21.72 -3.19
CA ASP A 383 6.61 -21.09 -2.82
C ASP A 383 6.49 -19.73 -3.55
N ILE A 384 5.53 -19.56 -4.47
CA ILE A 384 5.15 -18.22 -4.99
C ILE A 384 3.71 -17.87 -4.58
N GLY A 385 3.46 -18.00 -3.28
CA GLY A 385 2.80 -16.90 -2.57
C GLY A 385 3.65 -15.64 -2.81
N ARG A 386 3.01 -14.49 -3.09
CA ARG A 386 3.73 -13.22 -3.32
C ARG A 386 4.91 -13.13 -2.35
N PRO A 387 6.17 -12.98 -2.82
CA PRO A 387 7.32 -12.91 -1.93
C PRO A 387 7.03 -11.85 -0.89
N GLN A 388 7.19 -12.19 0.39
CA GLN A 388 7.09 -11.21 1.45
C GLN A 388 8.11 -10.11 1.11
N VAL A 389 7.60 -8.92 0.82
CA VAL A 389 8.46 -7.81 0.45
C VAL A 389 9.16 -7.35 1.71
N ILE A 390 10.42 -7.77 1.87
CA ILE A 390 11.25 -7.29 2.97
C ILE A 390 11.42 -5.78 2.79
N PRO A 391 11.06 -4.96 3.79
CA PRO A 391 11.15 -3.53 3.66
C PRO A 391 12.60 -3.09 3.46
N ALA A 392 12.78 -2.10 2.59
CA ALA A 392 14.10 -1.51 2.40
C ALA A 392 14.57 -0.79 3.68
N GLY A 393 15.86 -0.91 3.96
CA GLY A 393 16.54 -0.20 5.03
C GLY A 393 16.46 -0.84 6.41
N ILE A 394 16.64 -2.17 6.47
CA ILE A 394 16.79 -2.94 7.71
C ILE A 394 17.90 -2.32 8.58
N ILE A 395 17.71 -2.30 9.89
CA ILE A 395 18.71 -1.84 10.84
C ILE A 395 19.04 -2.97 11.80
N SER A 396 20.27 -3.47 11.74
CA SER A 396 20.75 -4.47 12.68
C SER A 396 21.00 -3.82 14.04
N ALA A 397 20.26 -4.23 15.07
CA ALA A 397 20.38 -3.70 16.42
C ALA A 397 21.55 -4.27 17.22
N ASP A 398 22.21 -5.29 16.68
CA ASP A 398 23.35 -5.97 17.28
C ASP A 398 24.35 -6.39 16.19
N GLY A 399 25.58 -5.95 16.36
CA GLY A 399 26.68 -6.18 15.45
C GLY A 399 27.97 -5.94 16.22
N HIS A 400 29.03 -6.64 15.86
CA HIS A 400 30.28 -6.65 16.59
C HIS A 400 31.47 -6.31 15.72
N ILE A 401 32.62 -6.14 16.37
CA ILE A 401 33.90 -5.96 15.70
C ILE A 401 34.93 -6.96 16.21
N CYS A 402 35.92 -7.29 15.40
CA CYS A 402 37.11 -7.97 15.86
C CYS A 402 38.18 -6.92 16.16
N GLU A 403 38.36 -6.54 17.43
CA GLU A 403 39.27 -5.46 17.81
C GLU A 403 40.64 -5.63 17.12
N PRO A 404 41.12 -4.64 16.35
CA PRO A 404 42.41 -4.74 15.68
C PRO A 404 43.57 -4.60 16.68
N PRO A 405 44.80 -5.01 16.32
CA PRO A 405 45.98 -4.91 17.20
C PRO A 405 46.22 -3.53 17.79
N ASN A 406 45.79 -2.48 17.10
CA ASN A 406 45.98 -1.09 17.49
C ASN A 406 44.81 -0.48 18.29
N CYS A 407 43.71 -1.21 18.46
CA CYS A 407 42.50 -0.77 19.18
C CYS A 407 42.81 -0.22 20.58
N TYR A 408 43.57 -0.98 21.37
CA TYR A 408 43.91 -0.57 22.73
C TYR A 408 45.25 0.14 22.83
N VAL A 409 46.28 -0.36 22.14
CA VAL A 409 47.68 0.09 22.30
C VAL A 409 47.86 1.59 22.00
N ASP A 410 47.16 2.09 20.97
CA ASP A 410 47.31 3.46 20.50
C ASP A 410 46.64 4.47 21.45
N PHE A 411 45.50 4.09 22.05
CA PHE A 411 44.62 5.01 22.78
C PHE A 411 44.65 4.85 24.31
N ILE A 412 45.20 3.74 24.83
CA ILE A 412 45.25 3.51 26.28
C ILE A 412 46.17 4.51 26.98
N GLU A 413 45.85 4.83 28.25
CA GLU A 413 46.66 5.70 29.08
C GLU A 413 48.13 5.25 29.10
N PRO A 414 49.11 6.17 28.99
CA PRO A 414 50.53 5.81 28.86
C PRO A 414 51.07 4.85 29.92
N LYS A 415 50.55 4.92 31.16
CA LYS A 415 50.96 4.05 32.27
C LYS A 415 50.60 2.57 32.08
N TYR A 416 49.62 2.26 31.23
CA TYR A 416 49.17 0.90 30.92
C TYR A 416 49.60 0.41 29.54
N ARG A 417 50.37 1.20 28.77
CA ARG A 417 50.69 0.87 27.38
C ARG A 417 51.48 -0.44 27.22
N GLU A 418 52.41 -0.73 28.12
CA GLU A 418 53.15 -2.00 28.14
C GLU A 418 52.23 -3.20 28.39
N ASP A 419 51.20 -2.99 29.21
CA ASP A 419 50.23 -4.01 29.63
C ASP A 419 48.92 -3.97 28.82
N ALA A 420 48.87 -3.24 27.70
CA ALA A 420 47.65 -3.13 26.89
C ALA A 420 47.20 -4.50 26.34
N PRO A 421 45.89 -4.77 26.16
CA PRO A 421 45.41 -5.94 25.44
C PRO A 421 46.04 -6.03 24.05
N ARG A 422 46.66 -7.17 23.73
CA ARG A 422 47.44 -7.37 22.49
C ARG A 422 47.23 -8.76 21.91
N ILE A 423 47.34 -8.85 20.59
CA ILE A 423 47.36 -10.14 19.90
C ILE A 423 48.76 -10.74 19.99
N VAL A 424 48.84 -11.99 20.44
CA VAL A 424 50.09 -12.75 20.63
C VAL A 424 49.96 -14.14 20.03
N GLU A 425 51.02 -14.61 19.37
CA GLU A 425 51.15 -15.99 18.87
C GLU A 425 51.25 -16.98 20.05
N GLN A 426 50.40 -18.01 20.02
CA GLN A 426 50.30 -19.06 21.03
C GLN A 426 51.21 -20.24 20.70
N GLU A 427 51.42 -21.15 21.67
CA GLU A 427 52.28 -22.34 21.48
C GLU A 427 51.82 -23.27 20.34
N ASP A 428 50.54 -23.25 20.00
CA ASP A 428 49.95 -24.05 18.91
C ASP A 428 50.00 -23.36 17.53
N GLY A 429 50.60 -22.16 17.44
CA GLY A 429 50.75 -21.39 16.21
C GLY A 429 49.53 -20.53 15.84
N THR A 430 48.49 -20.49 16.68
CA THR A 430 47.36 -19.55 16.53
C THR A 430 47.68 -18.19 17.14
N GLU A 431 46.94 -17.16 16.77
CA GLU A 431 47.00 -15.85 17.45
C GLU A 431 45.73 -15.61 18.27
N ALA A 432 45.90 -15.03 19.47
CA ALA A 432 44.83 -14.73 20.39
C ALA A 432 45.10 -13.41 21.14
N PHE A 433 44.05 -12.76 21.60
CA PHE A 433 44.18 -11.60 22.48
C PHE A 433 44.61 -12.05 23.88
N VAL A 434 45.78 -11.60 24.30
CA VAL A 434 46.31 -11.78 25.65
C VAL A 434 46.06 -10.51 26.45
N ILE A 435 45.43 -10.67 27.60
CA ILE A 435 45.05 -9.58 28.50
C ILE A 435 45.65 -9.87 29.87
N PRO A 436 46.58 -9.04 30.37
CA PRO A 436 47.13 -9.17 31.71
C PRO A 436 46.01 -9.28 32.76
N GLY A 437 46.13 -10.23 33.68
CA GLY A 437 45.11 -10.48 34.72
C GLY A 437 44.00 -11.46 34.33
N MET A 438 43.85 -11.82 33.05
CA MET A 438 42.94 -12.90 32.60
C MET A 438 43.67 -14.24 32.51
N LYS A 439 42.98 -15.33 32.91
CA LYS A 439 43.57 -16.69 32.94
C LYS A 439 43.67 -17.35 31.57
N LYS A 440 42.82 -16.95 30.63
CA LYS A 440 42.73 -17.52 29.29
C LYS A 440 42.76 -16.39 28.27
N PRO A 441 43.55 -16.52 27.19
CA PRO A 441 43.46 -15.63 26.03
C PRO A 441 42.06 -15.69 25.39
N ILE A 442 41.70 -14.63 24.67
CA ILE A 442 40.48 -14.58 23.85
C ILE A 442 40.85 -14.99 22.42
N ALA A 443 40.32 -16.13 21.97
CA ALA A 443 40.65 -16.72 20.68
C ALA A 443 39.96 -15.99 19.52
N LEU A 444 40.72 -15.60 18.49
CA LEU A 444 40.21 -14.86 17.33
C LEU A 444 39.20 -15.67 16.49
N GLY A 445 39.33 -17.00 16.48
CA GLY A 445 38.52 -17.89 15.65
C GLY A 445 37.02 -17.92 15.97
N PHE A 446 36.62 -17.37 17.12
CA PHE A 446 35.21 -17.25 17.52
C PHE A 446 34.66 -15.83 17.34
N ILE A 447 35.50 -14.84 17.03
CA ILE A 447 35.07 -13.45 16.84
C ILE A 447 34.69 -13.19 15.38
N ASP A 448 35.47 -13.71 14.43
CA ASP A 448 35.18 -13.59 12.99
C ASP A 448 34.69 -14.94 12.42
N GLY A 449 33.44 -15.29 12.73
CA GLY A 449 32.83 -16.59 12.46
C GLY A 449 31.74 -16.62 11.37
N ALA A 450 31.17 -15.47 11.02
CA ALA A 450 30.01 -15.37 10.12
C ALA A 450 30.26 -15.99 8.74
N GLY A 451 29.29 -16.73 8.20
CA GLY A 451 29.35 -17.36 6.88
C GLY A 451 30.23 -18.62 6.75
N PHE A 452 30.88 -19.10 7.82
CA PHE A 452 31.67 -20.34 7.80
C PHE A 452 30.89 -21.52 8.37
N GLY A 453 30.94 -22.68 7.69
CA GLY A 453 30.33 -23.90 8.19
C GLY A 453 31.01 -24.44 9.46
N VAL A 454 30.31 -25.26 10.26
CA VAL A 454 30.82 -25.78 11.55
C VAL A 454 32.23 -26.37 11.44
N ARG A 455 32.48 -27.21 10.44
CA ARG A 455 33.79 -27.83 10.23
C ARG A 455 34.87 -26.81 9.88
N GLU A 456 34.55 -25.86 9.02
CA GLU A 456 35.48 -24.80 8.60
C GLU A 456 35.85 -23.90 9.77
N ARG A 457 34.89 -23.57 10.63
CA ARG A 457 35.15 -22.83 11.89
C ARG A 457 36.13 -23.58 12.77
N PHE A 458 35.92 -24.88 13.00
CA PHE A 458 36.86 -25.70 13.77
C PHE A 458 38.24 -25.81 13.13
N ASP A 459 38.34 -25.84 11.81
CA ASP A 459 39.62 -25.93 11.10
C ASP A 459 40.35 -24.57 11.03
N ARG A 460 39.62 -23.45 10.93
CA ARG A 460 40.16 -22.10 11.07
C ARG A 460 40.67 -21.87 12.49
N ALA A 461 39.88 -22.20 13.51
CA ALA A 461 40.24 -21.98 14.91
C ALA A 461 41.58 -22.64 15.33
N LYS A 462 42.01 -23.71 14.65
CA LYS A 462 43.30 -24.39 14.91
C LYS A 462 44.53 -23.69 14.33
N LYS A 463 44.36 -22.69 13.46
CA LYS A 463 45.47 -22.04 12.74
C LYS A 463 45.30 -20.54 12.52
N ILE A 464 44.28 -19.94 13.13
CA ILE A 464 43.87 -18.57 12.80
C ILE A 464 44.92 -17.56 13.26
N ARG A 465 45.20 -16.59 12.38
CA ARG A 465 45.98 -15.39 12.65
C ARG A 465 45.12 -14.15 12.43
N PHE A 466 45.55 -13.00 12.95
CA PHE A 466 44.86 -11.74 12.70
C PHE A 466 44.83 -11.38 11.21
N SER A 467 45.87 -11.75 10.45
CA SER A 467 45.88 -11.59 8.99
C SER A 467 44.77 -12.34 8.26
N ASP A 468 44.15 -13.34 8.90
CA ASP A 468 43.04 -14.13 8.36
C ASP A 468 41.66 -13.53 8.74
N ILE A 469 41.62 -12.47 9.56
CA ILE A 469 40.41 -11.77 9.95
C ILE A 469 39.95 -10.85 8.82
N ARG A 470 38.67 -10.96 8.47
CA ARG A 470 38.06 -10.10 7.44
C ARG A 470 38.19 -8.63 7.82
N LYS A 471 38.61 -7.81 6.85
CA LYS A 471 38.75 -6.37 7.07
C LYS A 471 37.44 -5.70 7.52
N ALA A 472 36.29 -6.16 7.00
CA ALA A 472 34.96 -5.72 7.41
C ALA A 472 34.65 -5.90 8.91
N ALA A 473 35.38 -6.77 9.62
CA ALA A 473 35.23 -6.96 11.05
C ALA A 473 35.79 -5.78 11.87
N TYR A 474 36.60 -4.87 11.29
CA TYR A 474 37.26 -3.81 12.06
C TYR A 474 37.51 -2.50 11.31
N ASP A 475 37.03 -2.37 10.07
CA ASP A 475 37.19 -1.19 9.21
C ASP A 475 35.82 -0.78 8.66
N GLY A 476 35.38 0.44 8.98
CA GLY A 476 34.05 0.94 8.62
C GLY A 476 33.76 0.89 7.12
N PRO A 477 34.65 1.45 6.26
CA PRO A 477 34.45 1.43 4.81
C PRO A 477 34.40 0.01 4.22
N ALA A 478 35.22 -0.92 4.73
CA ALA A 478 35.19 -2.32 4.29
C ALA A 478 33.93 -3.07 4.78
N ARG A 479 33.27 -2.59 5.83
CA ARG A 479 32.04 -3.18 6.37
C ARG A 479 30.80 -2.82 5.56
N VAL A 480 30.72 -1.60 5.02
CA VAL A 480 29.54 -1.11 4.27
C VAL A 480 29.13 -2.06 3.12
N PRO A 481 30.04 -2.62 2.28
CA PRO A 481 29.63 -3.58 1.25
C PRO A 481 29.02 -4.88 1.80
N PHE A 482 29.42 -5.33 3.00
CA PHE A 482 28.84 -6.51 3.65
C PHE A 482 27.43 -6.19 4.17
N MET A 483 27.24 -4.97 4.70
CA MET A 483 25.92 -4.47 5.07
C MET A 483 24.99 -4.35 3.85
N ASP A 484 25.49 -3.82 2.73
CA ASP A 484 24.73 -3.71 1.49
C ASP A 484 24.33 -5.09 0.94
N GLN A 485 25.23 -6.08 1.02
CA GLN A 485 24.93 -7.47 0.64
C GLN A 485 23.80 -8.07 1.49
N ASP A 486 23.72 -7.68 2.77
CA ASP A 486 22.76 -8.21 3.73
C ASP A 486 21.49 -7.35 3.85
N GLY A 487 21.36 -6.31 3.02
CA GLY A 487 20.20 -5.41 2.96
C GLY A 487 20.12 -4.36 4.09
N LEU A 488 21.20 -4.13 4.83
CA LEU A 488 21.21 -3.26 6.02
C LEU A 488 21.45 -1.79 5.67
N ALA A 489 20.55 -0.90 6.07
CA ALA A 489 20.77 0.55 6.03
C ALA A 489 21.67 1.03 7.17
N ALA A 490 21.61 0.42 8.35
CA ALA A 490 22.44 0.80 9.47
C ALA A 490 22.68 -0.36 10.43
N GLU A 491 23.67 -0.20 11.31
CA GLU A 491 24.03 -1.22 12.30
C GLU A 491 24.55 -0.58 13.59
N ILE A 492 24.13 -1.14 14.73
CA ILE A 492 24.62 -0.81 16.07
C ILE A 492 25.81 -1.71 16.41
N ILE A 493 26.92 -1.12 16.87
CA ILE A 493 28.18 -1.83 17.11
C ILE A 493 28.50 -1.97 18.61
N TYR A 494 28.60 -3.23 19.04
CA TYR A 494 29.10 -3.71 20.32
C TYR A 494 30.57 -4.16 20.24
N ALA A 495 31.23 -4.21 21.40
CA ALA A 495 32.59 -4.72 21.53
C ALA A 495 32.61 -6.25 21.54
N SER A 496 33.76 -6.88 21.25
CA SER A 496 33.93 -8.34 21.40
C SER A 496 34.89 -8.68 22.53
N VAL A 497 36.14 -8.21 22.45
CA VAL A 497 37.11 -8.28 23.55
C VAL A 497 36.60 -7.49 24.76
N GLY A 498 35.92 -6.37 24.51
CA GLY A 498 35.28 -5.55 25.53
C GLY A 498 34.30 -6.31 26.45
N MET A 499 33.61 -7.34 25.95
CA MET A 499 32.72 -8.17 26.77
C MET A 499 33.50 -8.98 27.81
N GLY A 500 34.61 -9.60 27.42
CA GLY A 500 35.50 -10.31 28.34
C GLY A 500 36.10 -9.39 29.41
N LEU A 501 36.43 -8.15 29.02
CA LEU A 501 36.95 -7.12 29.93
C LEU A 501 35.93 -6.70 31.01
N CYS A 502 34.62 -6.86 30.79
CA CYS A 502 33.62 -6.58 31.82
C CYS A 502 33.87 -7.34 33.14
N MET A 503 34.45 -8.54 33.05
CA MET A 503 34.77 -9.41 34.18
C MET A 503 36.21 -9.25 34.72
N HIS A 504 36.98 -8.28 34.22
CA HIS A 504 38.35 -8.05 34.68
C HIS A 504 38.38 -7.61 36.16
N LYS A 505 39.31 -8.16 36.95
CA LYS A 505 39.36 -7.94 38.41
C LYS A 505 39.93 -6.58 38.83
N ASP A 506 40.79 -6.00 37.99
CA ASP A 506 41.31 -4.66 38.22
C ASP A 506 40.38 -3.65 37.53
N PRO A 507 39.63 -2.84 38.31
CA PRO A 507 38.66 -1.91 37.76
C PRO A 507 39.31 -0.70 37.07
N LEU A 508 40.49 -0.25 37.52
CA LEU A 508 41.19 0.88 36.92
C LEU A 508 41.78 0.50 35.57
N TYR A 509 42.34 -0.71 35.47
CA TYR A 509 42.81 -1.25 34.20
C TYR A 509 41.64 -1.49 33.23
N LYS A 510 40.53 -2.06 33.71
CA LYS A 510 39.29 -2.22 32.92
C LYS A 510 38.82 -0.89 32.34
N ASN A 511 38.76 0.15 33.17
CA ASN A 511 38.40 1.51 32.74
C ASN A 511 39.34 2.02 31.66
N ALA A 512 40.66 1.90 31.83
CA ALA A 512 41.63 2.36 30.84
C ALA A 512 41.45 1.65 29.49
N CYS A 513 41.18 0.33 29.49
CA CYS A 513 40.90 -0.42 28.26
C CYS A 513 39.60 0.03 27.59
N MET A 514 38.51 0.24 28.34
CA MET A 514 37.23 0.69 27.81
C MET A 514 37.32 2.12 27.23
N GLN A 515 38.06 3.02 27.87
CA GLN A 515 38.29 4.37 27.35
C GLN A 515 39.14 4.37 26.07
N ALA A 516 40.07 3.43 25.93
CA ALA A 516 40.83 3.24 24.69
C ALA A 516 39.94 2.72 23.57
N TYR A 517 39.11 1.69 23.86
CA TYR A 517 38.13 1.16 22.93
C TYR A 517 37.16 2.24 22.44
N ASN A 518 36.59 3.05 23.34
CA ASN A 518 35.65 4.10 22.96
C ASN A 518 36.26 5.09 21.95
N GLN A 519 37.52 5.48 22.15
CA GLN A 519 38.24 6.38 21.24
C GLN A 519 38.51 5.74 19.88
N TRP A 520 38.89 4.46 19.87
CA TRP A 520 39.07 3.72 18.63
C TRP A 520 37.73 3.55 17.88
N LEU A 521 36.67 3.13 18.58
CA LEU A 521 35.35 2.95 17.98
C LEU A 521 34.82 4.26 17.37
N GLN A 522 35.07 5.40 18.02
CA GLN A 522 34.70 6.71 17.47
C GLN A 522 35.31 6.93 16.08
N SER A 523 36.58 6.54 15.89
CA SER A 523 37.24 6.66 14.59
C SER A 523 36.62 5.75 13.53
N MET A 524 36.24 4.52 13.89
CA MET A 524 35.57 3.60 12.97
C MET A 524 34.17 4.11 12.58
N CYS A 525 33.39 4.61 13.54
CA CYS A 525 32.07 5.18 13.25
C CYS A 525 32.19 6.44 12.37
N ALA A 526 33.23 7.25 12.55
CA ALA A 526 33.46 8.45 11.75
C ALA A 526 33.72 8.16 10.26
N ASP A 527 34.20 6.96 9.92
CA ASP A 527 34.39 6.55 8.52
C ASP A 527 33.07 6.24 7.79
N ALA A 528 32.00 5.93 8.53
CA ALA A 528 30.67 5.63 8.00
C ALA A 528 29.54 6.18 8.91
N PRO A 529 29.49 7.51 9.12
CA PRO A 529 28.76 8.15 10.23
C PRO A 529 27.23 8.08 10.12
N THR A 530 26.70 7.60 8.99
CA THR A 530 25.26 7.42 8.75
C THR A 530 24.85 5.95 8.69
N ARG A 531 25.82 5.03 8.71
CA ARG A 531 25.61 3.58 8.55
C ARG A 531 26.00 2.82 9.82
N ILE A 532 27.05 3.24 10.52
CA ILE A 532 27.63 2.51 11.65
C ILE A 532 27.55 3.37 12.90
N PHE A 533 26.85 2.87 13.92
CA PHE A 533 26.63 3.59 15.17
C PHE A 533 27.19 2.81 16.35
N GLY A 534 28.10 3.42 17.10
CA GLY A 534 28.81 2.74 18.19
C GLY A 534 28.09 2.82 19.53
N LEU A 535 28.22 1.76 20.33
CA LEU A 535 27.95 1.77 21.76
C LEU A 535 29.24 1.94 22.55
N ALA A 536 29.28 2.98 23.38
CA ALA A 536 30.40 3.17 24.29
C ALA A 536 30.40 2.09 25.38
N GLN A 537 31.55 1.87 26.00
CA GLN A 537 31.70 1.04 27.20
C GLN A 537 31.98 1.90 28.43
N THR A 538 31.49 1.48 29.59
CA THR A 538 31.87 2.03 30.90
C THR A 538 32.32 0.93 31.86
N ALA A 539 33.33 1.24 32.69
CA ALA A 539 33.75 0.32 33.73
C ALA A 539 32.92 0.42 35.01
N VAL A 540 32.11 1.47 35.14
CA VAL A 540 31.32 1.81 36.33
C VAL A 540 32.20 1.83 37.59
N LEU A 541 33.29 2.61 37.56
CA LEU A 541 34.19 2.79 38.73
C LEU A 541 33.45 3.33 39.95
N SER A 542 32.49 4.21 39.69
CA SER A 542 31.53 4.81 40.61
C SER A 542 30.37 5.37 39.77
N VAL A 543 29.27 5.74 40.42
CA VAL A 543 28.13 6.40 39.77
C VAL A 543 28.56 7.70 39.06
N ASP A 544 29.35 8.55 39.72
CA ASP A 544 29.88 9.79 39.13
C ASP A 544 30.77 9.53 37.91
N SER A 545 31.59 8.48 37.96
CA SER A 545 32.43 8.08 36.82
C SER A 545 31.58 7.61 35.65
N ALA A 546 30.54 6.81 35.91
CA ALA A 546 29.64 6.34 34.86
C ALA A 546 28.87 7.51 34.23
N ILE A 547 28.36 8.45 35.02
CA ILE A 547 27.73 9.68 34.51
C ILE A 547 28.68 10.47 33.59
N ALA A 548 29.96 10.59 33.96
CA ALA A 548 30.96 11.22 33.11
C ALA A 548 31.19 10.45 31.80
N ASP A 549 31.22 9.11 31.85
CA ASP A 549 31.34 8.26 30.66
C ASP A 549 30.13 8.41 29.73
N PHE A 550 28.90 8.48 30.25
CA PHE A 550 27.69 8.70 29.44
C PHE A 550 27.71 10.06 28.73
N ARG A 551 28.10 11.13 29.43
CA ARG A 551 28.24 12.47 28.82
C ARG A 551 29.28 12.47 27.71
N LYS A 552 30.43 11.84 27.96
CA LYS A 552 31.50 11.71 26.96
C LYS A 552 31.07 10.86 25.77
N ALA A 553 30.33 9.77 26.00
CA ALA A 553 29.76 8.96 24.93
C ALA A 553 28.85 9.79 24.02
N LYS A 554 27.99 10.65 24.61
CA LYS A 554 27.15 11.58 23.84
C LYS A 554 27.99 12.57 23.03
N GLU A 555 29.03 13.16 23.61
CA GLU A 555 29.98 14.04 22.91
C GLU A 555 30.70 13.34 21.75
N MET A 556 30.91 12.03 21.85
CA MET A 556 31.53 11.20 20.83
C MET A 556 30.56 10.72 19.74
N ASN A 557 29.28 11.14 19.80
CA ASN A 557 28.18 10.68 18.93
C ASN A 557 27.88 9.17 19.06
N MET A 558 28.15 8.58 20.22
CA MET A 558 27.72 7.21 20.52
C MET A 558 26.22 7.20 20.82
N VAL A 559 25.55 6.12 20.44
CA VAL A 559 24.07 6.03 20.47
C VAL A 559 23.53 5.28 21.68
N GLY A 560 24.41 4.74 22.53
CA GLY A 560 24.05 4.07 23.78
C GLY A 560 25.30 3.61 24.54
N MET A 561 25.08 2.89 25.64
CA MET A 561 26.16 2.43 26.52
C MET A 561 26.06 0.92 26.79
N MET A 562 27.10 0.16 26.44
CA MET A 562 27.26 -1.22 26.87
C MET A 562 27.74 -1.26 28.33
N MET A 563 26.91 -1.87 29.17
CA MET A 563 27.08 -1.95 30.61
C MET A 563 27.78 -3.25 31.04
N PRO A 564 28.62 -3.24 32.09
CA PRO A 564 29.09 -4.47 32.69
C PRO A 564 27.97 -5.10 33.52
N GLY A 565 27.79 -6.43 33.41
CA GLY A 565 26.73 -7.15 34.12
C GLY A 565 26.89 -7.13 35.65
N ASP A 566 28.12 -7.00 36.16
CA ASP A 566 28.37 -6.83 37.59
C ASP A 566 28.97 -5.43 37.86
N PRO A 567 28.29 -4.57 38.63
CA PRO A 567 28.86 -3.33 39.14
C PRO A 567 29.89 -3.58 40.26
N ILE A 568 30.66 -2.54 40.61
CA ILE A 568 31.69 -2.62 41.66
C ILE A 568 31.11 -2.35 43.06
N HIS A 569 30.13 -1.46 43.15
CA HIS A 569 29.55 -0.96 44.40
C HIS A 569 28.03 -1.19 44.40
N GLU A 570 27.50 -1.94 45.37
CA GLU A 570 26.11 -2.41 45.38
C GLU A 570 25.67 -3.04 44.03
N ASP A 571 24.37 -3.30 43.83
CA ASP A 571 23.84 -3.73 42.53
C ASP A 571 22.96 -2.64 41.89
N TYR A 572 22.62 -2.78 40.62
CA TYR A 572 21.98 -1.74 39.80
C TYR A 572 20.57 -1.33 40.26
N ASP A 573 19.91 -2.13 41.10
CA ASP A 573 18.64 -1.76 41.73
C ASP A 573 18.78 -0.80 42.91
N HIS A 574 19.99 -0.71 43.49
CA HIS A 574 20.26 0.14 44.64
C HIS A 574 20.07 1.63 44.29
N PRO A 575 19.43 2.44 45.16
CA PRO A 575 19.15 3.86 44.88
C PRO A 575 20.37 4.74 44.58
N ASP A 576 21.58 4.30 44.95
CA ASP A 576 22.82 5.00 44.59
C ASP A 576 22.97 5.19 43.07
N TYR A 577 22.41 4.27 42.26
CA TYR A 577 22.43 4.33 40.80
C TYR A 577 21.34 5.22 40.19
N ASP A 578 20.40 5.75 40.98
CA ASP A 578 19.28 6.55 40.46
C ASP A 578 19.77 7.76 39.66
N ALA A 579 20.85 8.44 40.10
CA ALA A 579 21.44 9.55 39.37
C ALA A 579 22.06 9.15 38.02
N LEU A 580 22.52 7.90 37.88
CA LEU A 580 22.99 7.37 36.60
C LEU A 580 21.81 7.12 35.65
N TRP A 581 20.69 6.60 36.17
CA TRP A 581 19.48 6.36 35.39
C TRP A 581 18.81 7.65 34.92
N GLU A 582 18.79 8.68 35.77
CA GLU A 582 18.38 10.03 35.38
C GLU A 582 19.29 10.57 34.28
N CYS A 583 20.62 10.42 34.40
CA CYS A 583 21.55 10.85 33.36
C CYS A 583 21.35 10.11 32.03
N ALA A 584 21.13 8.80 32.04
CA ALA A 584 20.86 8.03 30.84
C ALA A 584 19.57 8.50 30.15
N THR A 585 18.53 8.77 30.95
CA THR A 585 17.24 9.30 30.48
C THR A 585 17.38 10.70 29.90
N ASP A 586 18.08 11.62 30.59
CA ASP A 586 18.26 13.01 30.16
C ASP A 586 19.08 13.13 28.86
N LEU A 587 20.06 12.24 28.67
CA LEU A 587 20.86 12.18 27.44
C LEU A 587 20.17 11.39 26.33
N ASP A 588 19.06 10.74 26.66
CA ASP A 588 18.32 9.79 25.84
C ASP A 588 19.24 8.72 25.23
N LEU A 589 20.03 8.09 26.10
CA LEU A 589 20.94 6.99 25.77
C LEU A 589 20.45 5.70 26.45
N PRO A 590 20.10 4.65 25.67
CA PRO A 590 19.74 3.36 26.25
C PRO A 590 20.92 2.70 26.95
N VAL A 591 20.61 1.94 28.00
CA VAL A 591 21.57 1.10 28.71
C VAL A 591 21.48 -0.32 28.19
N CYS A 592 22.60 -0.86 27.69
CA CYS A 592 22.64 -2.11 26.96
C CYS A 592 23.40 -3.17 27.75
N PHE A 593 22.72 -4.22 28.19
CA PHE A 593 23.30 -5.38 28.85
C PHE A 593 23.36 -6.54 27.87
N HIS A 594 24.57 -6.78 27.38
CA HIS A 594 24.84 -7.87 26.45
C HIS A 594 25.13 -9.16 27.21
N ILE A 595 24.86 -10.33 26.61
CA ILE A 595 25.37 -11.60 27.13
C ILE A 595 26.90 -11.53 27.36
N LEU A 596 27.43 -12.45 28.17
CA LEU A 596 28.87 -12.56 28.47
C LEU A 596 29.49 -11.38 29.25
N THR A 597 28.72 -10.36 29.62
CA THR A 597 29.23 -9.20 30.37
C THR A 597 29.24 -9.38 31.90
N GLY A 598 28.61 -10.44 32.43
CA GLY A 598 28.50 -10.74 33.86
C GLY A 598 29.05 -12.11 34.26
N ARG A 599 29.44 -12.25 35.53
CA ARG A 599 30.04 -13.49 36.08
C ARG A 599 29.12 -14.71 35.97
N ALA A 600 27.82 -14.53 36.21
CA ALA A 600 26.83 -15.63 36.17
C ALA A 600 26.66 -16.25 34.77
N GLY A 601 26.86 -15.45 33.72
CA GLY A 601 26.78 -15.85 32.32
C GLY A 601 28.12 -16.24 31.70
N SER A 602 29.21 -16.32 32.47
CA SER A 602 30.53 -16.59 31.90
C SER A 602 30.66 -18.02 31.33
N LEU A 603 31.14 -18.14 30.08
CA LEU A 603 31.48 -19.43 29.45
C LEU A 603 32.61 -20.20 30.14
N HIS A 604 33.27 -19.59 31.13
CA HIS A 604 34.32 -20.24 31.93
C HIS A 604 33.81 -20.88 33.22
N VAL A 605 32.54 -20.65 33.58
CA VAL A 605 31.90 -21.34 34.70
C VAL A 605 31.52 -22.74 34.24
N LYS A 606 31.86 -23.75 35.05
CA LYS A 606 31.54 -25.15 34.74
C LYS A 606 30.00 -25.32 34.75
N PRO A 607 29.36 -25.66 33.61
CA PRO A 607 27.93 -25.84 33.58
C PRO A 607 27.54 -27.14 34.30
N ARG A 608 26.27 -27.23 34.73
CA ARG A 608 25.71 -28.48 35.21
C ARG A 608 25.47 -29.40 34.01
N GLY A 609 26.04 -30.61 34.03
CA GLY A 609 25.82 -31.61 32.97
C GLY A 609 26.67 -31.35 31.72
N HIS A 610 26.04 -31.42 30.54
CA HIS A 610 26.71 -31.30 29.24
C HIS A 610 27.32 -29.90 29.04
N ALA A 611 28.47 -29.81 28.36
CA ALA A 611 29.20 -28.55 28.15
C ALA A 611 28.35 -27.48 27.45
N MET A 612 27.49 -27.88 26.50
CA MET A 612 26.57 -26.96 25.79
C MET A 612 25.53 -26.29 26.69
N ASN A 613 25.30 -26.79 27.92
CA ASN A 613 24.43 -26.10 28.87
C ASN A 613 25.01 -24.74 29.33
N SER A 614 26.27 -24.42 29.01
CA SER A 614 26.85 -23.07 29.18
C SER A 614 26.19 -22.03 28.26
N PHE A 615 25.82 -22.41 27.02
CA PHE A 615 25.05 -21.56 26.10
C PHE A 615 23.62 -21.28 26.57
N LEU A 616 23.07 -22.10 27.48
CA LEU A 616 21.79 -21.77 28.12
C LEU A 616 21.98 -20.90 29.37
N GLY A 617 23.20 -20.78 29.89
CA GLY A 617 23.53 -19.98 31.06
C GLY A 617 23.61 -18.48 30.76
N ILE A 618 24.02 -18.12 29.55
CA ILE A 618 24.12 -16.72 29.09
C ILE A 618 22.76 -16.02 29.11
N ILE A 619 21.71 -16.67 28.61
CA ILE A 619 20.35 -16.13 28.58
C ILE A 619 19.81 -15.92 30.01
N ARG A 620 20.09 -16.85 30.93
CA ARG A 620 19.67 -16.73 32.34
C ARG A 620 20.29 -15.51 33.02
N ALA A 621 21.55 -15.22 32.74
CA ALA A 621 22.23 -14.06 33.32
C ALA A 621 21.56 -12.74 32.90
N VAL A 622 21.06 -12.67 31.67
CA VAL A 622 20.32 -11.51 31.16
C VAL A 622 18.91 -11.43 31.74
N GLN A 623 18.22 -12.57 31.88
CA GLN A 623 16.93 -12.65 32.59
C GLN A 623 17.05 -12.12 34.03
N ASP A 624 18.16 -12.42 34.70
CA ASP A 624 18.43 -11.93 36.06
C ASP A 624 18.56 -10.39 36.09
N ILE A 625 19.15 -9.75 35.08
CA ILE A 625 19.21 -8.27 34.96
C ILE A 625 17.82 -7.67 34.78
N VAL A 626 16.97 -8.25 33.92
CA VAL A 626 15.57 -7.78 33.77
C VAL A 626 14.83 -7.93 35.10
N GLY A 627 15.00 -9.07 35.78
CA GLY A 627 14.46 -9.32 37.10
C GLY A 627 14.90 -8.27 38.13
N LEU A 628 16.19 -7.97 38.19
CA LEU A 628 16.80 -6.98 39.07
C LEU A 628 16.17 -5.60 38.86
N MET A 629 16.11 -5.12 37.62
CA MET A 629 15.62 -3.78 37.29
C MET A 629 14.12 -3.63 37.57
N VAL A 630 13.32 -4.63 37.21
CA VAL A 630 11.86 -4.62 37.41
C VAL A 630 11.50 -4.79 38.89
N LEU A 631 11.99 -5.85 39.54
CA LEU A 631 11.60 -6.20 40.92
C LEU A 631 12.26 -5.30 41.95
N GLY A 632 13.42 -4.71 41.62
CA GLY A 632 14.08 -3.67 42.40
C GLY A 632 13.43 -2.29 42.28
N GLY A 633 12.38 -2.15 41.45
CA GLY A 633 11.62 -0.91 41.29
C GLY A 633 12.40 0.20 40.59
N VAL A 634 13.38 -0.13 39.73
CA VAL A 634 14.14 0.89 39.00
C VAL A 634 13.23 1.63 38.01
N PHE A 635 12.42 0.90 37.24
CA PHE A 635 11.48 1.51 36.29
C PHE A 635 10.30 2.23 36.95
N GLU A 636 9.98 1.91 38.21
CA GLU A 636 9.02 2.70 39.01
C GLU A 636 9.59 4.09 39.30
N ARG A 637 10.89 4.17 39.64
CA ARG A 637 11.57 5.43 39.93
C ARG A 637 11.94 6.20 38.65
N HIS A 638 12.26 5.48 37.58
CA HIS A 638 12.75 6.01 36.30
C HIS A 638 11.93 5.44 35.13
N PRO A 639 10.67 5.89 34.95
CA PRO A 639 9.75 5.29 33.98
C PRO A 639 10.16 5.47 32.51
N ASN A 640 11.07 6.40 32.22
CA ASN A 640 11.57 6.64 30.86
C ASN A 640 12.93 5.97 30.59
N LEU A 641 13.49 5.23 31.55
CA LEU A 641 14.75 4.53 31.35
C LEU A 641 14.56 3.40 30.33
N LYS A 642 15.44 3.37 29.32
CA LYS A 642 15.44 2.37 28.25
C LYS A 642 16.49 1.30 28.51
N LEU A 643 16.06 0.06 28.75
CA LEU A 643 16.93 -1.10 28.92
C LEU A 643 16.94 -1.95 27.64
N VAL A 644 18.13 -2.24 27.11
CA VAL A 644 18.33 -3.22 26.04
C VAL A 644 19.01 -4.44 26.61
N VAL A 645 18.43 -5.60 26.36
CA VAL A 645 19.07 -6.89 26.58
C VAL A 645 19.50 -7.46 25.23
N ALA A 646 20.81 -7.59 25.05
CA ALA A 646 21.43 -7.84 23.75
C ALA A 646 21.94 -9.28 23.63
N GLU A 647 21.81 -9.84 22.42
CA GLU A 647 22.04 -11.21 21.99
C GLU A 647 21.39 -12.24 22.93
N SER A 648 20.15 -11.96 23.35
CA SER A 648 19.48 -12.69 24.44
C SER A 648 18.26 -13.50 24.04
N ASP A 649 17.93 -13.52 22.75
CA ASP A 649 16.63 -13.95 22.23
C ASP A 649 15.46 -13.18 22.88
N ALA A 650 14.23 -13.39 22.37
CA ALA A 650 13.05 -12.68 22.89
C ALA A 650 11.86 -13.60 23.20
N GLY A 651 11.82 -14.82 22.68
CA GLY A 651 10.71 -15.76 22.87
C GLY A 651 10.48 -16.22 24.31
N TRP A 652 11.46 -16.03 25.20
CA TRP A 652 11.31 -16.32 26.63
C TRP A 652 10.50 -15.25 27.39
N ILE A 653 10.41 -14.02 26.87
CA ILE A 653 9.85 -12.85 27.56
C ILE A 653 8.38 -13.04 27.96
N PRO A 654 7.46 -13.53 27.09
CA PRO A 654 6.06 -13.76 27.48
C PRO A 654 5.91 -14.66 28.70
N HIS A 655 6.68 -15.76 28.74
CA HIS A 655 6.67 -16.67 29.87
C HIS A 655 7.26 -16.02 31.12
N TYR A 656 8.34 -15.24 30.99
CA TYR A 656 8.97 -14.58 32.12
C TYR A 656 8.06 -13.51 32.75
N MET A 657 7.40 -12.68 31.93
CA MET A 657 6.36 -11.75 32.36
C MET A 657 5.25 -12.47 33.15
N HIS A 658 4.73 -13.58 32.59
CA HIS A 658 3.73 -14.40 33.28
C HIS A 658 4.23 -14.89 34.65
N ARG A 659 5.48 -15.35 34.73
CA ARG A 659 6.07 -15.85 35.98
C ARG A 659 6.21 -14.75 37.04
N MET A 660 6.63 -13.55 36.65
CA MET A 660 6.73 -12.40 37.56
C MET A 660 5.35 -11.96 38.06
N ASP A 661 4.37 -11.82 37.18
CA ASP A 661 3.00 -11.47 37.55
C ASP A 661 2.34 -12.52 38.44
N HIS A 662 2.61 -13.80 38.17
CA HIS A 662 2.12 -14.88 39.02
C HIS A 662 2.75 -14.80 40.41
N ALA A 663 4.06 -14.53 40.52
CA ALA A 663 4.73 -14.33 41.79
C ALA A 663 4.11 -13.15 42.57
N ALA A 664 3.81 -12.04 41.90
CA ALA A 664 3.13 -10.89 42.51
C ALA A 664 1.76 -11.28 43.08
N LYS A 665 0.95 -12.01 42.31
CA LYS A 665 -0.42 -12.43 42.69
C LYS A 665 -0.48 -13.37 43.89
N ILE A 666 0.54 -14.22 44.08
CA ILE A 666 0.52 -15.23 45.16
C ILE A 666 1.28 -14.79 46.42
N HIS A 667 2.14 -13.77 46.33
CA HIS A 667 3.00 -13.35 47.43
C HIS A 667 2.74 -11.92 47.94
N ALA A 668 1.91 -11.11 47.26
CA ALA A 668 1.53 -9.78 47.71
C ALA A 668 0.03 -9.66 48.02
N GLU A 669 -0.32 -8.93 49.08
CA GLU A 669 -1.69 -8.83 49.62
C GLU A 669 -2.70 -8.30 48.58
N ASP A 670 -2.30 -7.32 47.77
CA ASP A 670 -3.13 -6.72 46.71
C ASP A 670 -2.74 -7.22 45.30
N GLY A 671 -1.91 -8.26 45.21
CA GLY A 671 -1.39 -8.79 43.95
C GLY A 671 -0.32 -7.92 43.26
N ILE A 672 0.13 -6.84 43.90
CA ILE A 672 1.21 -5.95 43.45
C ILE A 672 2.36 -6.00 44.46
N ILE A 673 3.59 -6.21 43.97
CA ILE A 673 4.79 -6.31 44.82
C ILE A 673 5.05 -4.96 45.50
N LYS A 674 5.36 -4.99 46.80
CA LYS A 674 5.67 -3.79 47.58
C LYS A 674 6.81 -3.00 46.93
N GLY A 675 6.55 -1.74 46.60
CA GLY A 675 7.50 -0.86 45.90
C GLY A 675 7.20 -0.65 44.43
N LEU A 676 6.20 -1.35 43.87
CA LEU A 676 5.69 -1.17 42.50
C LEU A 676 4.26 -0.62 42.53
N SER A 677 3.88 0.12 41.49
CA SER A 677 2.52 0.66 41.28
C SER A 677 1.67 -0.16 40.30
N GLN A 678 2.31 -1.02 39.50
CA GLN A 678 1.67 -1.88 38.50
C GLN A 678 2.29 -3.29 38.50
N LEU A 679 1.72 -4.19 37.69
CA LEU A 679 2.25 -5.55 37.55
C LEU A 679 3.65 -5.52 36.93
N PRO A 680 4.57 -6.42 37.32
CA PRO A 680 5.91 -6.52 36.73
C PRO A 680 5.93 -6.55 35.20
N SER A 681 4.96 -7.24 34.58
CA SER A 681 4.84 -7.31 33.11
C SER A 681 4.65 -5.96 32.43
N GLU A 682 4.02 -4.98 33.09
CA GLU A 682 3.82 -3.65 32.52
C GLU A 682 5.13 -2.87 32.45
N TYR A 683 6.05 -3.05 33.40
CA TYR A 683 7.39 -2.44 33.28
C TYR A 683 8.21 -3.09 32.17
N VAL A 684 8.13 -4.43 32.02
CA VAL A 684 8.82 -5.12 30.93
C VAL A 684 8.34 -4.59 29.58
N LYS A 685 7.03 -4.45 29.37
CA LYS A 685 6.44 -3.94 28.12
C LYS A 685 6.80 -2.48 27.80
N ASN A 686 7.14 -1.68 28.81
CA ASN A 686 7.35 -0.24 28.64
C ASN A 686 8.83 0.16 28.61
N ASN A 687 9.72 -0.68 29.15
CA ASN A 687 11.10 -0.29 29.44
C ASN A 687 12.17 -1.26 28.90
N VAL A 688 11.79 -2.44 28.39
CA VAL A 688 12.74 -3.50 28.04
C VAL A 688 12.65 -3.85 26.57
N TRP A 689 13.75 -3.67 25.85
CA TRP A 689 13.95 -4.10 24.47
C TRP A 689 14.89 -5.29 24.42
N ALA A 690 14.65 -6.22 23.49
CA ALA A 690 15.49 -7.40 23.31
C ALA A 690 15.97 -7.53 21.86
N THR A 691 17.27 -7.81 21.67
CA THR A 691 17.81 -8.19 20.36
C THR A 691 17.72 -9.70 20.17
N PHE A 692 17.49 -10.11 18.92
CA PHE A 692 17.42 -11.51 18.51
C PHE A 692 17.74 -11.67 17.02
N GLN A 693 18.28 -12.83 16.64
CA GLN A 693 18.75 -13.12 15.29
C GLN A 693 17.77 -14.02 14.52
N ASP A 694 17.70 -15.29 14.92
CA ASP A 694 16.91 -16.35 14.26
C ASP A 694 15.83 -16.95 15.20
N ASP A 695 15.45 -16.24 16.26
CA ASP A 695 14.46 -16.68 17.24
C ASP A 695 13.03 -16.67 16.67
N ARG A 696 12.67 -17.77 16.02
CA ARG A 696 11.31 -18.02 15.52
C ARG A 696 10.24 -17.90 16.61
N THR A 697 10.56 -18.20 17.87
CA THR A 697 9.58 -18.15 18.96
C THR A 697 9.21 -16.71 19.35
N ALA A 698 10.11 -15.73 19.10
CA ALA A 698 9.78 -14.31 19.21
C ALA A 698 8.72 -13.90 18.19
N PHE A 699 8.88 -14.28 16.91
CA PHE A 699 7.92 -13.98 15.85
C PHE A 699 6.57 -14.69 16.03
N GLU A 700 6.56 -15.92 16.55
CA GLU A 700 5.30 -16.65 16.78
C GLU A 700 4.52 -16.13 18.02
N SER A 701 5.17 -15.37 18.91
CA SER A 701 4.61 -14.91 20.18
C SER A 701 4.17 -13.44 20.18
N LEU A 702 4.10 -12.75 19.04
CA LEU A 702 3.75 -11.30 18.96
C LEU A 702 2.37 -10.93 19.52
N HIS A 703 1.48 -11.90 19.73
CA HIS A 703 0.19 -11.69 20.39
C HIS A 703 0.30 -11.63 21.93
N MET A 704 1.47 -11.95 22.50
CA MET A 704 1.73 -11.98 23.94
C MET A 704 2.81 -10.98 24.38
N ILE A 705 3.61 -10.44 23.46
CA ILE A 705 4.63 -9.41 23.70
C ILE A 705 4.32 -8.17 22.85
N ASP A 706 4.75 -7.00 23.30
CA ASP A 706 4.72 -5.79 22.46
C ASP A 706 5.84 -5.84 21.41
N TYR A 707 5.46 -6.04 20.15
CA TYR A 707 6.41 -6.10 19.03
C TYR A 707 7.19 -4.80 18.83
N LYS A 708 6.79 -3.68 19.44
CA LYS A 708 7.53 -2.41 19.43
C LYS A 708 8.80 -2.41 20.28
N HIS A 709 9.01 -3.48 21.04
CA HIS A 709 10.17 -3.68 21.90
C HIS A 709 11.08 -4.82 21.43
N LEU A 710 10.82 -5.35 20.23
CA LEU A 710 11.62 -6.37 19.57
C LEU A 710 12.57 -5.73 18.56
N LEU A 711 13.85 -6.12 18.60
CA LEU A 711 14.89 -5.57 17.74
C LEU A 711 15.58 -6.71 16.98
N TRP A 712 15.41 -6.79 15.67
CA TRP A 712 16.16 -7.77 14.88
C TRP A 712 17.64 -7.38 14.79
N ALA A 713 18.52 -8.37 14.75
CA ALA A 713 19.96 -8.17 14.62
C ALA A 713 20.66 -9.27 13.82
N SER A 714 21.78 -8.92 13.19
CA SER A 714 22.58 -9.83 12.37
C SER A 714 23.74 -10.49 13.12
N ASP A 715 24.17 -9.94 14.26
CA ASP A 715 25.34 -10.41 15.03
C ASP A 715 26.66 -10.46 14.22
N PHE A 716 26.76 -9.71 13.11
CA PHE A 716 27.96 -9.77 12.28
C PHE A 716 29.18 -9.19 13.03
N PRO A 717 30.38 -9.83 13.05
CA PRO A 717 30.79 -11.01 12.29
C PRO A 717 30.88 -12.30 13.12
N HIS A 718 30.20 -12.40 14.26
CA HIS A 718 30.33 -13.52 15.18
C HIS A 718 29.77 -14.83 14.62
N THR A 719 29.91 -15.91 15.38
CA THR A 719 29.50 -17.25 14.93
C THR A 719 27.98 -17.45 14.88
N ASP A 720 27.21 -16.66 15.62
CA ASP A 720 25.74 -16.70 15.64
C ASP A 720 25.11 -15.78 14.59
N SER A 721 25.97 -15.14 13.79
CA SER A 721 25.54 -14.21 12.75
C SER A 721 24.69 -14.86 11.67
N THR A 722 23.65 -14.14 11.25
CA THR A 722 22.76 -14.52 10.14
C THR A 722 23.38 -14.25 8.77
N TRP A 723 24.43 -13.42 8.69
CA TRP A 723 25.13 -13.12 7.44
C TRP A 723 25.78 -14.39 6.83
N PRO A 724 25.71 -14.60 5.51
CA PRO A 724 25.15 -13.72 4.47
C PRO A 724 23.68 -14.00 4.11
N GLU A 725 23.00 -14.81 4.91
CA GLU A 725 21.67 -15.35 4.59
C GLU A 725 20.55 -14.59 5.33
N SER A 726 20.81 -13.40 5.87
CA SER A 726 19.83 -12.67 6.70
C SER A 726 18.52 -12.43 5.96
N LEU A 727 18.56 -12.03 4.69
CA LEU A 727 17.34 -11.79 3.90
C LEU A 727 16.51 -13.06 3.70
N ALA A 728 17.16 -14.19 3.44
CA ALA A 728 16.47 -15.47 3.28
C ALA A 728 15.84 -15.94 4.60
N LEU A 729 16.58 -15.78 5.71
CA LEU A 729 16.10 -16.10 7.05
C LEU A 729 14.93 -15.22 7.47
N ILE A 730 15.03 -13.90 7.26
CA ILE A 730 13.94 -12.96 7.53
C ILE A 730 12.71 -13.36 6.73
N ALA A 731 12.84 -13.57 5.41
CA ALA A 731 11.72 -13.97 4.56
C ALA A 731 10.98 -15.22 5.08
N ASP A 732 11.72 -16.24 5.52
CA ASP A 732 11.13 -17.46 6.12
C ASP A 732 10.44 -17.16 7.46
N GLN A 733 11.15 -16.54 8.38
CA GLN A 733 10.69 -16.39 9.77
C GLN A 733 9.58 -15.35 9.93
N THR A 734 9.52 -14.35 9.04
CA THR A 734 8.53 -13.29 9.10
C THR A 734 7.32 -13.52 8.24
N ALA A 735 7.19 -14.64 7.52
CA ALA A 735 6.16 -14.89 6.49
C ALA A 735 4.70 -14.63 6.93
N LYS A 736 4.43 -14.63 8.24
CA LYS A 736 3.10 -14.41 8.85
C LYS A 736 2.88 -12.99 9.41
N LEU A 737 3.91 -12.15 9.41
CA LEU A 737 3.85 -10.78 9.90
C LEU A 737 3.18 -9.86 8.89
N ASN A 738 2.43 -8.88 9.39
CA ASN A 738 1.97 -7.77 8.56
C ASN A 738 3.09 -6.73 8.36
N ASP A 739 2.89 -5.84 7.38
CA ASP A 739 3.90 -4.85 6.98
C ASP A 739 4.31 -3.93 8.16
N ASP A 740 3.36 -3.52 9.01
CA ASP A 740 3.64 -2.67 10.18
C ASP A 740 4.54 -3.39 11.21
N GLN A 741 4.27 -4.66 11.49
CA GLN A 741 5.06 -5.48 12.41
C GLN A 741 6.45 -5.74 11.86
N LEU A 742 6.54 -6.09 10.57
CA LEU A 742 7.79 -6.35 9.88
C LEU A 742 8.69 -5.10 9.89
N GLN A 743 8.13 -3.95 9.50
CA GLN A 743 8.81 -2.66 9.51
C GLN A 743 9.26 -2.24 10.91
N ALA A 744 8.41 -2.41 11.92
CA ALA A 744 8.73 -2.06 13.30
C ALA A 744 9.94 -2.85 13.81
N ILE A 745 9.90 -4.18 13.68
CA ILE A 745 10.90 -5.09 14.22
C ILE A 745 12.25 -4.98 13.49
N LEU A 746 12.22 -4.84 12.16
CA LEU A 746 13.44 -4.79 11.34
C LEU A 746 14.09 -3.42 11.28
N ARG A 747 13.39 -2.34 11.68
CA ARG A 747 13.89 -0.97 11.47
C ARG A 747 13.41 0.04 12.51
N ASP A 748 12.11 0.30 12.58
CA ASP A 748 11.62 1.52 13.24
C ASP A 748 11.88 1.51 14.76
N ASN A 749 11.79 0.33 15.39
CA ASN A 749 12.09 0.17 16.81
C ASN A 749 13.56 0.53 17.09
N THR A 750 14.51 -0.01 16.31
CA THR A 750 15.94 0.29 16.46
C THR A 750 16.24 1.76 16.19
N ALA A 751 15.69 2.32 15.10
CA ALA A 751 15.88 3.73 14.76
C ALA A 751 15.38 4.67 15.87
N THR A 752 14.19 4.39 16.41
CA THR A 752 13.56 5.20 17.46
C THR A 752 14.28 5.06 18.80
N LEU A 753 14.65 3.84 19.17
CA LEU A 753 15.30 3.55 20.44
C LEU A 753 16.66 4.25 20.57
N PHE A 754 17.48 4.16 19.51
CA PHE A 754 18.85 4.68 19.46
C PHE A 754 18.97 6.08 18.84
N ASN A 755 17.85 6.75 18.51
CA ASN A 755 17.82 8.08 17.90
C ASN A 755 18.65 8.18 16.60
N LEU A 756 18.52 7.19 15.72
CA LEU A 756 19.30 7.15 14.49
C LEU A 756 18.73 8.13 13.45
N PRO A 757 19.58 8.79 12.63
CA PRO A 757 19.13 9.61 11.49
C PRO A 757 18.51 8.79 10.33
N ALA A 758 18.22 7.50 10.55
CA ALA A 758 17.80 6.53 9.53
C ALA A 758 16.27 6.38 9.36
N GLY A 759 15.50 7.40 9.72
CA GLY A 759 14.05 7.47 9.48
C GLY A 759 13.70 8.26 8.21
N GLY A 760 13.96 7.70 7.02
CA GLY A 760 13.38 8.20 5.76
C GLY A 760 14.29 9.06 4.88
N VAL A 761 15.62 8.91 4.97
CA VAL A 761 16.58 9.50 4.02
C VAL A 761 17.20 8.41 3.15
N ALA A 762 17.06 8.52 1.83
CA ALA A 762 17.69 7.66 0.84
C ALA A 762 19.03 8.25 0.37
N TYR A 763 20.06 7.42 0.18
CA TYR A 763 21.37 7.87 -0.32
C TYR A 763 21.63 7.30 -1.72
N LEU A 764 21.67 8.18 -2.73
CA LEU A 764 21.91 7.83 -4.12
C LEU A 764 23.30 8.34 -4.52
N THR A 765 24.20 7.41 -4.85
CA THR A 765 25.60 7.73 -5.15
C THR A 765 25.99 7.28 -6.54
N MET A 766 26.35 8.22 -7.42
CA MET A 766 26.92 7.90 -8.73
C MET A 766 28.35 7.38 -8.55
N ASN A 767 28.60 6.13 -8.92
CA ASN A 767 29.86 5.46 -8.65
C ASN A 767 30.61 5.02 -9.92
N ARG A 768 31.32 5.97 -10.54
CA ARG A 768 32.23 5.71 -11.67
C ARG A 768 33.39 6.74 -11.71
N PRO A 769 34.16 6.86 -10.60
CA PRO A 769 35.05 8.00 -10.38
C PRO A 769 36.22 8.04 -11.36
N GLU A 770 36.66 6.90 -11.88
CA GLU A 770 37.71 6.76 -12.90
C GLU A 770 37.30 7.37 -14.25
N ARG A 771 36.00 7.48 -14.51
CA ARG A 771 35.41 8.22 -15.64
C ARG A 771 34.71 9.50 -15.20
N ARG A 772 35.04 10.03 -14.01
CA ARG A 772 34.47 11.27 -13.47
C ARG A 772 32.94 11.23 -13.37
N ASN A 773 32.38 10.07 -13.02
CA ASN A 773 30.95 9.84 -12.89
C ASN A 773 30.17 10.23 -14.16
N ALA A 774 30.75 9.96 -15.34
CA ALA A 774 30.06 10.15 -16.61
C ALA A 774 28.98 9.09 -16.82
N LEU A 775 27.79 9.53 -17.27
CA LEU A 775 26.59 8.71 -17.44
C LEU A 775 26.78 7.69 -18.56
N SER A 776 27.03 6.44 -18.19
CA SER A 776 27.00 5.27 -19.06
C SER A 776 25.56 4.74 -19.22
N PRO A 777 25.29 3.83 -20.19
CA PRO A 777 24.01 3.13 -20.29
C PRO A 777 23.58 2.49 -18.97
N GLN A 778 24.46 1.73 -18.32
CA GLN A 778 24.21 1.15 -16.99
C GLN A 778 23.82 2.21 -15.95
N MET A 779 24.62 3.26 -15.78
CA MET A 779 24.35 4.30 -14.78
C MET A 779 23.00 5.00 -15.04
N ILE A 780 22.61 5.19 -16.31
CA ILE A 780 21.30 5.77 -16.67
C ILE A 780 20.16 4.83 -16.24
N VAL A 781 20.25 3.54 -16.58
CA VAL A 781 19.21 2.55 -16.24
C VAL A 781 19.08 2.42 -14.73
N GLU A 782 20.20 2.28 -14.02
CA GLU A 782 20.24 2.13 -12.57
C GLU A 782 19.72 3.39 -11.86
N MET A 783 20.12 4.59 -12.28
CA MET A 783 19.58 5.83 -11.71
C MET A 783 18.07 5.95 -11.96
N ALA A 784 17.58 5.57 -13.15
CA ALA A 784 16.16 5.61 -13.43
C ALA A 784 15.36 4.65 -12.53
N ASN A 785 15.90 3.45 -12.26
CA ASN A 785 15.30 2.50 -11.33
C ASN A 785 15.35 3.03 -9.89
N ALA A 786 16.50 3.56 -9.44
CA ALA A 786 16.63 4.14 -8.10
C ALA A 786 15.62 5.28 -7.84
N TRP A 787 15.33 6.12 -8.85
CA TRP A 787 14.29 7.14 -8.74
C TRP A 787 12.87 6.57 -8.66
N ARG A 788 12.60 5.47 -9.37
CA ARG A 788 11.31 4.76 -9.31
C ARG A 788 11.11 4.12 -7.94
N ASP A 789 12.15 3.49 -7.41
CA ASP A 789 12.14 2.85 -6.10
C ASP A 789 11.94 3.89 -5.00
N PHE A 790 12.73 4.98 -5.01
CA PHE A 790 12.58 6.07 -4.06
C PHE A 790 11.19 6.74 -4.11
N ARG A 791 10.61 6.90 -5.31
CA ARG A 791 9.24 7.42 -5.46
C ARG A 791 8.21 6.48 -4.85
N GLY A 792 8.35 5.17 -5.05
CA GLY A 792 7.41 4.14 -4.60
C GLY A 792 7.53 3.74 -3.13
N ASP A 793 8.66 4.03 -2.48
CA ASP A 793 8.89 3.66 -1.07
C ASP A 793 8.35 4.70 -0.09
N ASP A 794 7.14 4.48 0.44
CA ASP A 794 6.47 5.39 1.40
C ASP A 794 7.26 5.63 2.70
N ASN A 795 8.26 4.79 3.02
CA ASN A 795 9.15 4.98 4.17
C ASN A 795 10.30 5.95 3.87
N MET A 796 10.58 6.24 2.60
CA MET A 796 11.57 7.22 2.17
C MET A 796 10.92 8.58 1.95
N ARG A 797 11.43 9.59 2.65
CA ARG A 797 10.91 10.96 2.68
C ARG A 797 11.78 11.91 1.87
N VAL A 798 13.10 11.74 1.88
CA VAL A 798 14.08 12.65 1.25
C VAL A 798 15.23 11.84 0.66
N ALA A 799 15.80 12.25 -0.47
CA ALA A 799 17.00 11.64 -1.05
C ALA A 799 18.22 12.57 -0.95
N ILE A 800 19.41 12.01 -0.80
CA ILE A 800 20.69 12.68 -0.99
C ILE A 800 21.34 12.14 -2.26
N LEU A 801 21.68 13.01 -3.21
CA LEU A 801 22.37 12.66 -4.45
C LEU A 801 23.83 13.15 -4.39
N THR A 802 24.80 12.27 -4.59
CA THR A 802 26.24 12.59 -4.62
C THR A 802 26.99 11.76 -5.67
N GLY A 803 28.25 12.11 -5.97
CA GLY A 803 29.18 11.27 -6.72
C GLY A 803 30.27 10.69 -5.82
N THR A 804 30.86 9.54 -6.20
CA THR A 804 32.08 9.04 -5.54
C THR A 804 33.33 9.78 -6.00
N GLY A 805 34.37 9.76 -5.16
CA GLY A 805 35.65 10.43 -5.40
C GLY A 805 35.67 11.91 -5.02
N ASP A 806 36.79 12.58 -5.32
CA ASP A 806 37.07 13.98 -4.95
C ASP A 806 37.12 14.94 -6.15
N LYS A 807 36.95 14.42 -7.38
CA LYS A 807 37.12 15.18 -8.62
C LYS A 807 35.82 15.61 -9.29
N ALA A 808 34.78 14.79 -9.23
CA ALA A 808 33.57 15.00 -9.99
C ALA A 808 32.33 14.51 -9.26
N PHE A 809 31.31 15.35 -9.25
CA PHE A 809 29.94 14.93 -8.99
C PHE A 809 29.41 14.15 -10.20
N CYS A 810 29.41 14.77 -11.39
CA CYS A 810 29.07 14.14 -12.66
C CYS A 810 29.61 14.96 -13.83
N ALA A 811 30.33 14.32 -14.75
CA ALA A 811 30.87 14.97 -15.96
C ALA A 811 29.88 15.02 -17.15
N GLY A 812 28.65 14.54 -16.96
CA GLY A 812 27.62 14.46 -18.00
C GLY A 812 27.64 13.14 -18.78
N ALA A 813 27.01 13.13 -19.96
CA ALA A 813 26.87 11.94 -20.80
C ALA A 813 28.22 11.37 -21.26
N ASP A 814 28.41 10.05 -21.19
CA ASP A 814 29.55 9.37 -21.80
C ASP A 814 29.34 9.27 -23.33
N LEU A 815 29.74 10.33 -24.04
CA LEU A 815 29.54 10.46 -25.49
C LEU A 815 30.19 9.30 -26.28
N GLY A 816 31.25 8.68 -25.75
CA GLY A 816 31.93 7.56 -26.41
C GLY A 816 31.09 6.29 -26.41
N LEU A 817 30.22 6.10 -25.41
CA LEU A 817 29.31 4.95 -25.32
C LEU A 817 27.95 5.27 -25.95
N LEU A 818 27.42 6.46 -25.67
CA LEU A 818 26.04 6.82 -26.01
C LEU A 818 25.86 7.23 -27.48
N ILE A 819 26.79 7.99 -28.08
CA ILE A 819 26.65 8.41 -29.49
C ILE A 819 26.65 7.20 -30.44
N PRO A 820 27.60 6.25 -30.36
CA PRO A 820 27.58 5.08 -31.24
C PRO A 820 26.33 4.22 -31.04
N LEU A 821 25.87 4.05 -29.79
CA LEU A 821 24.66 3.29 -29.46
C LEU A 821 23.39 3.97 -30.04
N PHE A 822 23.25 5.29 -29.89
CA PHE A 822 22.06 6.01 -30.35
C PHE A 822 22.02 6.21 -31.87
N SER A 823 23.18 6.36 -32.50
CA SER A 823 23.31 6.44 -33.96
C SER A 823 23.24 5.09 -34.67
N ARG A 824 23.15 3.98 -33.92
CA ARG A 824 23.26 2.60 -34.44
C ARG A 824 24.59 2.32 -35.15
N ALA A 825 25.64 3.06 -34.79
CA ALA A 825 27.01 2.78 -35.22
C ALA A 825 27.67 1.67 -34.36
N ARG A 826 27.07 1.33 -33.22
CA ARG A 826 27.37 0.19 -32.35
C ARG A 826 26.05 -0.53 -32.04
N GLU A 827 26.04 -1.85 -32.16
CA GLU A 827 24.93 -2.69 -31.69
C GLU A 827 24.95 -2.78 -30.15
N PRO A 828 23.80 -2.98 -29.47
CA PRO A 828 23.80 -3.18 -28.02
C PRO A 828 24.65 -4.40 -27.62
N ASP A 829 25.52 -4.22 -26.62
CA ASP A 829 26.46 -5.26 -26.18
C ASP A 829 26.01 -5.96 -24.88
N ASP A 830 25.12 -5.34 -24.09
CA ASP A 830 24.63 -5.83 -22.80
C ASP A 830 23.17 -5.46 -22.51
N GLU A 831 22.64 -5.95 -21.39
CA GLU A 831 21.25 -5.72 -20.98
C GLU A 831 20.91 -4.24 -20.75
N PHE A 832 21.89 -3.41 -20.37
CA PHE A 832 21.68 -1.99 -20.12
C PHE A 832 21.61 -1.20 -21.43
N ASP A 833 22.45 -1.55 -22.40
CA ASP A 833 22.39 -1.04 -23.77
C ASP A 833 21.05 -1.40 -24.43
N GLU A 834 20.60 -2.65 -24.28
CA GLU A 834 19.30 -3.12 -24.78
C GLU A 834 18.13 -2.37 -24.12
N ALA A 835 18.15 -2.25 -22.79
CA ALA A 835 17.12 -1.52 -22.04
C ALA A 835 17.02 -0.06 -22.50
N LEU A 836 18.15 0.62 -22.67
CA LEU A 836 18.19 2.02 -23.10
C LEU A 836 17.82 2.23 -24.57
N ILE A 837 18.00 1.23 -25.44
CA ILE A 837 17.49 1.25 -26.82
C ILE A 837 15.97 1.02 -26.85
N LYS A 838 15.48 0.07 -26.05
CA LYS A 838 14.07 -0.28 -25.97
C LYS A 838 13.22 0.84 -25.37
N ASP A 839 13.74 1.51 -24.34
CA ASP A 839 13.06 2.61 -23.65
C ASP A 839 13.98 3.84 -23.53
N ARG A 840 13.78 4.78 -24.45
CA ARG A 840 14.50 6.07 -24.44
C ARG A 840 14.08 6.99 -23.28
N SER A 841 12.97 6.72 -22.59
CA SER A 841 12.53 7.52 -21.45
C SER A 841 13.44 7.35 -20.23
N LEU A 842 14.18 6.24 -20.13
CA LEU A 842 15.12 5.98 -19.02
C LEU A 842 16.16 7.11 -18.86
N MET A 843 16.66 7.67 -19.96
CA MET A 843 17.57 8.82 -19.90
C MET A 843 16.90 10.09 -19.35
N GLN A 844 15.60 10.26 -19.63
CA GLN A 844 14.83 11.39 -19.13
C GLN A 844 14.60 11.20 -17.62
N ILE A 845 14.16 10.02 -17.20
CA ILE A 845 13.95 9.67 -15.79
C ILE A 845 15.24 9.80 -14.96
N ALA A 846 16.38 9.32 -15.47
CA ALA A 846 17.67 9.44 -14.79
C ALA A 846 18.05 10.89 -14.48
N LEU A 847 17.73 11.82 -15.39
CA LEU A 847 17.92 13.27 -15.23
C LEU A 847 16.70 13.98 -14.60
N LEU A 848 15.75 13.20 -14.06
CA LEU A 848 14.48 13.65 -13.51
C LEU A 848 13.67 14.53 -14.46
N ARG A 849 13.88 14.38 -15.78
CA ARG A 849 13.14 15.03 -16.86
C ARG A 849 11.94 14.16 -17.22
N ASP A 850 10.74 14.75 -17.22
CA ASP A 850 9.47 14.04 -17.46
C ASP A 850 9.18 12.87 -16.50
N PHE A 851 9.70 12.98 -15.27
CA PHE A 851 9.43 12.05 -14.17
C PHE A 851 8.90 12.80 -12.96
N GLU A 852 7.66 12.52 -12.58
CA GLU A 852 7.01 13.14 -11.43
C GLU A 852 7.59 12.58 -10.12
N LEU A 853 8.50 13.34 -9.51
CA LEU A 853 9.09 13.06 -8.20
C LEU A 853 8.81 14.23 -7.24
N TYR A 854 7.86 14.02 -6.33
CA TYR A 854 7.44 15.03 -5.35
C TYR A 854 8.11 14.88 -3.98
N LYS A 855 8.91 13.83 -3.77
CA LYS A 855 9.79 13.72 -2.59
C LYS A 855 11.04 14.60 -2.78
N PRO A 856 11.52 15.32 -1.75
CA PRO A 856 12.68 16.20 -1.89
C PRO A 856 14.00 15.46 -2.15
N VAL A 857 14.92 16.15 -2.84
CA VAL A 857 16.27 15.68 -3.17
C VAL A 857 17.30 16.76 -2.80
N VAL A 858 18.27 16.39 -1.97
CA VAL A 858 19.44 17.20 -1.57
C VAL A 858 20.65 16.76 -2.40
N ALA A 859 21.24 17.66 -3.17
CA ALA A 859 22.48 17.38 -3.90
C ALA A 859 23.70 17.77 -3.07
N ALA A 860 24.61 16.81 -2.86
CA ALA A 860 25.93 17.01 -2.29
C ALA A 860 26.98 17.01 -3.42
N VAL A 861 27.40 18.19 -3.86
CA VAL A 861 28.26 18.38 -5.03
C VAL A 861 29.73 18.37 -4.63
N ASN A 862 30.35 17.21 -4.74
CA ASN A 862 31.73 16.93 -4.32
C ASN A 862 32.82 17.34 -5.33
N GLY A 863 32.45 17.82 -6.53
CA GLY A 863 33.42 18.21 -7.57
C GLY A 863 32.73 18.68 -8.85
N PHE A 864 33.36 18.49 -10.01
CA PHE A 864 32.78 18.87 -11.31
C PHE A 864 31.34 18.37 -11.52
N ALA A 865 30.42 19.28 -11.82
CA ALA A 865 29.07 19.01 -12.26
C ALA A 865 28.86 19.66 -13.63
N LEU A 866 29.13 18.94 -14.72
CA LEU A 866 29.17 19.49 -16.08
C LEU A 866 28.15 18.82 -17.00
N ALA A 867 27.62 19.56 -17.97
CA ALA A 867 26.62 19.09 -18.93
C ALA A 867 25.44 18.40 -18.20
N GLY A 868 25.15 17.13 -18.49
CA GLY A 868 24.18 16.30 -17.77
C GLY A 868 24.28 16.37 -16.24
N GLY A 869 25.49 16.54 -15.69
CA GLY A 869 25.73 16.74 -14.26
C GLY A 869 25.20 18.08 -13.74
N THR A 870 25.25 19.16 -14.53
CA THR A 870 24.57 20.44 -14.21
C THR A 870 23.05 20.34 -14.46
N GLU A 871 22.63 19.54 -15.44
CA GLU A 871 21.20 19.37 -15.76
C GLU A 871 20.42 18.70 -14.64
N ILE A 872 20.97 17.63 -14.06
CA ILE A 872 20.32 16.92 -12.95
C ILE A 872 20.27 17.76 -11.68
N LEU A 873 21.27 18.62 -11.42
CA LEU A 873 21.24 19.54 -10.28
C LEU A 873 19.99 20.41 -10.33
N GLN A 874 19.61 20.91 -11.51
CA GLN A 874 18.42 21.74 -11.67
C GLN A 874 17.10 21.05 -11.28
N ALA A 875 17.10 19.72 -11.17
CA ALA A 875 15.95 18.93 -10.70
C ALA A 875 15.96 18.67 -9.18
N THR A 876 17.05 18.98 -8.47
CA THR A 876 17.15 18.84 -7.01
C THR A 876 16.71 20.11 -6.30
N ASP A 877 16.31 19.96 -5.03
CA ASP A 877 15.63 21.00 -4.25
C ASP A 877 16.58 21.80 -3.36
N PHE A 878 17.64 21.16 -2.85
CA PHE A 878 18.69 21.81 -2.06
C PHE A 878 20.06 21.38 -2.59
N ARG A 879 21.00 22.31 -2.78
CA ARG A 879 22.31 22.04 -3.38
C ARG A 879 23.42 22.59 -2.50
N ILE A 880 24.21 21.69 -1.95
CA ILE A 880 25.37 21.99 -1.11
C ILE A 880 26.61 21.59 -1.89
N SER A 881 27.61 22.47 -1.95
CA SER A 881 28.79 22.28 -2.79
C SER A 881 30.08 22.30 -1.97
N ALA A 882 31.06 21.51 -2.38
CA ALA A 882 32.45 21.75 -2.04
C ALA A 882 32.95 23.04 -2.73
N PRO A 883 33.93 23.76 -2.16
CA PRO A 883 34.46 25.00 -2.73
C PRO A 883 35.19 24.77 -4.07
N THR A 884 35.70 23.57 -4.30
CA THR A 884 36.44 23.21 -5.51
C THR A 884 35.55 22.77 -6.69
N ALA A 885 34.23 22.74 -6.51
CA ALA A 885 33.31 22.33 -7.57
C ALA A 885 33.22 23.39 -8.69
N GLU A 886 33.11 22.91 -9.94
CA GLU A 886 32.79 23.75 -11.10
C GLU A 886 31.50 23.25 -11.75
N PHE A 887 30.69 24.20 -12.23
CA PHE A 887 29.39 23.95 -12.86
C PHE A 887 29.39 24.47 -14.30
N GLY A 888 28.65 23.86 -15.22
CA GLY A 888 28.53 24.44 -16.57
C GLY A 888 27.88 23.54 -17.62
N LEU A 889 27.07 24.17 -18.48
CA LEU A 889 26.42 23.52 -19.62
C LEU A 889 27.29 23.66 -20.88
N THR A 890 28.32 22.80 -20.96
CA THR A 890 29.35 22.86 -22.00
C THR A 890 28.92 22.36 -23.39
N GLU A 891 27.68 21.89 -23.53
CA GLU A 891 27.15 21.21 -24.73
C GLU A 891 27.25 22.07 -25.99
N VAL A 892 26.93 23.37 -25.91
CA VAL A 892 26.93 24.28 -27.07
C VAL A 892 28.32 24.49 -27.66
N SER A 893 29.36 24.45 -26.82
CA SER A 893 30.77 24.49 -27.28
C SER A 893 31.16 23.26 -28.12
N ARG A 894 30.35 22.20 -28.03
CA ARG A 894 30.50 20.93 -28.77
C ARG A 894 29.42 20.73 -29.84
N GLY A 895 28.62 21.76 -30.14
CA GLY A 895 27.53 21.69 -31.13
C GLY A 895 26.34 20.85 -30.70
N ILE A 896 26.17 20.62 -29.39
CA ILE A 896 25.07 19.84 -28.80
C ILE A 896 24.18 20.80 -28.00
N VAL A 897 22.89 20.48 -27.90
CA VAL A 897 21.93 21.23 -27.08
C VAL A 897 21.82 20.56 -25.69
N PRO A 898 21.85 21.32 -24.56
CA PRO A 898 21.63 20.77 -23.22
C PRO A 898 20.17 20.32 -23.04
N GLY A 899 19.89 19.11 -23.51
CA GLY A 899 18.55 18.57 -23.64
C GLY A 899 18.00 17.93 -22.36
N GLY A 900 18.78 17.72 -21.32
CA GLY A 900 18.35 17.11 -20.05
C GLY A 900 17.40 17.95 -19.19
N GLY A 901 17.00 19.14 -19.65
CA GLY A 901 15.95 19.96 -19.05
C GLY A 901 16.39 21.40 -18.75
N SER A 902 17.67 21.72 -18.94
CA SER A 902 18.22 23.02 -18.54
C SER A 902 17.63 24.21 -19.30
N LEU A 903 17.23 24.00 -20.56
CA LEU A 903 16.58 25.05 -21.37
C LEU A 903 15.29 25.58 -20.72
N VAL A 904 14.63 24.76 -19.89
CA VAL A 904 13.38 25.12 -19.20
C VAL A 904 13.65 25.52 -17.76
N ARG A 905 14.42 24.71 -17.02
CA ARG A 905 14.61 24.88 -15.57
C ARG A 905 15.51 26.07 -15.24
N LEU A 906 16.61 26.26 -15.96
CA LEU A 906 17.61 27.27 -15.61
C LEU A 906 17.03 28.69 -15.66
N ALA A 907 16.33 29.04 -16.75
CA ALA A 907 15.74 30.35 -16.94
C ALA A 907 14.59 30.66 -15.96
N ARG A 908 14.04 29.63 -15.30
CA ARG A 908 13.01 29.77 -14.25
C ARG A 908 13.60 29.84 -12.84
N GLN A 909 14.83 29.37 -12.64
CA GLN A 909 15.46 29.28 -11.31
C GLN A 909 16.46 30.41 -11.02
N ILE A 910 17.18 30.90 -12.03
CA ILE A 910 18.21 31.94 -11.86
C ILE A 910 17.91 33.17 -12.74
N PRO A 911 18.57 34.33 -12.52
CA PRO A 911 18.35 35.52 -13.34
C PRO A 911 18.53 35.24 -14.83
N TYR A 912 17.55 35.65 -15.65
CA TYR A 912 17.47 35.31 -17.07
C TYR A 912 18.77 35.59 -17.86
N CYS A 913 19.39 36.76 -17.67
CA CYS A 913 20.63 37.09 -18.36
C CYS A 913 21.77 36.13 -18.02
N LYS A 914 21.83 35.66 -16.76
CA LYS A 914 22.81 34.66 -16.31
C LYS A 914 22.49 33.27 -16.85
N ALA A 915 21.21 32.89 -16.90
CA ALA A 915 20.81 31.65 -17.57
C ALA A 915 21.24 31.64 -19.04
N MET A 916 21.01 32.73 -19.78
CA MET A 916 21.40 32.85 -21.18
C MET A 916 22.92 32.89 -21.37
N GLU A 917 23.67 33.54 -20.46
CA GLU A 917 25.13 33.53 -20.45
C GLU A 917 25.67 32.09 -20.37
N ILE A 918 25.15 31.29 -19.41
CA ILE A 918 25.53 29.89 -19.24
C ILE A 918 25.17 29.05 -20.47
N LEU A 919 23.94 29.21 -20.98
CA LEU A 919 23.42 28.41 -22.11
C LEU A 919 24.09 28.72 -23.44
N LEU A 920 24.54 29.97 -23.67
CA LEU A 920 25.08 30.40 -24.96
C LEU A 920 26.61 30.36 -25.03
N LEU A 921 27.31 30.59 -23.91
CA LEU A 921 28.78 30.60 -23.90
C LEU A 921 29.37 29.20 -23.68
N GLY A 922 28.65 28.31 -22.98
CA GLY A 922 29.15 26.97 -22.66
C GLY A 922 30.40 26.95 -21.77
N GLU A 923 30.61 28.02 -21.02
CA GLU A 923 31.73 28.19 -20.08
C GLU A 923 31.47 27.50 -18.73
N ARG A 924 32.54 27.26 -17.98
CA ARG A 924 32.46 26.73 -16.61
C ARG A 924 32.42 27.88 -15.61
N MET A 925 31.69 27.69 -14.51
CA MET A 925 31.61 28.63 -13.40
C MET A 925 32.09 27.98 -12.10
N PRO A 926 32.84 28.71 -11.25
CA PRO A 926 33.23 28.23 -9.92
C PRO A 926 32.05 28.26 -8.94
N ALA A 927 32.17 27.53 -7.82
CA ALA A 927 31.13 27.43 -6.80
C ALA A 927 30.68 28.79 -6.24
N GLU A 928 31.59 29.75 -6.07
CA GLU A 928 31.25 31.09 -5.55
C GLU A 928 30.31 31.86 -6.49
N GLU A 929 30.53 31.75 -7.81
CA GLU A 929 29.64 32.36 -8.80
C GLU A 929 28.30 31.63 -8.84
N ALA A 930 28.31 30.30 -8.76
CA ALA A 930 27.09 29.48 -8.69
C ALA A 930 26.24 29.86 -7.46
N LEU A 931 26.87 30.10 -6.29
CA LEU A 931 26.18 30.57 -5.09
C LEU A 931 25.62 31.99 -5.30
N ARG A 932 26.42 32.90 -5.87
CA ARG A 932 26.02 34.30 -6.08
C ARG A 932 24.80 34.46 -6.98
N ILE A 933 24.65 33.63 -8.00
CA ILE A 933 23.51 33.67 -8.93
C ILE A 933 22.32 32.83 -8.46
N GLY A 934 22.43 32.13 -7.33
CA GLY A 934 21.38 31.28 -6.77
C GLY A 934 21.27 29.90 -7.43
N LEU A 935 22.31 29.42 -8.12
CA LEU A 935 22.34 28.07 -8.68
C LEU A 935 22.52 27.00 -7.59
N ILE A 936 23.21 27.33 -6.50
CA ILE A 936 23.39 26.47 -5.30
C ILE A 936 23.04 27.23 -4.02
N ASN A 937 22.77 26.50 -2.93
CA ASN A 937 22.33 27.07 -1.65
C ASN A 937 23.48 27.37 -0.69
N GLU A 938 24.51 26.52 -0.65
CA GLU A 938 25.56 26.58 0.36
C GLU A 938 26.89 26.03 -0.17
N ILE A 939 28.00 26.59 0.31
CA ILE A 939 29.36 26.06 0.11
C ILE A 939 29.91 25.67 1.48
N VAL A 940 30.39 24.44 1.62
CA VAL A 940 30.99 23.91 2.85
C VAL A 940 32.32 23.24 2.57
N ALA A 941 33.19 23.14 3.58
CA ALA A 941 34.43 22.38 3.48
C ALA A 941 34.14 20.93 3.03
N ALA A 942 35.02 20.36 2.19
CA ALA A 942 34.75 19.09 1.51
C ALA A 942 34.50 17.94 2.51
N GLU A 943 35.22 17.92 3.62
CA GLU A 943 35.07 16.98 4.73
C GLU A 943 33.71 17.07 5.44
N ASN A 944 33.02 18.22 5.34
CA ASN A 944 31.71 18.45 5.97
C ASN A 944 30.54 18.32 4.99
N LEU A 945 30.81 18.05 3.70
CA LEU A 945 29.78 18.05 2.67
C LEU A 945 28.69 17.00 2.93
N GLN A 946 29.09 15.77 3.24
CA GLN A 946 28.15 14.67 3.47
C GLN A 946 27.37 14.86 4.77
N SER A 947 28.03 15.25 5.86
CA SER A 947 27.38 15.51 7.15
C SER A 947 26.37 16.65 7.05
N ARG A 948 26.71 17.73 6.32
CA ARG A 948 25.80 18.84 6.09
C ARG A 948 24.58 18.45 5.24
N ALA A 949 24.78 17.64 4.19
CA ALA A 949 23.68 17.13 3.38
C ALA A 949 22.74 16.23 4.19
N ALA A 950 23.29 15.36 5.05
CA ALA A 950 22.54 14.53 5.98
C ALA A 950 21.72 15.36 6.98
N GLU A 951 22.32 16.42 7.56
CA GLU A 951 21.62 17.32 8.47
C GLU A 951 20.41 18.00 7.79
N VAL A 952 20.60 18.53 6.57
CA VAL A 952 19.50 19.15 5.81
C VAL A 952 18.42 18.13 5.47
N ALA A 953 18.80 16.92 5.03
CA ALA A 953 17.85 15.87 4.69
C ALA A 953 17.06 15.40 5.92
N GLY A 954 17.71 15.22 7.07
CA GLY A 954 17.07 14.87 8.34
C GLY A 954 16.02 15.90 8.76
N ARG A 955 16.37 17.20 8.70
CA ARG A 955 15.42 18.29 8.98
C ARG A 955 14.22 18.32 8.04
N ILE A 956 14.40 17.93 6.78
CA ILE A 956 13.28 17.81 5.83
C ILE A 956 12.42 16.59 6.19
N ALA A 957 13.06 15.46 6.51
CA ALA A 957 12.39 14.20 6.86
C ALA A 957 11.58 14.26 8.17
N GLU A 958 11.93 15.17 9.09
CA GLU A 958 11.18 15.46 10.32
C GLU A 958 9.82 16.15 10.09
N ASN A 959 9.60 16.78 8.92
CA ASN A 959 8.34 17.44 8.61
C ASN A 959 7.26 16.45 8.15
N GLY A 960 5.99 16.88 8.18
CA GLY A 960 4.87 16.07 7.69
C GLY A 960 5.07 15.65 6.22
N PRO A 961 5.25 14.34 5.91
CA PRO A 961 5.75 13.89 4.61
C PRO A 961 4.81 14.24 3.45
N LEU A 962 3.50 14.13 3.69
CA LEU A 962 2.49 14.50 2.70
C LEU A 962 2.46 16.02 2.43
N ALA A 963 2.69 16.85 3.45
CA ALA A 963 2.74 18.30 3.31
C ALA A 963 3.99 18.74 2.54
N VAL A 964 5.14 18.14 2.84
CA VAL A 964 6.40 18.38 2.11
C VAL A 964 6.26 18.01 0.63
N ALA A 965 5.72 16.83 0.34
CA ALA A 965 5.51 16.37 -1.03
C ALA A 965 4.51 17.28 -1.79
N ALA A 966 3.41 17.66 -1.13
CA ALA A 966 2.43 18.59 -1.67
C ALA A 966 3.02 19.98 -1.99
N CYS A 967 3.91 20.50 -1.13
CA CYS A 967 4.60 21.77 -1.40
C CYS A 967 5.45 21.68 -2.69
N LYS A 968 6.24 20.61 -2.84
CA LYS A 968 7.05 20.39 -4.04
C LYS A 968 6.18 20.19 -5.28
N GLU A 969 5.12 19.39 -5.18
CA GLU A 969 4.15 19.17 -6.26
C GLU A 969 3.53 20.49 -6.74
N ALA A 970 3.05 21.32 -5.82
CA ALA A 970 2.44 22.60 -6.15
C ALA A 970 3.41 23.51 -6.89
N VAL A 971 4.65 23.66 -6.40
CA VAL A 971 5.68 24.48 -7.06
C VAL A 971 6.01 23.96 -8.46
N ILE A 972 6.16 22.64 -8.64
CA ILE A 972 6.47 22.03 -9.94
C ILE A 972 5.31 22.23 -10.93
N ARG A 973 4.08 21.90 -10.53
CA ARG A 973 2.89 21.95 -11.41
C ARG A 973 2.48 23.38 -11.78
N THR A 974 2.76 24.35 -10.91
CA THR A 974 2.41 25.76 -11.16
C THR A 974 3.53 26.57 -11.83
N SER A 975 4.74 26.02 -11.92
CA SER A 975 5.91 26.71 -12.48
C SER A 975 5.70 27.16 -13.92
N GLY A 976 5.63 28.48 -14.12
CA GLY A 976 5.47 29.12 -15.43
C GLY A 976 4.01 29.35 -15.86
N LEU A 977 3.03 29.08 -15.00
CA LEU A 977 1.63 29.42 -15.24
C LEU A 977 1.29 30.85 -14.78
N ALA A 978 0.22 31.42 -15.34
CA ALA A 978 -0.37 32.64 -14.82
C ALA A 978 -1.05 32.38 -13.46
N LEU A 979 -1.15 33.40 -12.61
CA LEU A 979 -1.68 33.25 -11.25
C LEU A 979 -3.11 32.69 -11.23
N GLU A 980 -3.95 33.06 -12.19
CA GLU A 980 -5.34 32.55 -12.27
C GLU A 980 -5.41 31.04 -12.55
N GLN A 981 -4.36 30.47 -13.16
CA GLN A 981 -4.25 29.04 -13.45
C GLN A 981 -3.52 28.28 -12.33
N ALA A 982 -2.62 28.96 -11.59
CA ALA A 982 -1.82 28.36 -10.54
C ALA A 982 -2.60 28.13 -9.23
N PHE A 983 -3.39 29.12 -8.77
CA PHE A 983 -4.09 29.03 -7.48
C PHE A 983 -5.11 27.89 -7.38
N PRO A 984 -5.88 27.54 -8.43
CA PRO A 984 -6.75 26.36 -8.39
C PRO A 984 -5.99 25.05 -8.14
N ILE A 985 -4.82 24.87 -8.76
CA ILE A 985 -3.97 23.68 -8.60
C ILE A 985 -3.40 23.61 -7.18
N GLU A 986 -2.91 24.73 -6.64
CA GLU A 986 -2.45 24.81 -5.24
C GLU A 986 -3.58 24.47 -4.26
N THR A 987 -4.79 24.99 -4.50
CA THR A 987 -5.98 24.74 -3.67
C THR A 987 -6.37 23.26 -3.67
N GLU A 988 -6.39 22.62 -4.84
CA GLU A 988 -6.66 21.18 -5.00
C GLU A 988 -5.68 20.33 -4.19
N ILE A 989 -4.37 20.60 -4.35
CA ILE A 989 -3.30 19.87 -3.66
C ILE A 989 -3.39 20.07 -2.13
N SER A 990 -3.61 21.30 -1.67
CA SER A 990 -3.76 21.60 -0.24
C SER A 990 -4.98 20.92 0.37
N ALA A 991 -6.10 20.87 -0.34
CA ALA A 991 -7.34 20.24 0.14
C ALA A 991 -7.18 18.72 0.30
N ARG A 992 -6.36 18.07 -0.53
CA ARG A 992 -6.05 16.63 -0.42
C ARG A 992 -5.34 16.30 0.90
N ILE A 993 -4.40 17.13 1.36
CA ILE A 993 -3.62 16.89 2.58
C ILE A 993 -4.43 17.15 3.86
N MET A 994 -5.35 18.12 3.85
CA MET A 994 -6.21 18.36 5.03
C MET A 994 -7.20 17.22 5.32
N ARG A 995 -7.31 16.21 4.44
CA ARG A 995 -8.20 15.05 4.59
C ARG A 995 -7.51 13.83 5.24
N THR A 996 -6.19 13.85 5.48
CA THR A 996 -5.45 12.72 6.06
C THR A 996 -5.26 12.87 7.58
N GLU A 997 -6.02 12.04 8.33
CA GLU A 997 -5.94 11.62 9.75
C GLU A 997 -6.40 12.51 10.93
N ALA A 998 -7.41 11.99 11.66
CA ALA A 998 -7.48 12.01 13.13
C ALA A 998 -8.17 10.72 13.62
N THR A 999 -7.47 9.87 14.36
CA THR A 999 -8.02 8.73 15.12
C THR A 999 -8.79 9.25 16.33
N SER A 1000 -10.10 9.43 16.18
CA SER A 1000 -11.02 9.89 17.23
C SER A 1000 -12.21 8.92 17.35
N LYS A 1001 -12.74 8.74 18.56
CA LYS A 1001 -13.91 7.87 18.81
C LYS A 1001 -15.08 8.32 17.92
N PRO A 1002 -15.88 7.41 17.34
CA PRO A 1002 -16.96 7.80 16.43
C PRO A 1002 -17.94 8.76 17.12
N LYS A 1003 -18.06 9.98 16.58
CA LYS A 1003 -18.92 11.08 17.07
C LYS A 1003 -20.38 10.97 16.60
N LEU A 1004 -20.67 9.94 15.80
CA LEU A 1004 -21.97 9.64 15.20
C LEU A 1004 -22.25 8.14 15.28
N LYS A 1005 -23.51 7.77 15.46
CA LYS A 1005 -24.00 6.40 15.26
C LYS A 1005 -25.08 6.40 14.19
N VAL A 1006 -24.96 5.47 13.24
CA VAL A 1006 -25.94 5.27 12.17
C VAL A 1006 -26.47 3.85 12.26
N ALA A 1007 -27.80 3.69 12.28
CA ALA A 1007 -28.46 2.39 12.28
C ALA A 1007 -29.72 2.45 11.40
N LEU A 1008 -29.89 1.48 10.51
CA LEU A 1008 -31.07 1.31 9.69
C LEU A 1008 -31.94 0.21 10.28
N ASP A 1009 -33.23 0.49 10.48
CA ASP A 1009 -34.20 -0.49 10.98
C ASP A 1009 -35.04 -1.14 9.85
N ASP A 1010 -35.83 -2.14 10.24
CA ASP A 1010 -36.71 -2.90 9.34
C ASP A 1010 -37.86 -2.05 8.77
N ASP A 1011 -38.15 -0.89 9.37
CA ASP A 1011 -39.15 0.07 8.89
C ASP A 1011 -38.59 1.04 7.83
N HIS A 1012 -37.36 0.78 7.34
CA HIS A 1012 -36.63 1.60 6.39
C HIS A 1012 -36.25 3.00 6.91
N VAL A 1013 -36.18 3.17 8.23
CA VAL A 1013 -35.76 4.42 8.87
C VAL A 1013 -34.30 4.32 9.32
N ALA A 1014 -33.48 5.26 8.86
CA ALA A 1014 -32.11 5.39 9.34
C ALA A 1014 -32.06 6.34 10.53
N THR A 1015 -31.73 5.83 11.71
CA THR A 1015 -31.41 6.64 12.89
C THR A 1015 -29.97 7.13 12.79
N VAL A 1016 -29.79 8.44 12.77
CA VAL A 1016 -28.50 9.13 12.83
C VAL A 1016 -28.42 9.87 14.14
N GLU A 1017 -27.64 9.34 15.08
CA GLU A 1017 -27.54 9.82 16.46
C GLU A 1017 -26.22 10.56 16.70
N LEU A 1018 -26.30 11.80 17.16
CA LEU A 1018 -25.17 12.62 17.59
C LEU A 1018 -24.65 12.13 18.96
N THR A 1019 -23.35 11.88 19.08
CA THR A 1019 -22.73 11.32 20.30
C THR A 1019 -21.50 12.10 20.81
N ASN A 1020 -21.42 13.40 20.51
CA ASN A 1020 -20.26 14.24 20.85
C ASN A 1020 -20.40 14.91 22.24
N GLY A 1021 -20.26 14.12 23.30
CA GLY A 1021 -20.31 14.58 24.70
C GLY A 1021 -21.71 15.01 25.16
N ASP A 1022 -21.80 15.63 26.34
CA ASP A 1022 -23.07 15.99 26.97
C ASP A 1022 -23.90 17.02 26.18
N TYR A 1023 -23.26 17.84 25.34
CA TYR A 1023 -23.88 18.98 24.69
C TYR A 1023 -23.85 18.93 23.17
N ASN A 1024 -23.24 17.90 22.58
CA ASN A 1024 -23.10 17.72 21.13
C ASN A 1024 -22.63 19.00 20.44
N PHE A 1025 -21.52 19.57 20.91
CA PHE A 1025 -20.88 20.66 20.19
C PHE A 1025 -20.43 20.14 18.84
N PHE A 1026 -20.71 20.86 17.75
CA PHE A 1026 -20.24 20.43 16.44
C PHE A 1026 -18.79 20.86 16.23
N ASP A 1027 -18.01 19.99 15.62
CA ASP A 1027 -16.72 20.26 15.01
C ASP A 1027 -16.75 19.78 13.55
N MET A 1028 -15.67 20.02 12.80
CA MET A 1028 -15.61 19.65 11.38
C MET A 1028 -15.75 18.15 11.15
N GLU A 1029 -15.21 17.32 12.04
CA GLU A 1029 -15.29 15.86 11.95
C GLU A 1029 -16.74 15.38 12.09
N MET A 1030 -17.47 15.91 13.08
CA MET A 1030 -18.89 15.59 13.28
C MET A 1030 -19.78 16.07 12.13
N LEU A 1031 -19.57 17.28 11.60
CA LEU A 1031 -20.37 17.80 10.48
C LEU A 1031 -20.07 17.09 9.16
N MET A 1032 -18.81 16.79 8.89
CA MET A 1032 -18.38 16.04 7.70
C MET A 1032 -18.92 14.61 7.74
N GLY A 1033 -18.76 13.92 8.88
CA GLY A 1033 -19.31 12.58 9.06
C GLY A 1033 -20.85 12.55 8.96
N LEU A 1034 -21.53 13.63 9.36
CA LEU A 1034 -22.99 13.72 9.23
C LEU A 1034 -23.41 13.91 7.77
N ALA A 1035 -22.68 14.74 7.02
CA ALA A 1035 -22.93 14.95 5.59
C ALA A 1035 -22.67 13.67 4.79
N GLU A 1036 -21.56 12.97 5.06
CA GLU A 1036 -21.22 11.69 4.43
C GLU A 1036 -22.22 10.58 4.77
N ALA A 1037 -22.70 10.54 6.02
CA ALA A 1037 -23.76 9.62 6.41
C ALA A 1037 -25.05 9.89 5.63
N PHE A 1038 -25.44 11.15 5.47
CA PHE A 1038 -26.65 11.51 4.70
C PHE A 1038 -26.50 11.19 3.21
N GLU A 1039 -25.34 11.44 2.60
CA GLU A 1039 -25.03 11.09 1.21
C GLU A 1039 -25.06 9.56 1.00
N THR A 1040 -24.47 8.80 1.92
CA THR A 1040 -24.53 7.32 1.89
C THR A 1040 -25.96 6.81 2.01
N LEU A 1041 -26.76 7.42 2.89
CA LEU A 1041 -28.16 7.07 3.08
C LEU A 1041 -29.02 7.43 1.86
N ASP A 1042 -28.67 8.49 1.12
CA ASP A 1042 -29.32 8.85 -0.14
C ASP A 1042 -29.21 7.72 -1.19
N ASP A 1043 -28.03 7.10 -1.28
CA ASP A 1043 -27.75 5.99 -2.21
C ASP A 1043 -28.21 4.61 -1.68
N THR A 1044 -28.56 4.53 -0.39
CA THR A 1044 -29.06 3.30 0.22
C THR A 1044 -30.54 3.10 -0.11
N ALA A 1045 -30.84 2.15 -1.02
CA ALA A 1045 -32.22 1.84 -1.45
C ALA A 1045 -33.14 1.37 -0.30
N ALA A 1046 -32.57 0.73 0.71
CA ALA A 1046 -33.29 0.27 1.91
C ALA A 1046 -33.63 1.41 2.88
N CYS A 1047 -33.01 2.59 2.77
CA CYS A 1047 -33.36 3.77 3.56
C CYS A 1047 -34.39 4.63 2.83
N ARG A 1048 -35.48 4.98 3.53
CA ARG A 1048 -36.58 5.79 2.99
C ARG A 1048 -36.83 7.08 3.78
N ALA A 1049 -36.44 7.14 5.05
CA ALA A 1049 -36.46 8.35 5.87
C ALA A 1049 -35.31 8.33 6.88
N ILE A 1050 -34.92 9.51 7.37
CA ILE A 1050 -33.86 9.69 8.37
C ILE A 1050 -34.45 10.25 9.66
N LEU A 1051 -34.14 9.61 10.79
CA LEU A 1051 -34.35 10.15 12.13
C LEU A 1051 -33.02 10.78 12.61
N LEU A 1052 -32.97 12.11 12.69
CA LEU A 1052 -31.83 12.83 13.28
C LEU A 1052 -32.09 13.04 14.78
N CYS A 1053 -31.28 12.43 15.63
CA CYS A 1053 -31.42 12.54 17.08
C CYS A 1053 -30.06 12.70 17.76
N ALA A 1054 -30.05 12.88 19.07
CA ALA A 1054 -28.83 13.08 19.83
C ALA A 1054 -28.88 12.34 21.16
N SER A 1055 -27.71 11.96 21.66
CA SER A 1055 -27.51 11.50 23.05
C SER A 1055 -27.08 12.66 23.95
N GLY A 1056 -26.99 12.47 25.27
CA GLY A 1056 -26.57 13.53 26.19
C GLY A 1056 -27.70 14.50 26.59
N LYS A 1057 -27.33 15.70 27.06
CA LYS A 1057 -28.22 16.72 27.66
C LYS A 1057 -28.80 17.73 26.67
N ALA A 1058 -28.25 17.83 25.47
CA ALA A 1058 -28.71 18.76 24.44
C ALA A 1058 -28.66 18.14 23.04
N PHE A 1059 -29.58 18.57 22.17
CA PHE A 1059 -29.56 18.21 20.76
C PHE A 1059 -28.26 18.66 20.07
N CYS A 1060 -27.95 19.96 20.13
CA CYS A 1060 -26.66 20.50 19.67
C CYS A 1060 -26.46 21.93 20.21
N ALA A 1061 -25.45 22.13 21.05
CA ALA A 1061 -25.18 23.44 21.66
C ALA A 1061 -24.43 24.42 20.73
N GLY A 1062 -24.09 24.01 19.51
CA GLY A 1062 -23.36 24.84 18.55
C GLY A 1062 -21.84 24.64 18.64
N ALA A 1063 -21.06 25.70 18.43
CA ALA A 1063 -19.61 25.67 18.64
C ALA A 1063 -19.26 25.76 20.14
N ASP A 1064 -18.18 25.10 20.58
CA ASP A 1064 -17.70 25.17 21.97
C ASP A 1064 -16.80 26.40 22.19
N PHE A 1065 -17.08 27.16 23.24
CA PHE A 1065 -16.34 28.37 23.63
C PHE A 1065 -15.74 28.27 25.05
N GLN A 1066 -15.80 27.11 25.71
CA GLN A 1066 -15.43 26.94 27.13
C GLN A 1066 -14.17 26.09 27.41
N GLY A 1067 -13.50 25.53 26.39
CA GLY A 1067 -12.34 24.62 26.58
C GLY A 1067 -10.97 25.19 26.17
N GLY A 1068 -10.08 25.49 27.14
CA GLY A 1068 -8.63 25.66 26.90
C GLY A 1068 -7.86 26.41 28.00
N LYS A 1069 -6.80 25.79 28.56
CA LYS A 1069 -5.89 26.36 29.59
C LYS A 1069 -4.93 27.46 29.08
N ASN A 1070 -5.02 27.85 27.81
CA ASN A 1070 -4.44 29.09 27.30
C ASN A 1070 -5.57 30.11 27.21
N GLY A 1071 -5.47 31.18 28.00
CA GLY A 1071 -6.53 32.18 28.18
C GLY A 1071 -7.23 32.58 26.87
N ALA A 1072 -8.55 32.76 26.97
CA ALA A 1072 -9.48 33.10 25.89
C ALA A 1072 -8.80 33.93 24.79
N ASN A 1073 -8.38 33.25 23.72
CA ASN A 1073 -7.95 33.93 22.52
C ASN A 1073 -9.19 34.09 21.63
N PRO A 1074 -9.58 35.32 21.25
CA PRO A 1074 -10.59 35.57 20.22
C PRO A 1074 -10.31 34.83 18.90
N ALA A 1075 -9.09 34.27 18.74
CA ALA A 1075 -8.70 33.36 17.68
C ALA A 1075 -9.52 32.07 17.55
N GLY A 1076 -10.41 31.70 18.49
CA GLY A 1076 -11.38 30.61 18.23
C GLY A 1076 -12.32 30.92 17.06
N LEU A 1077 -12.62 32.20 16.85
CA LEU A 1077 -13.29 32.68 15.64
C LEU A 1077 -12.29 33.37 14.66
N GLY A 1078 -11.15 33.86 15.13
CA GLY A 1078 -10.11 34.50 14.29
C GLY A 1078 -9.14 33.56 13.55
N ASN A 1079 -9.02 32.28 13.95
CA ASN A 1079 -8.31 31.25 13.18
C ASN A 1079 -9.13 30.74 11.98
N LEU A 1080 -10.37 31.22 11.84
CA LEU A 1080 -11.18 31.03 10.64
C LEU A 1080 -10.86 32.07 9.55
N ASP A 1081 -10.01 33.08 9.82
CA ASP A 1081 -9.91 34.28 8.95
C ASP A 1081 -8.49 34.86 8.78
N LYS A 1082 -7.43 34.11 9.12
CA LYS A 1082 -6.04 34.49 8.77
C LYS A 1082 -5.48 33.61 7.66
N GLY A 1083 -5.80 33.98 6.42
CA GLY A 1083 -5.01 33.67 5.23
C GLY A 1083 -5.24 32.30 4.58
N SER A 1084 -6.02 31.42 5.18
CA SER A 1084 -6.47 30.15 4.60
C SER A 1084 -8.00 30.17 4.54
N GLY A 1085 -8.60 29.74 3.42
CA GLY A 1085 -10.05 29.71 3.19
C GLY A 1085 -10.86 28.76 4.09
N LEU A 1086 -10.40 28.50 5.32
CA LEU A 1086 -10.90 27.48 6.24
C LEU A 1086 -12.31 27.74 6.78
N SER A 1087 -12.86 28.95 6.66
CA SER A 1087 -14.26 29.24 7.01
C SER A 1087 -15.28 28.79 5.96
N GLY A 1088 -14.86 28.60 4.70
CA GLY A 1088 -15.71 28.06 3.64
C GLY A 1088 -16.10 26.59 3.87
N HIS A 1089 -15.25 25.81 4.53
CA HIS A 1089 -15.44 24.37 4.69
C HIS A 1089 -16.57 23.98 5.65
N LEU A 1090 -16.86 24.78 6.68
CA LEU A 1090 -17.97 24.48 7.62
C LEU A 1090 -19.34 24.73 6.99
N TYR A 1091 -19.48 25.82 6.25
CA TYR A 1091 -20.72 26.12 5.53
C TYR A 1091 -20.90 25.27 4.28
N GLU A 1092 -19.82 24.79 3.68
CA GLU A 1092 -19.88 23.73 2.67
C GLU A 1092 -20.54 22.46 3.23
N GLN A 1093 -20.21 22.03 4.45
CA GLN A 1093 -20.89 20.90 5.10
C GLN A 1093 -22.37 21.20 5.36
N ALA A 1094 -22.71 22.42 5.78
CA ALA A 1094 -24.12 22.81 5.93
C ALA A 1094 -24.87 22.69 4.60
N VAL A 1095 -24.31 23.16 3.49
CA VAL A 1095 -24.93 23.04 2.16
C VAL A 1095 -25.11 21.57 1.76
N ARG A 1096 -24.13 20.70 2.03
CA ARG A 1096 -24.24 19.25 1.79
C ARG A 1096 -25.40 18.64 2.58
N LEU A 1097 -25.55 18.98 3.86
CA LEU A 1097 -26.67 18.53 4.70
C LEU A 1097 -28.02 19.01 4.16
N PHE A 1098 -28.11 20.24 3.64
CA PHE A 1098 -29.35 20.74 3.02
C PHE A 1098 -29.63 20.13 1.64
N ALA A 1099 -28.65 19.48 1.00
CA ALA A 1099 -28.76 18.81 -0.30
C ALA A 1099 -29.25 17.35 -0.21
N THR A 1100 -29.29 16.77 0.99
CA THR A 1100 -29.79 15.40 1.24
C THR A 1100 -31.16 15.20 0.62
N LYS A 1101 -31.37 14.07 -0.06
CA LYS A 1101 -32.58 13.75 -0.82
C LYS A 1101 -33.63 13.03 0.04
N LYS A 1102 -33.23 12.20 1.01
CA LYS A 1102 -34.18 11.53 1.93
C LYS A 1102 -34.88 12.53 2.86
N PRO A 1103 -36.18 12.31 3.20
CA PRO A 1103 -36.88 13.06 4.24
C PRO A 1103 -36.23 12.90 5.62
N ILE A 1104 -36.16 13.99 6.38
CA ILE A 1104 -35.49 14.03 7.70
C ILE A 1104 -36.49 14.49 8.77
N VAL A 1105 -36.59 13.72 9.86
CA VAL A 1105 -37.32 14.09 11.09
C VAL A 1105 -36.31 14.26 12.22
N ALA A 1106 -36.31 15.40 12.90
CA ALA A 1106 -35.43 15.67 14.04
C ALA A 1106 -36.13 15.48 15.40
N ALA A 1107 -35.48 14.76 16.31
CA ALA A 1107 -35.85 14.63 17.71
C ALA A 1107 -35.01 15.60 18.57
N ILE A 1108 -35.60 16.72 18.97
CA ILE A 1108 -34.88 17.82 19.63
C ILE A 1108 -35.19 17.84 21.12
N HIS A 1109 -34.29 17.30 21.94
CA HIS A 1109 -34.33 17.46 23.39
C HIS A 1109 -33.27 18.46 23.86
N GLY A 1110 -33.56 19.20 24.93
CA GLY A 1110 -32.62 20.18 25.47
C GLY A 1110 -32.30 21.32 24.49
N ALA A 1111 -31.03 21.71 24.37
CA ALA A 1111 -30.65 22.93 23.67
C ALA A 1111 -30.29 22.71 22.18
N ALA A 1112 -30.75 23.62 21.31
CA ALA A 1112 -30.34 23.78 19.91
C ALA A 1112 -29.94 25.25 19.66
N ILE A 1113 -28.64 25.57 19.74
CA ILE A 1113 -28.15 26.95 19.87
C ILE A 1113 -27.17 27.30 18.74
N GLY A 1114 -27.27 28.51 18.18
CA GLY A 1114 -26.35 28.98 17.15
C GLY A 1114 -26.38 28.08 15.92
N GLY A 1115 -25.23 27.55 15.49
CA GLY A 1115 -25.21 26.57 14.40
C GLY A 1115 -25.94 25.25 14.73
N GLY A 1116 -26.14 24.91 16.01
CA GLY A 1116 -26.99 23.79 16.42
C GLY A 1116 -28.48 24.02 16.16
N LEU A 1117 -28.93 25.29 16.14
CA LEU A 1117 -30.23 25.65 15.58
C LEU A 1117 -30.22 25.43 14.06
N GLY A 1118 -29.15 25.83 13.36
CA GLY A 1118 -28.98 25.57 11.92
C GLY A 1118 -29.11 24.09 11.57
N LEU A 1119 -28.46 23.22 12.35
CA LEU A 1119 -28.55 21.78 12.20
C LEU A 1119 -29.97 21.25 12.42
N ALA A 1120 -30.70 21.77 13.41
CA ALA A 1120 -32.10 21.41 13.62
C ALA A 1120 -33.00 21.79 12.42
N LEU A 1121 -32.65 22.85 11.67
CA LEU A 1121 -33.42 23.31 10.51
C LEU A 1121 -33.08 22.57 9.22
N VAL A 1122 -32.08 21.69 9.22
CA VAL A 1122 -31.85 20.73 8.12
C VAL A 1122 -33.04 19.77 7.98
N ALA A 1123 -33.63 19.39 9.13
CA ALA A 1123 -34.76 18.48 9.17
C ALA A 1123 -36.02 19.09 8.56
N ASP A 1124 -36.82 18.26 7.89
CA ASP A 1124 -38.09 18.68 7.32
C ASP A 1124 -39.14 18.87 8.43
N LEU A 1125 -39.14 17.98 9.43
CA LEU A 1125 -40.03 18.03 10.61
C LEU A 1125 -39.25 17.94 11.92
N ARG A 1126 -39.70 18.63 12.97
CA ARG A 1126 -39.05 18.69 14.28
C ARG A 1126 -40.02 18.36 15.41
N VAL A 1127 -39.65 17.40 16.26
CA VAL A 1127 -40.38 17.03 17.48
C VAL A 1127 -39.58 17.54 18.68
N GLY A 1128 -40.23 18.27 19.59
CA GLY A 1128 -39.61 18.78 20.80
C GLY A 1128 -40.51 18.69 22.02
N CYS A 1129 -40.01 19.21 23.14
CA CYS A 1129 -40.61 19.10 24.47
C CYS A 1129 -40.50 20.39 25.31
N PRO A 1130 -41.16 20.50 26.48
CA PRO A 1130 -41.06 21.67 27.36
C PRO A 1130 -39.62 22.10 27.71
N GLN A 1131 -38.68 21.17 27.72
CA GLN A 1131 -37.25 21.40 28.03
C GLN A 1131 -36.45 21.88 26.81
N THR A 1132 -37.04 21.88 25.62
CA THR A 1132 -36.40 22.34 24.39
C THR A 1132 -36.08 23.83 24.47
N ARG A 1133 -34.87 24.23 24.09
CA ARG A 1133 -34.43 25.63 24.06
C ARG A 1133 -33.71 25.92 22.74
N MET A 1134 -34.28 26.82 21.94
CA MET A 1134 -33.76 27.15 20.60
C MET A 1134 -33.33 28.62 20.55
N ALA A 1135 -32.15 28.94 20.00
CA ALA A 1135 -31.68 30.33 19.94
C ALA A 1135 -30.73 30.63 18.77
N ALA A 1136 -30.93 31.78 18.12
CA ALA A 1136 -30.01 32.37 17.14
C ALA A 1136 -29.14 33.45 17.81
N ASN A 1137 -28.29 33.07 18.76
CA ASN A 1137 -27.60 33.97 19.69
C ASN A 1137 -26.39 34.75 19.10
N PHE A 1138 -26.28 34.85 17.78
CA PHE A 1138 -25.12 35.43 17.09
C PHE A 1138 -24.90 36.91 17.42
N THR A 1139 -25.96 37.70 17.51
CA THR A 1139 -25.87 39.13 17.87
C THR A 1139 -25.43 39.36 19.32
N GLN A 1140 -25.72 38.43 20.23
CA GLN A 1140 -25.19 38.43 21.60
C GLN A 1140 -23.70 38.05 21.65
N LEU A 1141 -23.17 37.48 20.58
CA LEU A 1141 -21.76 37.21 20.38
C LEU A 1141 -21.06 38.31 19.55
N GLY A 1142 -21.78 39.36 19.13
CA GLY A 1142 -21.24 40.43 18.28
C GLY A 1142 -20.96 39.99 16.83
N ILE A 1143 -21.61 38.93 16.35
CA ILE A 1143 -21.37 38.35 15.01
C ILE A 1143 -22.67 38.17 14.22
N HIS A 1144 -22.54 38.05 12.89
CA HIS A 1144 -23.67 37.77 12.00
C HIS A 1144 -24.13 36.31 12.13
N PRO A 1145 -25.42 35.99 11.92
CA PRO A 1145 -25.89 34.60 11.79
C PRO A 1145 -25.11 33.78 10.76
N GLY A 1146 -25.08 32.46 10.96
CA GLY A 1146 -24.41 31.49 10.07
C GLY A 1146 -25.22 30.21 9.86
N PHE A 1147 -24.67 29.23 9.14
CA PHE A 1147 -25.29 27.91 8.87
C PHE A 1147 -26.59 28.02 8.04
N GLY A 1148 -26.72 29.04 7.18
CA GLY A 1148 -27.87 29.27 6.31
C GLY A 1148 -29.11 29.80 7.04
N LEU A 1149 -28.97 30.17 8.31
CA LEU A 1149 -30.09 30.59 9.16
C LEU A 1149 -30.80 31.84 8.64
N SER A 1150 -30.09 32.77 8.01
CA SER A 1150 -30.67 33.97 7.41
C SER A 1150 -31.66 33.65 6.29
N PHE A 1151 -31.54 32.47 5.67
CA PHE A 1151 -32.46 31.96 4.66
C PHE A 1151 -33.51 31.01 5.24
N THR A 1152 -33.11 30.07 6.11
CA THR A 1152 -33.98 28.98 6.58
C THR A 1152 -34.93 29.39 7.70
N LEU A 1153 -34.46 30.16 8.70
CA LEU A 1153 -35.28 30.52 9.86
C LEU A 1153 -36.52 31.37 9.49
N PRO A 1154 -36.42 32.44 8.67
CA PRO A 1154 -37.60 33.24 8.29
C PRO A 1154 -38.65 32.46 7.50
N ARG A 1155 -38.26 31.39 6.80
CA ARG A 1155 -39.18 30.53 6.05
C ARG A 1155 -39.98 29.59 6.94
N ILE A 1156 -39.49 29.30 8.13
CA ILE A 1156 -40.14 28.40 9.09
C ILE A 1156 -41.05 29.18 10.04
N VAL A 1157 -40.52 30.22 10.68
CA VAL A 1157 -41.26 30.95 11.75
C VAL A 1157 -41.88 32.28 11.30
N GLY A 1158 -41.71 32.64 10.02
CA GLY A 1158 -42.08 33.94 9.48
C GLY A 1158 -41.09 35.04 9.84
N GLN A 1159 -41.12 36.12 9.04
CA GLN A 1159 -40.13 37.20 9.12
C GLN A 1159 -40.06 37.87 10.50
N GLN A 1160 -41.21 38.09 11.15
CA GLN A 1160 -41.26 38.83 12.41
C GLN A 1160 -40.64 38.07 13.58
N SER A 1161 -40.93 36.77 13.67
CA SER A 1161 -40.35 35.88 14.68
C SER A 1161 -38.85 35.70 14.45
N ALA A 1162 -38.43 35.55 13.18
CA ALA A 1162 -37.02 35.46 12.85
C ALA A 1162 -36.24 36.74 13.19
N TYR A 1163 -36.80 37.93 12.94
CA TYR A 1163 -36.20 39.20 13.35
C TYR A 1163 -36.05 39.31 14.86
N ASP A 1164 -37.07 38.94 15.62
CA ASP A 1164 -36.99 38.94 17.07
C ASP A 1164 -35.88 37.99 17.56
N MET A 1165 -35.81 36.77 17.04
CA MET A 1165 -34.76 35.81 17.38
C MET A 1165 -33.35 36.30 16.99
N PHE A 1166 -33.17 36.85 15.79
CA PHE A 1166 -31.86 37.36 15.36
C PHE A 1166 -31.43 38.62 16.09
N TYR A 1167 -32.32 39.58 16.28
CA TYR A 1167 -31.98 40.87 16.88
C TYR A 1167 -31.78 40.79 18.39
N THR A 1168 -32.53 39.92 19.08
CA THR A 1168 -32.41 39.77 20.53
C THR A 1168 -31.42 38.67 20.93
N GLY A 1169 -31.21 37.68 20.05
CA GLY A 1169 -30.46 36.46 20.35
C GLY A 1169 -31.07 35.62 21.49
N ARG A 1170 -32.33 35.89 21.86
CA ARG A 1170 -32.99 35.27 23.02
C ARG A 1170 -33.20 33.77 22.83
N ARG A 1171 -33.36 33.06 23.95
CA ARG A 1171 -33.78 31.66 23.95
C ARG A 1171 -35.30 31.57 23.84
N VAL A 1172 -35.76 30.82 22.85
CA VAL A 1172 -37.16 30.42 22.65
C VAL A 1172 -37.41 29.11 23.39
N THR A 1173 -38.48 29.02 24.18
CA THR A 1173 -38.85 27.78 24.90
C THR A 1173 -39.51 26.77 23.96
N GLY A 1174 -39.68 25.52 24.38
CA GLY A 1174 -40.32 24.50 23.55
C GLY A 1174 -41.78 24.85 23.23
N GLU A 1175 -42.52 25.39 24.20
CA GLU A 1175 -43.91 25.83 24.01
C GLU A 1175 -43.99 26.95 22.98
N GLU A 1176 -43.10 27.93 23.09
CA GLU A 1176 -43.06 29.05 22.17
C GLU A 1176 -42.59 28.63 20.78
N ALA A 1177 -41.57 27.77 20.69
CA ALA A 1177 -41.07 27.21 19.44
C ALA A 1177 -42.19 26.47 18.70
N PHE A 1178 -43.04 25.73 19.41
CA PHE A 1178 -44.23 25.13 18.82
C PHE A 1178 -45.27 26.18 18.37
N ALA A 1179 -45.54 27.19 19.19
CA ALA A 1179 -46.52 28.23 18.87
C ALA A 1179 -46.16 29.06 17.63
N ILE A 1180 -44.86 29.26 17.36
CA ILE A 1180 -44.37 30.01 16.19
C ILE A 1180 -44.04 29.10 14.98
N GLY A 1181 -44.28 27.79 15.06
CA GLY A 1181 -44.02 26.84 13.98
C GLY A 1181 -42.56 26.39 13.83
N LEU A 1182 -41.70 26.68 14.81
CA LEU A 1182 -40.32 26.20 14.84
C LEU A 1182 -40.23 24.71 15.22
N LEU A 1183 -41.20 24.21 16.00
CA LEU A 1183 -41.43 22.77 16.22
C LEU A 1183 -42.76 22.37 15.57
N ASP A 1184 -42.78 21.18 14.96
CA ASP A 1184 -43.96 20.61 14.30
C ASP A 1184 -44.80 19.77 15.27
N GLN A 1185 -44.17 19.23 16.32
CA GLN A 1185 -44.84 18.52 17.40
C GLN A 1185 -44.23 18.86 18.75
N PHE A 1186 -45.09 18.96 19.76
CA PHE A 1186 -44.74 19.29 21.14
C PHE A 1186 -45.28 18.20 22.06
N VAL A 1187 -44.37 17.43 22.66
CA VAL A 1187 -44.68 16.24 23.46
C VAL A 1187 -43.86 16.23 24.76
N ASP A 1188 -44.18 15.31 25.67
CA ASP A 1188 -43.36 15.11 26.86
C ASP A 1188 -41.95 14.62 26.48
N GLN A 1189 -40.94 14.95 27.29
CA GLN A 1189 -39.53 14.66 26.96
C GLN A 1189 -39.26 13.18 26.66
N ALA A 1190 -39.92 12.26 27.37
CA ALA A 1190 -39.77 10.82 27.15
C ALA A 1190 -40.31 10.37 25.77
N GLU A 1191 -41.24 11.13 25.20
CA GLU A 1191 -41.93 10.80 23.95
C GLU A 1191 -41.26 11.42 22.72
N VAL A 1192 -40.29 12.34 22.88
CA VAL A 1192 -39.67 13.05 21.75
C VAL A 1192 -39.09 12.11 20.70
N ARG A 1193 -38.27 11.13 21.14
CA ARG A 1193 -37.64 10.16 20.23
C ARG A 1193 -38.65 9.13 19.69
N PRO A 1194 -39.50 8.48 20.51
CA PRO A 1194 -40.54 7.58 20.00
C PRO A 1194 -41.48 8.23 18.98
N VAL A 1195 -41.93 9.46 19.21
CA VAL A 1195 -42.83 10.17 18.32
C VAL A 1195 -42.14 10.59 17.02
N ALA A 1196 -40.87 11.03 17.09
CA ALA A 1196 -40.08 11.32 15.90
C ALA A 1196 -39.81 10.07 15.06
N GLN A 1197 -39.48 8.93 15.69
CA GLN A 1197 -39.34 7.64 15.03
C GLN A 1197 -40.63 7.21 14.34
N LEU A 1198 -41.77 7.29 15.04
CA LEU A 1198 -43.07 6.95 14.47
C LEU A 1198 -43.39 7.83 13.24
N LYS A 1199 -43.04 9.12 13.30
CA LYS A 1199 -43.22 10.05 12.18
C LYS A 1199 -42.32 9.71 10.99
N ALA A 1200 -41.06 9.34 11.24
CA ALA A 1200 -40.14 8.89 10.20
C ALA A 1200 -40.62 7.58 9.56
N ALA A 1201 -41.09 6.62 10.36
CA ALA A 1201 -41.66 5.35 9.88
C ALA A 1201 -42.94 5.57 9.06
N GLN A 1202 -43.80 6.51 9.45
CA GLN A 1202 -44.96 6.91 8.64
C GLN A 1202 -44.57 7.44 7.25
N ILE A 1203 -43.48 8.21 7.16
CA ILE A 1203 -42.95 8.70 5.89
C ILE A 1203 -42.33 7.55 5.09
N ALA A 1204 -41.56 6.68 5.73
CA ALA A 1204 -40.90 5.53 5.11
C ALA A 1204 -41.88 4.46 4.58
N GLY A 1205 -43.05 4.35 5.21
CA GLY A 1205 -44.15 3.47 4.80
C GLY A 1205 -44.98 4.00 3.62
N ALA A 1206 -44.81 5.27 3.22
CA ALA A 1206 -45.46 5.81 2.03
C ALA A 1206 -44.72 5.42 0.75
N ALA A 1207 -45.34 5.64 -0.42
CA ALA A 1207 -44.76 5.29 -1.71
C ALA A 1207 -43.43 6.05 -1.94
N PRO A 1208 -42.26 5.38 -1.96
CA PRO A 1208 -40.97 6.05 -1.81
C PRO A 1208 -40.68 7.03 -2.94
N GLN A 1209 -40.98 6.64 -4.19
CA GLN A 1209 -40.78 7.53 -5.36
C GLN A 1209 -41.69 8.77 -5.30
N ALA A 1210 -42.91 8.64 -4.79
CA ALA A 1210 -43.83 9.76 -4.63
C ALA A 1210 -43.34 10.72 -3.53
N VAL A 1211 -42.89 10.19 -2.40
CA VAL A 1211 -42.32 11.00 -1.30
C VAL A 1211 -41.07 11.74 -1.76
N MET A 1212 -40.17 11.07 -2.48
CA MET A 1212 -38.96 11.70 -3.03
C MET A 1212 -39.30 12.80 -4.03
N SER A 1213 -40.22 12.54 -4.97
CA SER A 1213 -40.69 13.54 -5.95
C SER A 1213 -41.35 14.75 -5.28
N VAL A 1214 -42.18 14.54 -4.25
CA VAL A 1214 -42.81 15.63 -3.49
C VAL A 1214 -41.76 16.46 -2.79
N ARG A 1215 -40.79 15.82 -2.13
CA ARG A 1215 -39.73 16.53 -1.39
C ARG A 1215 -38.81 17.31 -2.33
N GLU A 1216 -38.43 16.73 -3.46
CA GLU A 1216 -37.66 17.41 -4.50
C GLU A 1216 -38.40 18.64 -5.03
N THR A 1217 -39.72 18.52 -5.29
CA THR A 1217 -40.56 19.64 -5.73
C THR A 1217 -40.64 20.76 -4.69
N LEU A 1218 -40.81 20.40 -3.41
CA LEU A 1218 -40.91 21.38 -2.32
C LEU A 1218 -39.57 22.08 -2.03
N ARG A 1219 -38.44 21.41 -2.25
CA ARG A 1219 -37.12 21.97 -2.02
C ARG A 1219 -36.59 22.74 -3.24
N GLY A 1220 -36.76 22.24 -4.47
CA GLY A 1220 -36.19 22.87 -5.67
C GLY A 1220 -34.70 23.19 -5.48
N ASN A 1221 -34.28 24.42 -5.80
CA ASN A 1221 -32.90 24.90 -5.60
C ASN A 1221 -32.56 25.27 -4.13
N PHE A 1222 -33.19 24.61 -3.14
CA PHE A 1222 -33.03 24.97 -1.72
C PHE A 1222 -31.57 25.00 -1.27
N ALA A 1223 -30.78 23.99 -1.63
CA ALA A 1223 -29.38 23.88 -1.23
C ALA A 1223 -28.51 25.00 -1.85
N GLU A 1224 -28.79 25.40 -3.10
CA GLU A 1224 -28.14 26.53 -3.75
C GLU A 1224 -28.51 27.87 -3.09
N ALA A 1225 -29.78 28.03 -2.71
CA ALA A 1225 -30.22 29.21 -2.00
C ALA A 1225 -29.63 29.30 -0.57
N VAL A 1226 -29.45 28.15 0.10
CA VAL A 1226 -28.69 28.07 1.35
C VAL A 1226 -27.22 28.43 1.12
N ARG A 1227 -26.58 27.95 0.04
CA ARG A 1227 -25.20 28.30 -0.32
C ARG A 1227 -25.01 29.82 -0.46
N ASN A 1228 -25.90 30.46 -1.23
CA ASN A 1228 -25.88 31.91 -1.39
C ASN A 1228 -26.05 32.66 -0.06
N ALA A 1229 -26.89 32.13 0.83
CA ALA A 1229 -27.08 32.70 2.15
C ALA A 1229 -25.84 32.52 3.02
N THR A 1230 -25.22 31.34 3.03
CA THR A 1230 -24.01 31.06 3.79
C THR A 1230 -22.81 31.88 3.30
N ASP A 1231 -22.69 32.14 2.00
CA ASP A 1231 -21.62 32.99 1.45
C ASP A 1231 -21.75 34.42 1.94
N ARG A 1232 -22.99 34.93 1.99
CA ARG A 1232 -23.31 36.26 2.53
C ARG A 1232 -23.08 36.33 4.04
N GLU A 1233 -23.55 35.33 4.78
CA GLU A 1233 -23.36 35.20 6.22
C GLU A 1233 -21.87 35.19 6.59
N LEU A 1234 -21.07 34.43 5.84
CA LEU A 1234 -19.62 34.34 6.04
C LEU A 1234 -18.93 35.68 5.79
N SER A 1235 -19.27 36.33 4.67
CA SER A 1235 -18.77 37.66 4.32
C SER A 1235 -18.99 38.67 5.46
N GLU A 1236 -20.17 38.65 6.07
CA GLU A 1236 -20.53 39.53 7.18
C GLU A 1236 -19.85 39.13 8.51
N GLN A 1237 -19.73 37.84 8.80
CA GLN A 1237 -19.02 37.36 9.99
C GLN A 1237 -17.53 37.74 9.97
N ASN A 1238 -16.85 37.63 8.83
CA ASN A 1238 -15.41 37.86 8.72
C ASN A 1238 -15.00 39.27 9.19
N TRP A 1239 -15.78 40.30 8.86
CA TRP A 1239 -15.46 41.65 9.33
C TRP A 1239 -15.94 41.89 10.77
N LEU A 1240 -17.11 41.38 11.16
CA LEU A 1240 -17.62 41.52 12.53
C LEU A 1240 -16.72 40.87 13.56
N LEU A 1241 -16.08 39.75 13.23
CA LEU A 1241 -15.14 39.04 14.10
C LEU A 1241 -13.89 39.84 14.46
N ARG A 1242 -13.60 40.90 13.71
CA ARG A 1242 -12.46 41.80 13.95
C ARG A 1242 -12.82 42.96 14.89
N THR A 1243 -14.08 43.09 15.29
CA THR A 1243 -14.58 44.18 16.13
C THR A 1243 -14.34 43.91 17.62
N GLN A 1244 -14.38 44.97 18.44
CA GLN A 1244 -14.31 44.83 19.89
C GLN A 1244 -15.57 44.18 20.46
N ASP A 1245 -16.69 44.36 19.77
CA ASP A 1245 -17.98 43.81 20.15
C ASP A 1245 -18.00 42.28 20.03
N ALA A 1246 -17.36 41.70 19.02
CA ALA A 1246 -17.20 40.24 18.92
C ALA A 1246 -16.37 39.67 20.08
N ALA A 1247 -15.25 40.33 20.41
CA ALA A 1247 -14.40 39.92 21.53
C ALA A 1247 -15.13 40.04 22.89
N GLU A 1248 -15.91 41.09 23.08
CA GLU A 1248 -16.75 41.28 24.27
C GLU A 1248 -17.91 40.27 24.34
N GLY A 1249 -18.55 39.95 23.22
CA GLY A 1249 -19.63 38.97 23.16
C GLY A 1249 -19.18 37.57 23.61
N VAL A 1250 -18.06 37.09 23.08
CA VAL A 1250 -17.43 35.82 23.50
C VAL A 1250 -17.10 35.84 24.99
N ARG A 1251 -16.49 36.93 25.48
CA ARG A 1251 -16.16 37.10 26.91
C ARG A 1251 -17.41 37.08 27.79
N ALA A 1252 -18.47 37.79 27.40
CA ALA A 1252 -19.71 37.88 28.16
C ALA A 1252 -20.42 36.52 28.27
N VAL A 1253 -20.41 35.72 27.20
CA VAL A 1253 -20.96 34.35 27.21
C VAL A 1253 -20.15 33.43 28.12
N SER A 1254 -18.81 33.51 28.08
CA SER A 1254 -17.93 32.75 28.98
C SER A 1254 -18.14 33.12 30.45
N GLU A 1255 -18.27 34.42 30.74
CA GLU A 1255 -18.51 34.99 32.07
C GLU A 1255 -19.98 34.91 32.52
N ARG A 1256 -20.88 34.36 31.68
CA ARG A 1256 -22.33 34.23 31.91
C ARG A 1256 -23.00 35.55 32.33
N ARG A 1257 -22.65 36.65 31.66
CA ARG A 1257 -23.20 37.99 31.90
C ARG A 1257 -23.69 38.63 30.60
N ALA A 1258 -24.38 39.76 30.71
CA ALA A 1258 -24.73 40.57 29.54
C ALA A 1258 -23.48 41.21 28.92
N GLY A 1259 -23.42 41.23 27.57
CA GLY A 1259 -22.37 41.91 26.81
C GLY A 1259 -22.51 43.42 26.85
N LYS A 1260 -21.38 44.13 26.87
CA LYS A 1260 -21.29 45.59 26.85
C LYS A 1260 -20.74 46.06 25.50
N PHE A 1261 -21.60 46.07 24.49
CA PHE A 1261 -21.25 46.45 23.13
C PHE A 1261 -21.12 47.96 22.98
N THR A 1262 -20.13 48.39 22.20
CA THR A 1262 -19.79 49.80 21.96
C THR A 1262 -20.05 50.23 20.53
N GLY A 1263 -20.27 49.28 19.60
CA GLY A 1263 -20.49 49.54 18.17
C GLY A 1263 -19.22 49.87 17.39
N ASN A 1264 -18.03 49.56 17.92
CA ASN A 1264 -16.72 49.92 17.34
C ASN A 1264 -15.86 48.72 16.92
#